data_AF-A0A6D2JZ42-F1
#
_entry.id   AF-A0A6D2JZ42-F1
#
_cell.length_a   1.000
_cell.length_b   1.000
_cell.length_c   1.000
_cell.angle_alpha   90.00
_cell.angle_beta   90.00
_cell.angle_gamma   90.00
#
_symmetry.space_group_name_H-M   'P 1'
#
loop_
_entity.id
_entity.type
_entity.pdbx_description
1 polymer ?
#
loop_
_entity_poly.entity_id
_entity_poly.type
_entity_poly.pdbx_seq_one_letter_code
_entity_poly.pdbx_strand_id
1 'polypeptide(L)'
;MAIPPLKLLAALLLLQVINVLSTHSEASNTHSNDYCAMYDICGERSDGKVLNCPYGSPSIKPDELFSAKIQSLCPTISGKVCCTETQFDTLRSQVQQAVPFLVGCPACLRNFLNLFCELSCSPNQSLFINVTSVAEVSGNLTVDGIDYHITDTFGEGLYESCKEVKFGTMNTRAINFVGGGAQNFREWFAFIGQKAPPGFPGSPYAINFKSTTSQSSAMVSMNVSVYSCGDTSLGCSCGDCPSSPTCSSPEPLPPHDEGSCSIRIGPLKVRCIELSVVLVYILLVSCFFGWAASNRRRYITQPGGSSEPLLHPVEEDGINSEPKVKRHAQLSPVQRYMAQFYRTYGSWIARNPSLVLFTSVVIVLALSSGLFHFEVETRPEKLWVGPESKAAEEKKFFDSHLSPFYRIEQLILATVPDPKSGRVPSIVTEENILLLFDIQEKVDQLRGNYSGLGVSLTDICLKPLGEDCATQSILQYFKMDSETFEEYGGVEHADYCFQHYTSSEMCLSAFQAPVDPSAVLGGFSGNNYSEATAFVVTYPVNNAIGDLSNENARAVAWEKMFIQLAKEELLPMVRSKNLTLSFSSESSIEEELKRESTADIITIAVSYLVMFVYISVTLGDAPQFYTFYISSKVLLGLSGVVLVLLSVFGSVGLFSALGVKSTLIIMEVIPFLVLAVGVDNMCILVHAVKRQPRDVSLEERVSSALAEVGPSITLASLSEVLAFAVGAFVPMPACRIFSMFAALAIMLDFFLQITAFVALIVFDCKRAADNRIDCFPCIKVSSSSRESIEGGREPGFLERYMKEVHAPILGLWVVKMVVVAVFLAFAMASIALSPRLETGLEQKIVLPRDSYLQDYFDNLSEYLRVGPPLYFVVKDYNYSLGSRHTNQLCSISQCNSDSLLNEISRASQAPETSYIAKPAASWLDDFLVWLSPEAFGCCRKFTNGSYCPPDDQPPCCTAEDDVCGLDGICKDCTTCFRHSDLIQDRPSTAQFREKLPWFLNALPSADCAKGGHGAYTNSVDLNGYETGVIQASEFRTYHTPLNTQGDYVNALRAAREFSSKISNSLKIDIFPYSVFYIFFEQYVDIWTVALTNLAIAIGAIFIVCLLITSSAWSSAIIVLVLMMILLDLMGMMVILGIQLNAVSVVNLIMSIGIAVEFCVHISHAFLMSSGNREERAREALETMGASVFSGITLTKLVGVIVLCFARSEIFVVYYFQMYMALVIIGFLHGLVFLPVILSLAGPPELHLDMEEQQGRDEASSSLPN
;
A
#
# COMPACT_ATOMS: atom_id res chain seq x y z
N MET A 1 108.05 -41.71 -6.70
CA MET A 1 109.06 -40.68 -6.98
C MET A 1 108.44 -39.32 -6.70
N ALA A 2 109.23 -38.42 -6.11
CA ALA A 2 108.79 -37.25 -5.37
C ALA A 2 108.30 -36.06 -6.23
N ILE A 3 107.55 -35.19 -5.55
CA ILE A 3 107.22 -33.76 -5.76
C ILE A 3 108.57 -32.97 -5.91
N PRO A 4 108.70 -31.73 -6.45
CA PRO A 4 107.79 -30.61 -6.20
C PRO A 4 107.78 -29.47 -7.28
N PRO A 5 107.44 -28.19 -6.99
CA PRO A 5 106.33 -27.49 -7.64
C PRO A 5 106.80 -26.21 -8.36
N LEU A 6 105.99 -25.62 -9.25
CA LEU A 6 106.12 -24.19 -9.56
C LEU A 6 104.79 -23.61 -10.08
N LYS A 7 103.75 -23.69 -9.24
CA LYS A 7 102.56 -22.84 -9.33
C LYS A 7 102.68 -21.75 -8.25
N LEU A 8 103.44 -20.69 -8.52
CA LEU A 8 103.42 -19.46 -7.70
C LEU A 8 103.76 -18.16 -8.49
N LEU A 9 103.94 -18.20 -9.82
CA LEU A 9 104.30 -16.98 -10.57
C LEU A 9 103.27 -16.51 -11.62
N ALA A 10 102.22 -17.29 -11.88
CA ALA A 10 101.16 -16.90 -12.83
C ALA A 10 99.94 -16.22 -12.15
N ALA A 11 99.90 -16.20 -10.80
CA ALA A 11 98.76 -15.70 -10.04
C ALA A 11 98.88 -14.22 -9.60
N LEU A 12 99.98 -13.53 -9.92
CA LEU A 12 100.24 -12.15 -9.47
C LEU A 12 100.15 -11.08 -10.57
N LEU A 13 99.91 -11.46 -11.83
CA LEU A 13 99.82 -10.54 -12.97
C LEU A 13 98.40 -10.36 -13.55
N LEU A 14 97.40 -11.03 -12.98
CA LEU A 14 95.98 -10.86 -13.34
C LEU A 14 95.18 -10.00 -12.33
N LEU A 15 95.83 -9.46 -11.30
CA LEU A 15 95.19 -8.70 -10.22
C LEU A 15 95.31 -7.16 -10.33
N GLN A 16 95.78 -6.61 -11.46
CA GLN A 16 95.94 -5.15 -11.63
C GLN A 16 95.20 -4.53 -12.83
N VAL A 17 94.31 -5.26 -13.52
CA VAL A 17 93.49 -4.69 -14.62
C VAL A 17 91.97 -4.84 -14.39
N ILE A 18 91.52 -5.40 -13.25
CA ILE A 18 90.10 -5.45 -12.85
C ILE A 18 89.85 -4.54 -11.64
N ASN A 19 90.38 -3.31 -11.65
CA ASN A 19 90.15 -2.35 -10.56
C ASN A 19 89.71 -0.96 -11.05
N VAL A 20 89.10 -0.87 -12.24
CA VAL A 20 88.53 0.39 -12.77
C VAL A 20 87.09 0.23 -13.29
N LEU A 21 86.37 -0.84 -12.98
CA LEU A 21 84.93 -0.91 -13.29
C LEU A 21 84.16 -1.80 -12.30
N SER A 22 84.10 -1.37 -11.05
CA SER A 22 83.11 -1.87 -10.09
C SER A 22 82.94 -0.85 -8.96
N THR A 23 82.25 0.23 -9.27
CA THR A 23 81.54 1.04 -8.26
C THR A 23 80.05 0.98 -8.57
N HIS A 24 79.47 -0.22 -8.52
CA HIS A 24 78.06 -0.31 -8.16
C HIS A 24 78.01 -0.29 -6.64
N SER A 25 77.67 0.89 -6.11
CA SER A 25 77.30 1.07 -4.71
C SER A 25 76.22 0.04 -4.38
N GLU A 26 76.50 -0.84 -3.43
CA GLU A 26 75.45 -1.46 -2.62
C GLU A 26 74.55 -0.32 -2.11
N ALA A 27 73.24 -0.45 -2.30
CA ALA A 27 72.26 0.49 -1.77
C ALA A 27 72.32 0.43 -0.23
N SER A 28 73.05 1.36 0.37
CA SER A 28 73.03 1.57 1.82
C SER A 28 71.62 2.07 2.20
N ASN A 29 70.84 1.23 2.87
CA ASN A 29 69.55 1.58 3.49
C ASN A 29 69.77 2.66 4.55
N THR A 30 69.83 3.90 4.10
CA THR A 30 70.07 5.08 4.93
C THR A 30 68.72 5.66 5.32
N HIS A 31 68.32 5.42 6.57
CA HIS A 31 67.07 5.96 7.14
C HIS A 31 67.42 7.15 8.03
N SER A 32 67.22 8.37 7.54
CA SER A 32 67.52 9.62 8.26
C SER A 32 66.60 10.76 7.84
N ASN A 33 66.51 11.80 8.67
CA ASN A 33 65.79 13.03 8.30
C ASN A 33 66.38 13.65 7.02
N ASP A 34 65.54 14.35 6.24
CA ASP A 34 65.90 14.96 4.95
C ASP A 34 66.47 13.99 3.91
N TYR A 35 66.01 12.73 3.92
CA TYR A 35 66.46 11.69 2.99
C TYR A 35 65.31 10.88 2.42
N CYS A 36 65.39 10.60 1.12
CA CYS A 36 64.39 9.94 0.29
C CYS A 36 64.69 8.44 0.16
N ALA A 37 63.64 7.60 0.14
CA ALA A 37 63.76 6.17 -0.14
C ALA A 37 63.76 5.89 -1.65
N MET A 38 63.03 6.71 -2.41
CA MET A 38 62.88 6.64 -3.86
C MET A 38 62.85 8.06 -4.43
N TYR A 39 63.40 8.25 -5.63
CA TYR A 39 63.50 9.57 -6.24
C TYR A 39 63.54 9.47 -7.77
N ASP A 40 62.71 10.25 -8.47
CA ASP A 40 62.51 10.22 -9.94
C ASP A 40 61.81 8.95 -10.50
N ILE A 41 61.41 9.01 -11.78
CA ILE A 41 60.75 7.91 -12.52
C ILE A 41 61.80 7.22 -13.40
N CYS A 42 61.92 5.90 -13.27
CA CYS A 42 62.95 5.10 -13.95
C CYS A 42 62.42 4.18 -15.05
N GLY A 43 61.12 3.90 -15.07
CA GLY A 43 60.52 3.01 -16.06
C GLY A 43 59.03 3.17 -16.16
N GLU A 44 58.46 2.54 -17.18
CA GLU A 44 57.04 2.59 -17.52
C GLU A 44 56.60 1.17 -17.87
N ARG A 45 55.49 0.73 -17.29
CA ARG A 45 54.86 -0.56 -17.59
C ARG A 45 54.19 -0.51 -18.96
N SER A 46 53.85 -1.68 -19.50
CA SER A 46 53.15 -1.79 -20.80
C SER A 46 51.79 -1.10 -20.86
N ASP A 47 51.18 -0.81 -19.72
CA ASP A 47 49.89 -0.12 -19.55
C ASP A 47 50.06 1.40 -19.30
N GLY A 48 51.24 1.97 -19.56
CA GLY A 48 51.51 3.39 -19.38
C GLY A 48 51.77 3.83 -17.94
N LYS A 49 51.72 2.91 -16.96
CA LYS A 49 51.96 3.24 -15.55
C LYS A 49 53.45 3.38 -15.26
N VAL A 50 53.82 4.55 -14.74
CA VAL A 50 55.20 4.88 -14.38
C VAL A 50 55.64 4.24 -13.05
N LEU A 51 56.93 3.91 -12.96
CA LEU A 51 57.57 3.29 -11.80
C LEU A 51 58.73 4.14 -11.29
N ASN A 52 58.79 4.32 -9.97
CA ASN A 52 59.82 5.11 -9.30
C ASN A 52 61.19 4.41 -9.32
N CYS A 53 62.25 5.19 -9.27
CA CYS A 53 63.61 4.67 -9.11
C CYS A 53 63.87 4.22 -7.66
N PRO A 54 64.57 3.09 -7.45
CA PRO A 54 64.87 2.56 -6.11
C PRO A 54 66.06 3.25 -5.42
N TYR A 55 66.60 4.33 -6.00
CA TYR A 55 67.79 5.00 -5.48
C TYR A 55 67.40 6.08 -4.47
N GLY A 56 67.87 5.97 -3.23
CA GLY A 56 67.70 6.99 -2.21
C GLY A 56 68.59 8.22 -2.45
N SER A 57 68.07 9.41 -2.16
CA SER A 57 68.77 10.70 -2.32
C SER A 57 68.46 11.65 -1.16
N PRO A 58 69.30 12.66 -0.87
CA PRO A 58 68.90 13.76 0.01
C PRO A 58 67.69 14.52 -0.56
N SER A 59 66.82 15.03 0.30
CA SER A 59 65.66 15.81 -0.11
C SER A 59 66.08 17.17 -0.72
N ILE A 60 65.37 17.60 -1.77
CA ILE A 60 65.73 18.77 -2.59
C ILE A 60 64.75 19.92 -2.32
N LYS A 61 65.25 21.16 -2.26
CA LYS A 61 64.38 22.34 -2.18
C LYS A 61 63.82 22.66 -3.58
N PRO A 62 62.49 22.62 -3.79
CA PRO A 62 61.88 22.96 -5.07
C PRO A 62 61.96 24.47 -5.33
N ASP A 63 61.83 24.87 -6.59
CA ASP A 63 61.63 26.26 -6.99
C ASP A 63 60.24 26.78 -6.57
N GLU A 64 60.03 28.10 -6.60
CA GLU A 64 58.79 28.70 -6.08
C GLU A 64 57.54 28.22 -6.82
N LEU A 65 57.62 28.00 -8.14
CA LEU A 65 56.49 27.56 -8.95
C LEU A 65 56.14 26.11 -8.63
N PHE A 66 57.13 25.23 -8.57
CA PHE A 66 56.90 23.84 -8.17
C PHE A 66 56.46 23.73 -6.71
N SER A 67 57.01 24.55 -5.80
CA SER A 67 56.57 24.61 -4.40
C SER A 67 55.09 25.01 -4.29
N ALA A 68 54.62 25.97 -5.08
CA ALA A 68 53.21 26.35 -5.12
C ALA A 68 52.34 25.23 -5.71
N LYS A 69 52.84 24.53 -6.73
CA LYS A 69 52.19 23.35 -7.33
C LYS A 69 52.00 22.24 -6.28
N ILE A 70 53.02 21.92 -5.50
CA ILE A 70 52.96 20.93 -4.41
C ILE A 70 51.94 21.35 -3.35
N GLN A 71 51.99 22.62 -2.90
CA GLN A 71 51.08 23.14 -1.89
C GLN A 71 49.60 23.14 -2.32
N SER A 72 49.32 23.13 -3.62
CA SER A 72 47.94 23.05 -4.13
C SER A 72 47.25 21.71 -3.81
N LEU A 73 48.00 20.61 -3.75
CA LEU A 73 47.48 19.27 -3.42
C LEU A 73 47.86 18.86 -1.99
N CYS A 74 49.12 19.09 -1.63
CA CYS A 74 49.78 18.65 -0.40
C CYS A 74 50.22 19.85 0.47
N PRO A 75 49.29 20.62 1.08
CA PRO A 75 49.60 21.84 1.82
C PRO A 75 50.40 21.60 3.11
N THR A 76 50.41 20.36 3.62
CA THR A 76 51.21 19.95 4.79
C THR A 76 52.70 19.87 4.48
N ILE A 77 53.07 19.69 3.21
CA ILE A 77 54.46 19.58 2.77
C ILE A 77 55.00 20.98 2.46
N SER A 78 56.02 21.38 3.20
CA SER A 78 56.71 22.67 2.98
C SER A 78 58.22 22.49 3.11
N GLY A 79 58.98 23.25 2.31
CA GLY A 79 60.44 23.19 2.33
C GLY A 79 61.00 22.17 1.34
N LYS A 80 61.88 21.26 1.81
CA LYS A 80 62.48 20.24 0.94
C LYS A 80 61.47 19.13 0.62
N VAL A 81 61.64 18.46 -0.51
CA VAL A 81 60.75 17.41 -1.01
C VAL A 81 61.54 16.25 -1.63
N CYS A 82 60.91 15.08 -1.68
CA CYS A 82 61.45 13.85 -2.26
C CYS A 82 60.83 13.45 -3.60
N CYS A 83 60.26 14.41 -4.33
CA CYS A 83 59.64 14.16 -5.63
C CYS A 83 60.09 15.17 -6.69
N THR A 84 60.09 14.74 -7.96
CA THR A 84 60.25 15.60 -9.14
C THR A 84 58.90 16.15 -9.61
N GLU A 85 58.91 17.13 -10.52
CA GLU A 85 57.67 17.69 -11.07
C GLU A 85 56.84 16.64 -11.82
N THR A 86 57.49 15.74 -12.56
CA THR A 86 56.85 14.63 -13.27
C THR A 86 56.23 13.60 -12.32
N GLN A 87 56.92 13.27 -11.22
CA GLN A 87 56.36 12.41 -10.16
C GLN A 87 55.14 13.06 -9.50
N PHE A 88 55.18 14.37 -9.24
CA PHE A 88 54.06 15.08 -8.65
C PHE A 88 52.86 15.17 -9.60
N ASP A 89 53.08 15.42 -10.90
CA ASP A 89 52.01 15.46 -11.90
C ASP A 89 51.35 14.09 -12.07
N THR A 90 52.15 13.02 -12.01
CA THR A 90 51.66 11.64 -11.98
C THR A 90 50.78 11.40 -10.75
N LEU A 91 51.28 11.74 -9.55
CA LEU A 91 50.52 11.61 -8.31
C LEU A 91 49.18 12.36 -8.42
N ARG A 92 49.23 13.60 -8.92
CA ARG A 92 48.06 14.46 -9.08
C ARG A 92 47.02 13.84 -10.02
N SER A 93 47.44 13.24 -11.13
CA SER A 93 46.55 12.53 -12.06
C SER A 93 45.96 11.27 -11.41
N GLN A 94 46.76 10.48 -10.70
CA GLN A 94 46.31 9.22 -10.09
C GLN A 94 45.29 9.42 -8.96
N VAL A 95 45.51 10.40 -8.07
CA VAL A 95 44.54 10.66 -6.99
C VAL A 95 43.21 11.20 -7.52
N GLN A 96 43.21 11.81 -8.71
CA GLN A 96 42.04 12.47 -9.29
C GLN A 96 40.88 11.50 -9.55
N GLN A 97 41.15 10.21 -9.79
CA GLN A 97 40.11 9.19 -9.93
C GLN A 97 39.33 8.97 -8.61
N ALA A 98 39.98 9.15 -7.45
CA ALA A 98 39.36 9.00 -6.14
C ALA A 98 38.70 10.29 -5.61
N VAL A 99 39.16 11.47 -6.05
CA VAL A 99 38.65 12.77 -5.54
C VAL A 99 37.13 12.93 -5.69
N PRO A 100 36.49 12.66 -6.85
CA PRO A 100 35.04 12.82 -7.02
C PRO A 100 34.20 11.97 -6.07
N PHE A 101 34.75 10.89 -5.51
CA PHE A 101 34.08 10.06 -4.51
C PHE A 101 34.16 10.66 -3.10
N LEU A 102 35.29 11.28 -2.75
CA LEU A 102 35.60 11.67 -1.36
C LEU A 102 35.39 13.16 -1.08
N VAL A 103 35.31 14.00 -2.11
CA VAL A 103 35.24 15.47 -1.98
C VAL A 103 34.01 15.99 -1.23
N GLY A 104 32.93 15.21 -1.12
CA GLY A 104 31.79 15.56 -0.26
C GLY A 104 32.17 15.79 1.21
N CYS A 105 33.22 15.09 1.68
CA CYS A 105 33.78 15.20 3.03
C CYS A 105 35.24 15.67 3.00
N PRO A 106 35.52 16.98 3.21
CA PRO A 106 36.87 17.54 3.13
C PRO A 106 37.88 16.92 4.09
N ALA A 107 37.46 16.52 5.31
CA ALA A 107 38.34 15.81 6.25
C ALA A 107 38.81 14.47 5.69
N CYS A 108 37.88 13.66 5.15
CA CYS A 108 38.20 12.40 4.50
C CYS A 108 39.17 12.60 3.33
N LEU A 109 38.82 13.50 2.40
CA LEU A 109 39.65 13.80 1.24
C LEU A 109 41.05 14.25 1.67
N ARG A 110 41.16 15.12 2.68
CA ARG A 110 42.46 15.61 3.17
C ARG A 110 43.30 14.49 3.77
N ASN A 111 42.71 13.63 4.60
CA ASN A 111 43.41 12.49 5.19
C ASN A 111 43.89 11.52 4.11
N PHE A 112 43.07 11.26 3.09
CA PHE A 112 43.39 10.40 1.95
C PHE A 112 44.54 10.98 1.12
N LEU A 113 44.51 12.28 0.81
CA LEU A 113 45.60 12.94 0.10
C LEU A 113 46.90 12.94 0.93
N ASN A 114 46.83 13.20 2.24
CA ASN A 114 48.00 13.19 3.11
C ASN A 114 48.74 11.84 3.06
N LEU A 115 48.03 10.71 2.96
CA LEU A 115 48.63 9.38 2.81
C LEU A 115 49.55 9.31 1.59
N PHE A 116 49.08 9.73 0.41
CA PHE A 116 49.86 9.64 -0.83
C PHE A 116 50.87 10.80 -1.00
N CYS A 117 50.57 11.97 -0.45
CA CYS A 117 51.50 13.09 -0.37
C CYS A 117 52.76 12.71 0.43
N GLU A 118 52.59 12.11 1.61
CA GLU A 118 53.70 11.65 2.44
C GLU A 118 54.44 10.47 1.79
N LEU A 119 53.71 9.56 1.14
CA LEU A 119 54.31 8.46 0.38
C LEU A 119 55.27 8.99 -0.71
N SER A 120 54.86 10.02 -1.45
CA SER A 120 55.53 10.42 -2.68
C SER A 120 56.54 11.56 -2.50
N CYS A 121 56.20 12.58 -1.72
CA CYS A 121 56.93 13.86 -1.71
C CYS A 121 57.53 14.24 -0.35
N SER A 122 57.30 13.46 0.72
CA SER A 122 57.76 13.81 2.07
C SER A 122 59.29 14.03 2.12
N PRO A 123 59.81 15.10 2.75
CA PRO A 123 61.25 15.27 2.93
C PRO A 123 61.90 14.16 3.76
N ASN A 124 61.12 13.44 4.57
CA ASN A 124 61.59 12.40 5.49
C ASN A 124 61.15 10.99 5.06
N GLN A 125 60.88 10.80 3.77
CA GLN A 125 60.33 9.56 3.20
C GLN A 125 61.08 8.29 3.64
N SER A 126 62.42 8.34 3.77
CA SER A 126 63.23 7.18 4.20
C SER A 126 62.96 6.69 5.63
N LEU A 127 62.33 7.48 6.49
CA LEU A 127 62.04 7.06 7.88
C LEU A 127 60.91 6.03 7.95
N PHE A 128 59.94 6.09 7.04
CA PHE A 128 58.74 5.25 7.08
C PHE A 128 58.52 4.43 5.81
N ILE A 129 59.32 4.62 4.76
CA ILE A 129 59.30 3.78 3.55
C ILE A 129 60.57 2.95 3.47
N ASN A 130 60.41 1.66 3.19
CA ASN A 130 61.50 0.75 2.85
C ASN A 130 61.21 0.04 1.52
N VAL A 131 62.15 0.09 0.58
CA VAL A 131 62.02 -0.62 -0.71
C VAL A 131 62.34 -2.10 -0.48
N THR A 132 61.35 -2.97 -0.70
CA THR A 132 61.48 -4.42 -0.42
C THR A 132 61.89 -5.22 -1.64
N SER A 133 61.46 -4.79 -2.83
CA SER A 133 61.75 -5.46 -4.10
C SER A 133 61.91 -4.46 -5.24
N VAL A 134 62.77 -4.83 -6.18
CA VAL A 134 63.14 -4.02 -7.36
C VAL A 134 63.01 -4.93 -8.58
N ALA A 135 62.43 -4.41 -9.67
CA ALA A 135 62.30 -5.10 -10.94
C ALA A 135 63.08 -4.33 -12.03
N GLU A 136 63.58 -5.07 -13.02
CA GLU A 136 64.21 -4.48 -14.20
C GLU A 136 63.16 -4.28 -15.30
N VAL A 137 62.92 -3.02 -15.69
CA VAL A 137 61.94 -2.64 -16.72
C VAL A 137 62.65 -1.75 -17.73
N SER A 138 62.62 -2.12 -19.02
CA SER A 138 63.26 -1.38 -20.11
C SER A 138 64.76 -1.07 -19.89
N GLY A 139 65.47 -1.94 -19.16
CA GLY A 139 66.91 -1.80 -18.86
C GLY A 139 67.26 -0.90 -17.66
N ASN A 140 66.25 -0.37 -16.95
CA ASN A 140 66.42 0.39 -15.72
C ASN A 140 65.87 -0.38 -14.50
N LEU A 141 66.50 -0.20 -13.34
CA LEU A 141 65.98 -0.72 -12.07
C LEU A 141 64.83 0.16 -11.56
N THR A 142 63.71 -0.47 -11.22
CA THR A 142 62.46 0.18 -10.82
C THR A 142 61.90 -0.45 -9.55
N VAL A 143 61.19 0.33 -8.74
CA VAL A 143 60.55 -0.18 -7.52
C VAL A 143 59.42 -1.17 -7.89
N ASP A 144 59.46 -2.38 -7.33
CA ASP A 144 58.44 -3.42 -7.52
C ASP A 144 57.60 -3.66 -6.25
N GLY A 145 58.14 -3.32 -5.09
CA GLY A 145 57.42 -3.38 -3.83
C GLY A 145 58.07 -2.57 -2.72
N ILE A 146 57.22 -2.03 -1.82
CA ILE A 146 57.63 -1.25 -0.66
C ILE A 146 56.90 -1.69 0.60
N ASP A 147 57.54 -1.48 1.75
CA ASP A 147 56.91 -1.47 3.06
C ASP A 147 56.67 -0.01 3.47
N TYR A 148 55.42 0.33 3.80
CA TYR A 148 55.04 1.65 4.28
C TYR A 148 54.57 1.55 5.74
N HIS A 149 55.37 2.10 6.65
CA HIS A 149 55.11 2.09 8.08
C HIS A 149 54.19 3.24 8.50
N ILE A 150 52.98 2.92 8.96
CA ILE A 150 51.93 3.88 9.32
C ILE A 150 51.42 3.57 10.72
N THR A 151 51.08 4.59 11.52
CA THR A 151 50.47 4.36 12.83
C THR A 151 49.02 3.85 12.69
N ASP A 152 48.62 2.90 13.54
CA ASP A 152 47.23 2.42 13.58
C ASP A 152 46.24 3.57 13.85
N THR A 153 46.66 4.59 14.61
CA THR A 153 45.86 5.80 14.85
C THR A 153 45.58 6.61 13.59
N PHE A 154 46.55 6.67 12.66
CA PHE A 154 46.33 7.35 11.38
C PHE A 154 45.38 6.55 10.50
N GLY A 155 45.61 5.23 10.38
CA GLY A 155 44.78 4.33 9.58
C GLY A 155 43.32 4.31 10.04
N GLU A 156 43.09 4.14 11.34
CA GLU A 156 41.75 4.15 11.93
C GLU A 156 41.05 5.51 11.72
N GLY A 157 41.76 6.61 11.99
CA GLY A 157 41.18 7.95 11.83
C GLY A 157 40.83 8.29 10.37
N LEU A 158 41.64 7.84 9.40
CA LEU A 158 41.34 7.96 7.97
C LEU A 158 40.09 7.14 7.61
N TYR A 159 40.03 5.87 7.99
CA TYR A 159 38.86 5.01 7.73
C TYR A 159 37.58 5.56 8.34
N GLU A 160 37.59 5.93 9.61
CA GLU A 160 36.44 6.50 10.31
C GLU A 160 35.94 7.80 9.67
N SER A 161 36.86 8.62 9.12
CA SER A 161 36.46 9.84 8.41
C SER A 161 35.80 9.58 7.04
N CYS A 162 36.00 8.40 6.44
CA CYS A 162 35.63 8.10 5.06
C CYS A 162 34.54 7.02 4.89
N LYS A 163 34.34 6.13 5.87
CA LYS A 163 33.51 4.92 5.74
C LYS A 163 32.03 5.18 5.43
N GLU A 164 31.52 6.36 5.78
CA GLU A 164 30.12 6.76 5.59
C GLU A 164 29.94 7.79 4.46
N VAL A 165 31.02 8.20 3.77
CA VAL A 165 30.93 9.20 2.70
C VAL A 165 30.04 8.68 1.58
N LYS A 166 29.07 9.50 1.17
CA LYS A 166 28.02 9.04 0.26
C LYS A 166 28.45 9.12 -1.20
N PHE A 167 27.91 8.23 -2.00
CA PHE A 167 27.94 8.28 -3.44
C PHE A 167 26.50 8.37 -3.98
N GLY A 168 26.06 9.61 -4.23
CA GLY A 168 24.67 9.94 -4.54
C GLY A 168 24.08 9.20 -5.74
N THR A 169 24.83 9.14 -6.85
CA THR A 169 24.38 8.59 -8.15
C THR A 169 23.75 7.19 -8.03
N MET A 170 24.34 6.33 -7.18
CA MET A 170 23.84 4.98 -6.93
C MET A 170 23.19 4.78 -5.56
N ASN A 171 23.08 5.84 -4.77
CA ASN A 171 22.61 5.76 -3.39
C ASN A 171 23.39 4.73 -2.54
N THR A 172 24.73 4.76 -2.63
CA THR A 172 25.65 3.84 -1.93
C THR A 172 26.78 4.61 -1.26
N ARG A 173 27.77 3.93 -0.70
CA ARG A 173 28.92 4.54 -0.01
C ARG A 173 30.14 4.60 -0.93
N ALA A 174 30.91 5.68 -0.83
CA ALA A 174 32.13 5.89 -1.60
C ALA A 174 33.18 4.79 -1.34
N ILE A 175 33.27 4.27 -0.11
CA ILE A 175 34.21 3.22 0.29
C ILE A 175 34.01 1.91 -0.50
N ASN A 176 32.83 1.67 -1.06
CA ASN A 176 32.58 0.50 -1.91
C ASN A 176 33.37 0.56 -3.22
N PHE A 177 33.65 1.77 -3.72
CA PHE A 177 34.45 2.00 -4.92
C PHE A 177 35.94 2.14 -4.59
N VAL A 178 36.29 3.03 -3.65
CA VAL A 178 37.69 3.36 -3.36
C VAL A 178 38.38 2.38 -2.40
N GLY A 179 37.62 1.44 -1.83
CA GLY A 179 38.12 0.47 -0.86
C GLY A 179 37.61 -0.96 -1.06
N GLY A 180 36.94 -1.25 -2.17
CA GLY A 180 36.42 -2.59 -2.46
C GLY A 180 35.46 -3.13 -1.39
N GLY A 181 34.71 -2.25 -0.70
CA GLY A 181 33.78 -2.65 0.36
C GLY A 181 34.43 -3.01 1.70
N ALA A 182 35.68 -2.58 1.93
CA ALA A 182 36.41 -2.82 3.18
C ALA A 182 35.62 -2.43 4.43
N GLN A 183 35.63 -3.30 5.44
CA GLN A 183 34.93 -3.09 6.72
C GLN A 183 35.82 -2.48 7.80
N ASN A 184 37.13 -2.41 7.57
CA ASN A 184 38.11 -1.81 8.47
C ASN A 184 39.28 -1.21 7.68
N PHE A 185 40.09 -0.39 8.35
CA PHE A 185 41.20 0.29 7.68
C PHE A 185 42.28 -0.67 7.13
N ARG A 186 42.44 -1.87 7.70
CA ARG A 186 43.46 -2.83 7.28
C ARG A 186 43.09 -3.46 5.94
N GLU A 187 41.83 -3.86 5.78
CA GLU A 187 41.27 -4.31 4.51
C GLU A 187 41.37 -3.21 3.46
N TRP A 188 41.02 -1.97 3.83
CA TRP A 188 41.11 -0.85 2.90
C TRP A 188 42.56 -0.60 2.44
N PHE A 189 43.52 -0.64 3.36
CA PHE A 189 44.94 -0.48 3.05
C PHE A 189 45.49 -1.66 2.23
N ALA A 190 45.03 -2.88 2.50
CA ALA A 190 45.37 -4.03 1.67
C ALA A 190 44.86 -3.86 0.23
N PHE A 191 43.63 -3.37 0.05
CA PHE A 191 43.05 -3.10 -1.26
C PHE A 191 43.84 -2.05 -2.05
N ILE A 192 44.07 -0.86 -1.47
CA ILE A 192 44.81 0.22 -2.18
C ILE A 192 46.29 -0.11 -2.38
N GLY A 193 46.87 -0.98 -1.54
CA GLY A 193 48.26 -1.41 -1.61
C GLY A 193 48.52 -2.59 -2.55
N GLN A 194 47.47 -3.24 -3.05
CA GLN A 194 47.60 -4.36 -3.96
C GLN A 194 48.17 -3.91 -5.30
N LYS A 195 49.16 -4.65 -5.82
CA LYS A 195 49.72 -4.42 -7.15
C LYS A 195 48.65 -4.73 -8.21
N ALA A 196 48.26 -3.72 -8.98
CA ALA A 196 47.28 -3.85 -10.05
C ALA A 196 47.84 -4.64 -11.25
N PRO A 197 47.08 -5.59 -11.82
CA PRO A 197 47.40 -6.22 -13.10
C PRO A 197 47.51 -5.19 -14.24
N PRO A 198 48.18 -5.52 -15.37
CA PRO A 198 48.27 -4.62 -16.52
C PRO A 198 46.89 -4.20 -17.03
N GLY A 199 46.67 -2.90 -17.20
CA GLY A 199 45.42 -2.34 -17.73
C GLY A 199 44.31 -2.11 -16.69
N PHE A 200 44.52 -2.47 -15.43
CA PHE A 200 43.54 -2.25 -14.35
C PHE A 200 43.91 -1.04 -13.48
N PRO A 201 42.94 -0.29 -12.93
CA PRO A 201 43.21 0.80 -11.98
C PRO A 201 43.83 0.28 -10.67
N GLY A 202 44.60 1.12 -9.98
CA GLY A 202 45.28 0.77 -8.73
C GLY A 202 46.81 0.86 -8.78
N SER A 203 47.49 0.44 -7.71
CA SER A 203 48.92 0.67 -7.51
C SER A 203 49.80 -0.04 -8.56
N PRO A 204 50.79 0.64 -9.18
CA PRO A 204 51.66 0.02 -10.19
C PRO A 204 52.67 -0.99 -9.61
N TYR A 205 52.96 -0.91 -8.32
CA TYR A 205 53.83 -1.80 -7.55
C TYR A 205 53.19 -2.14 -6.19
N ALA A 206 53.67 -3.17 -5.50
CA ALA A 206 53.04 -3.61 -4.24
C ALA A 206 53.39 -2.66 -3.07
N ILE A 207 52.39 -2.26 -2.28
CA ILE A 207 52.57 -1.43 -1.07
C ILE A 207 52.06 -2.21 0.14
N ASN A 208 52.99 -2.64 0.99
CA ASN A 208 52.67 -3.35 2.23
C ASN A 208 52.59 -2.35 3.39
N PHE A 209 51.38 -2.05 3.84
CA PHE A 209 51.16 -1.19 5.00
C PHE A 209 51.45 -1.95 6.31
N LYS A 210 52.35 -1.42 7.13
CA LYS A 210 52.78 -2.05 8.40
C LYS A 210 52.61 -1.10 9.58
N SER A 211 52.07 -1.59 10.70
CA SER A 211 51.87 -0.77 11.90
C SER A 211 52.98 -0.86 12.95
N THR A 212 53.83 -1.87 12.86
CA THR A 212 54.92 -2.11 13.80
C THR A 212 56.29 -1.89 13.14
N THR A 213 57.13 -1.08 13.78
CA THR A 213 58.57 -0.97 13.49
C THR A 213 59.32 -1.84 14.50
N SER A 214 60.38 -2.54 14.07
CA SER A 214 61.26 -3.23 15.01
C SER A 214 62.00 -2.19 15.85
N GLN A 215 62.07 -2.36 17.18
CA GLN A 215 62.79 -1.44 18.08
C GLN A 215 64.30 -1.31 17.78
N SER A 216 64.83 -2.09 16.82
CA SER A 216 66.23 -2.10 16.38
C SER A 216 66.50 -1.36 15.05
N SER A 217 65.47 -0.87 14.33
CA SER A 217 65.63 -0.13 13.07
C SER A 217 65.55 1.39 13.28
N ALA A 218 66.33 2.19 12.52
CA ALA A 218 66.24 3.66 12.49
C ALA A 218 64.95 4.21 11.84
N MET A 219 64.03 3.32 11.47
CA MET A 219 62.72 3.63 10.89
C MET A 219 61.68 3.96 11.96
N VAL A 220 60.80 4.91 11.66
CA VAL A 220 59.71 5.38 12.52
C VAL A 220 58.43 5.38 11.69
N SER A 221 57.30 4.94 12.24
CA SER A 221 56.02 5.01 11.55
C SER A 221 55.58 6.45 11.27
N MET A 222 54.97 6.69 10.13
CA MET A 222 54.39 7.98 9.77
C MET A 222 53.35 8.41 10.82
N ASN A 223 53.52 9.60 11.37
CA ASN A 223 52.66 10.16 12.41
C ASN A 223 52.25 11.61 12.06
N VAL A 224 51.44 11.74 11.02
CA VAL A 224 50.81 13.02 10.60
C VAL A 224 49.46 13.15 11.30
N SER A 225 49.06 14.40 11.59
CA SER A 225 47.74 14.68 12.17
C SER A 225 46.60 14.24 11.24
N VAL A 226 45.58 13.62 11.82
CA VAL A 226 44.34 13.24 11.15
C VAL A 226 43.24 14.24 11.47
N TYR A 227 42.45 14.61 10.47
CA TYR A 227 41.26 15.43 10.63
C TYR A 227 40.05 14.55 10.94
N SER A 228 39.31 14.87 12.00
CA SER A 228 38.03 14.20 12.30
C SER A 228 36.88 14.82 11.51
N CYS A 229 35.75 14.11 11.36
CA CYS A 229 34.56 14.66 10.71
C CYS A 229 34.00 15.93 11.36
N GLY A 230 34.29 16.15 12.66
CA GLY A 230 33.84 17.32 13.42
C GLY A 230 34.84 18.47 13.47
N ASP A 231 35.89 18.44 12.64
CA ASP A 231 36.84 19.55 12.56
C ASP A 231 36.13 20.85 12.11
N THR A 232 36.53 21.99 12.67
CA THR A 232 35.90 23.28 12.37
C THR A 232 36.27 23.83 10.99
N SER A 233 37.40 23.38 10.43
CA SER A 233 37.94 23.87 9.15
C SER A 233 37.64 22.94 7.97
N LEU A 234 37.65 21.63 8.20
CA LEU A 234 37.45 20.58 7.20
C LEU A 234 36.28 19.63 7.55
N GLY A 235 35.35 20.10 8.37
CA GLY A 235 34.22 19.30 8.85
C GLY A 235 33.33 18.77 7.72
N CYS A 236 32.74 17.61 7.98
CA CYS A 236 31.85 16.92 7.06
C CYS A 236 30.38 17.10 7.44
N SER A 237 29.50 16.96 6.45
CA SER A 237 28.05 17.02 6.61
C SER A 237 27.54 15.80 7.38
N CYS A 238 26.25 15.84 7.75
CA CYS A 238 25.62 14.69 8.39
C CYS A 238 25.44 13.51 7.42
N GLY A 239 25.14 13.81 6.15
CA GLY A 239 24.98 12.80 5.11
C GLY A 239 26.26 12.05 4.75
N ASP A 240 27.43 12.68 4.89
CA ASP A 240 28.73 12.07 4.58
C ASP A 240 29.47 11.51 5.80
N CYS A 241 29.14 11.99 7.01
CA CYS A 241 29.71 11.48 8.23
C CYS A 241 28.77 11.62 9.45
N PRO A 242 28.09 10.53 9.86
CA PRO A 242 27.22 10.45 11.04
C PRO A 242 27.86 10.92 12.36
N SER A 243 29.17 10.76 12.52
CA SER A 243 29.89 11.21 13.71
C SER A 243 30.20 12.71 13.72
N SER A 244 29.78 13.45 12.69
CA SER A 244 29.85 14.91 12.67
C SER A 244 28.95 15.51 13.77
N PRO A 245 29.38 16.56 14.49
CA PRO A 245 28.56 17.26 15.48
C PRO A 245 27.28 17.86 14.86
N THR A 246 27.27 18.06 13.55
CA THR A 246 26.11 18.46 12.73
C THR A 246 25.00 17.39 12.73
N CYS A 247 25.31 16.11 12.98
CA CYS A 247 24.33 15.05 13.15
C CYS A 247 23.82 14.89 14.59
N SER A 248 24.58 15.35 15.59
CA SER A 248 24.25 15.15 17.00
C SER A 248 22.97 15.87 17.38
N SER A 249 21.91 15.12 17.69
CA SER A 249 20.65 15.69 18.17
C SER A 249 20.81 16.40 19.52
N PRO A 250 20.05 17.47 19.79
CA PRO A 250 19.44 17.64 21.09
C PRO A 250 18.32 16.58 21.22
N GLU A 251 18.60 15.53 21.99
CA GLU A 251 17.72 14.42 22.40
C GLU A 251 17.07 13.57 21.29
N PRO A 252 17.14 12.23 21.37
CA PRO A 252 16.22 11.39 20.60
C PRO A 252 14.80 11.81 21.00
N LEU A 253 13.98 12.17 20.03
CA LEU A 253 12.54 12.20 20.24
C LEU A 253 12.20 10.84 20.87
N PRO A 254 11.59 10.81 22.07
CA PRO A 254 11.06 9.56 22.57
C PRO A 254 10.20 8.99 21.43
N PRO A 255 10.16 7.66 21.25
CA PRO A 255 9.16 7.08 20.36
C PRO A 255 7.86 7.78 20.73
N HIS A 256 7.24 8.45 19.75
CA HIS A 256 5.86 8.81 19.89
C HIS A 256 5.16 7.45 20.01
N ASP A 257 5.08 6.93 21.24
CA ASP A 257 3.85 6.33 21.70
C ASP A 257 2.83 7.44 21.39
N GLU A 258 2.25 7.37 20.20
CA GLU A 258 1.02 8.07 19.88
C GLU A 258 0.17 8.01 21.14
N GLY A 259 -0.34 9.15 21.57
CA GLY A 259 -1.02 9.39 22.83
C GLY A 259 -2.23 8.48 23.09
N SER A 260 -2.02 7.18 23.16
CA SER A 260 -2.88 6.20 23.77
C SER A 260 -2.62 6.33 25.26
N CYS A 261 -3.20 7.40 25.82
CA CYS A 261 -3.63 7.41 27.20
C CYS A 261 -4.09 5.98 27.51
N SER A 262 -3.39 5.29 28.40
CA SER A 262 -3.69 3.90 28.75
C SER A 262 -3.66 3.81 30.26
N ILE A 263 -4.77 3.35 30.81
CA ILE A 263 -4.99 3.28 32.25
C ILE A 263 -4.86 1.82 32.63
N ARG A 264 -4.01 1.54 33.63
CA ARG A 264 -3.88 0.20 34.22
C ARG A 264 -4.97 0.03 35.27
N ILE A 265 -5.92 -0.88 35.04
CA ILE A 265 -6.93 -1.28 36.02
C ILE A 265 -6.60 -2.72 36.45
N GLY A 266 -5.86 -2.86 37.56
CA GLY A 266 -5.37 -4.16 38.02
C GLY A 266 -4.36 -4.79 37.02
N PRO A 267 -4.53 -6.05 36.60
CA PRO A 267 -3.64 -6.70 35.63
C PRO A 267 -3.89 -6.28 34.17
N LEU A 268 -4.98 -5.55 33.87
CA LEU A 268 -5.37 -5.18 32.51
C LEU A 268 -4.87 -3.77 32.16
N LYS A 269 -4.20 -3.64 31.00
CA LYS A 269 -3.85 -2.36 30.37
C LYS A 269 -4.98 -2.00 29.41
N VAL A 270 -5.76 -0.96 29.71
CA VAL A 270 -6.93 -0.52 28.94
C VAL A 270 -6.62 0.82 28.27
N ARG A 271 -6.88 0.97 26.96
CA ARG A 271 -6.68 2.24 26.25
C ARG A 271 -7.77 3.24 26.65
N CYS A 272 -7.48 4.54 26.66
CA CYS A 272 -8.46 5.57 27.07
C CYS A 272 -9.62 5.73 26.09
N ILE A 273 -9.44 5.30 24.84
CA ILE A 273 -10.54 5.17 23.87
C ILE A 273 -11.47 4.02 24.28
N GLU A 274 -10.92 2.88 24.74
CA GLU A 274 -11.75 1.78 25.26
C GLU A 274 -12.53 2.24 26.49
N LEU A 275 -11.86 2.92 27.42
CA LEU A 275 -12.50 3.47 28.60
C LEU A 275 -13.55 4.53 28.23
N SER A 276 -13.27 5.41 27.26
CA SER A 276 -14.21 6.46 26.86
C SER A 276 -15.43 5.88 26.15
N VAL A 277 -15.27 4.92 25.25
CA VAL A 277 -16.39 4.22 24.58
C VAL A 277 -17.21 3.43 25.59
N VAL A 278 -16.57 2.72 26.51
CA VAL A 278 -17.25 2.01 27.61
C VAL A 278 -18.01 3.00 28.50
N LEU A 279 -17.40 4.12 28.89
CA LEU A 279 -18.05 5.15 29.70
C LEU A 279 -19.21 5.81 28.95
N VAL A 280 -19.06 6.10 27.65
CA VAL A 280 -20.14 6.64 26.81
C VAL A 280 -21.27 5.63 26.67
N TYR A 281 -20.98 4.36 26.47
CA TYR A 281 -21.98 3.29 26.41
C TYR A 281 -22.70 3.15 27.75
N ILE A 282 -21.98 3.09 28.87
CA ILE A 282 -22.56 3.04 30.21
C ILE A 282 -23.38 4.30 30.49
N LEU A 283 -22.93 5.48 30.07
CA LEU A 283 -23.69 6.73 30.20
C LEU A 283 -24.95 6.71 29.35
N LEU A 284 -24.89 6.26 28.10
CA LEU A 284 -26.07 6.15 27.22
C LEU A 284 -27.10 5.17 27.79
N VAL A 285 -26.64 4.00 28.23
CA VAL A 285 -27.50 2.98 28.86
C VAL A 285 -28.06 3.49 30.19
N SER A 286 -27.25 4.14 31.02
CA SER A 286 -27.68 4.71 32.30
C SER A 286 -28.61 5.91 32.15
N CYS A 287 -28.38 6.77 31.15
CA CYS A 287 -29.28 7.85 30.77
C CYS A 287 -30.60 7.30 30.23
N PHE A 288 -30.58 6.24 29.42
CA PHE A 288 -31.78 5.57 28.93
C PHE A 288 -32.59 4.97 30.09
N PHE A 289 -31.97 4.18 30.96
CA PHE A 289 -32.65 3.61 32.13
C PHE A 289 -33.05 4.67 33.17
N GLY A 290 -32.26 5.73 33.33
CA GLY A 290 -32.57 6.88 34.19
C GLY A 290 -33.74 7.71 33.67
N TRP A 291 -33.80 7.94 32.36
CA TRP A 291 -34.94 8.55 31.68
C TRP A 291 -36.18 7.66 31.79
N ALA A 292 -36.03 6.33 31.68
CA ALA A 292 -37.11 5.35 31.88
C ALA A 292 -37.64 5.32 33.30
N ALA A 293 -36.76 5.34 34.29
CA ALA A 293 -37.14 5.43 35.69
C ALA A 293 -37.82 6.77 36.01
N SER A 294 -37.32 7.88 35.45
CA SER A 294 -37.87 9.23 35.66
C SER A 294 -39.27 9.39 35.04
N ASN A 295 -39.47 8.94 33.79
CA ASN A 295 -40.79 8.94 33.15
C ASN A 295 -41.76 7.96 33.82
N ARG A 296 -41.28 6.79 34.28
CA ARG A 296 -42.08 5.86 35.09
C ARG A 296 -42.53 6.52 36.40
N ARG A 297 -41.66 7.32 37.04
CA ARG A 297 -41.98 8.05 38.27
C ARG A 297 -42.99 9.17 38.00
N ARG A 298 -42.80 9.98 36.94
CA ARG A 298 -43.73 11.06 36.54
C ARG A 298 -45.15 10.56 36.22
N TYR A 299 -45.28 9.36 35.64
CA TYR A 299 -46.58 8.74 35.37
C TYR A 299 -47.28 8.25 36.66
N ILE A 300 -46.51 7.85 37.68
CA ILE A 300 -47.04 7.47 38.99
C ILE A 300 -47.45 8.72 39.81
N THR A 301 -46.84 9.89 39.57
CA THR A 301 -47.14 11.13 40.32
C THR A 301 -48.26 12.00 39.75
N GLN A 302 -48.96 11.64 38.67
CA GLN A 302 -50.20 12.34 38.28
C GLN A 302 -51.39 11.81 39.11
N PRO A 303 -52.03 12.65 39.95
CA PRO A 303 -53.21 12.25 40.71
C PRO A 303 -54.48 12.56 39.91
N GLY A 304 -55.29 11.54 39.62
CA GLY A 304 -56.63 11.73 39.08
C GLY A 304 -57.39 10.43 38.86
N GLY A 305 -58.28 10.07 39.80
CA GLY A 305 -59.36 9.10 39.59
C GLY A 305 -59.22 7.77 40.35
N SER A 306 -59.57 7.79 41.62
CA SER A 306 -59.75 6.63 42.51
C SER A 306 -60.69 5.55 41.96
N SER A 307 -60.32 4.27 42.10
CA SER A 307 -61.23 3.16 42.43
C SER A 307 -60.40 1.97 42.95
N GLU A 308 -60.42 1.75 44.26
CA GLU A 308 -59.90 0.54 44.94
C GLU A 308 -60.64 -0.72 44.45
N PRO A 309 -60.00 -1.89 44.42
CA PRO A 309 -60.68 -3.16 44.18
C PRO A 309 -61.28 -3.68 45.49
N LEU A 310 -62.61 -3.55 45.65
CA LEU A 310 -63.36 -4.18 46.73
C LEU A 310 -63.64 -5.65 46.36
N LEU A 311 -63.02 -6.54 47.13
CA LEU A 311 -63.12 -7.99 47.04
C LEU A 311 -64.49 -8.45 47.57
N HIS A 312 -65.32 -9.10 46.74
CA HIS A 312 -66.40 -9.98 47.19
C HIS A 312 -66.53 -11.18 46.25
N PRO A 313 -66.54 -12.42 46.76
CA PRO A 313 -66.86 -13.60 45.96
C PRO A 313 -68.38 -13.82 45.98
N VAL A 314 -69.00 -13.91 44.81
CA VAL A 314 -70.36 -14.46 44.66
C VAL A 314 -70.35 -15.45 43.50
N GLU A 315 -71.01 -16.57 43.76
CA GLU A 315 -71.11 -17.81 43.00
C GLU A 315 -71.67 -17.66 41.57
N GLU A 316 -71.40 -18.70 40.78
CA GLU A 316 -71.96 -18.99 39.47
C GLU A 316 -73.50 -18.90 39.44
N ASP A 317 -74.05 -18.19 38.46
CA ASP A 317 -75.11 -18.71 37.60
C ASP A 317 -75.42 -17.78 36.41
N GLY A 318 -75.67 -18.37 35.24
CA GLY A 318 -76.61 -17.82 34.24
C GLY A 318 -76.09 -16.91 33.12
N ILE A 319 -75.81 -17.54 31.98
CA ILE A 319 -76.04 -17.12 30.57
C ILE A 319 -76.58 -15.69 30.36
N ASN A 320 -75.77 -14.80 29.77
CA ASN A 320 -76.11 -14.11 28.51
C ASN A 320 -74.92 -13.29 27.96
N SER A 321 -74.66 -13.50 26.68
CA SER A 321 -73.63 -12.85 25.87
C SER A 321 -74.04 -11.44 25.44
N GLU A 322 -73.23 -10.44 25.79
CA GLU A 322 -73.13 -9.17 25.07
C GLU A 322 -71.72 -8.99 24.49
N PRO A 323 -71.56 -8.34 23.33
CA PRO A 323 -70.29 -8.29 22.64
C PRO A 323 -69.33 -7.34 23.36
N LYS A 324 -68.16 -7.86 23.78
CA LYS A 324 -67.01 -7.03 24.15
C LYS A 324 -66.63 -6.17 22.94
N VAL A 325 -67.04 -4.91 22.96
CA VAL A 325 -66.54 -3.87 22.04
C VAL A 325 -65.02 -3.81 22.22
N LYS A 326 -64.28 -4.30 21.22
CA LYS A 326 -62.82 -4.14 21.16
C LYS A 326 -62.53 -2.63 21.05
N ARG A 327 -62.03 -2.02 22.13
CA ARG A 327 -61.46 -0.66 22.08
C ARG A 327 -60.23 -0.71 21.17
N HIS A 328 -60.28 -0.05 20.02
CA HIS A 328 -59.13 0.09 19.13
C HIS A 328 -58.10 1.03 19.75
N ALA A 329 -56.82 0.62 19.78
CA ALA A 329 -55.70 1.47 20.14
C ALA A 329 -55.71 2.76 19.30
N GLN A 330 -55.56 3.92 19.93
CA GLN A 330 -55.62 5.20 19.23
C GLN A 330 -54.26 5.52 18.59
N LEU A 331 -54.18 5.39 17.26
CA LEU A 331 -52.98 5.67 16.45
C LEU A 331 -52.53 7.14 16.57
N SER A 332 -51.21 7.38 16.49
CA SER A 332 -50.65 8.74 16.35
C SER A 332 -51.18 9.44 15.09
N PRO A 333 -51.21 10.79 15.04
CA PRO A 333 -51.75 11.52 13.89
C PRO A 333 -51.10 11.13 12.56
N VAL A 334 -49.78 10.92 12.56
CA VAL A 334 -49.00 10.51 11.39
C VAL A 334 -49.35 9.08 10.97
N GLN A 335 -49.35 8.13 11.92
CA GLN A 335 -49.69 6.74 11.61
C GLN A 335 -51.13 6.60 11.13
N ARG A 336 -52.06 7.38 11.68
CA ARG A 336 -53.46 7.42 11.25
C ARG A 336 -53.58 7.94 9.81
N TYR A 337 -52.84 9.00 9.48
CA TYR A 337 -52.79 9.52 8.11
C TYR A 337 -52.23 8.48 7.13
N MET A 338 -51.11 7.83 7.46
CA MET A 338 -50.50 6.80 6.62
C MET A 338 -51.42 5.58 6.44
N ALA A 339 -52.05 5.09 7.52
CA ALA A 339 -52.99 3.98 7.45
C ALA A 339 -54.20 4.32 6.57
N GLN A 340 -54.75 5.54 6.67
CA GLN A 340 -55.86 5.99 5.83
C GLN A 340 -55.46 6.16 4.36
N PHE A 341 -54.24 6.66 4.10
CA PHE A 341 -53.67 6.73 2.76
C PHE A 341 -53.58 5.33 2.14
N TYR A 342 -52.96 4.38 2.85
CA TYR A 342 -52.81 3.00 2.37
C TYR A 342 -54.15 2.27 2.20
N ARG A 343 -55.14 2.55 3.06
CA ARG A 343 -56.50 2.03 2.92
C ARG A 343 -57.17 2.50 1.63
N THR A 344 -57.11 3.81 1.36
CA THR A 344 -57.70 4.43 0.17
C THR A 344 -56.97 3.97 -1.10
N TYR A 345 -55.63 3.93 -1.03
CA TYR A 345 -54.78 3.51 -2.12
C TYR A 345 -54.97 2.02 -2.47
N GLY A 346 -55.05 1.15 -1.46
CA GLY A 346 -55.30 -0.29 -1.64
C GLY A 346 -56.65 -0.57 -2.29
N SER A 347 -57.70 0.19 -1.93
CA SER A 347 -59.01 0.09 -2.60
C SER A 347 -58.93 0.51 -4.07
N TRP A 348 -58.17 1.57 -4.38
CA TRP A 348 -57.97 2.02 -5.76
C TRP A 348 -57.21 0.99 -6.62
N ILE A 349 -56.14 0.38 -6.10
CA ILE A 349 -55.40 -0.69 -6.78
C ILE A 349 -56.30 -1.91 -7.02
N ALA A 350 -57.08 -2.33 -6.02
CA ALA A 350 -57.97 -3.48 -6.15
C ALA A 350 -59.04 -3.31 -7.24
N ARG A 351 -59.49 -2.07 -7.47
CA ARG A 351 -60.45 -1.72 -8.53
C ARG A 351 -59.80 -1.64 -9.92
N ASN A 352 -58.57 -1.10 -10.00
CA ASN A 352 -57.88 -0.85 -11.27
C ASN A 352 -56.53 -1.60 -11.42
N PRO A 353 -56.44 -2.91 -11.16
CA PRO A 353 -55.15 -3.60 -11.05
C PRO A 353 -54.38 -3.67 -12.38
N SER A 354 -55.08 -3.74 -13.53
CA SER A 354 -54.44 -3.77 -14.85
C SER A 354 -53.76 -2.45 -15.22
N LEU A 355 -54.39 -1.33 -14.90
CA LEU A 355 -53.85 0.00 -15.18
C LEU A 355 -52.57 0.22 -14.36
N VAL A 356 -52.63 -0.06 -13.05
CA VAL A 356 -51.49 0.09 -12.13
C VAL A 356 -50.31 -0.76 -12.55
N LEU A 357 -50.54 -2.05 -12.82
CA LEU A 357 -49.49 -2.96 -13.27
C LEU A 357 -48.82 -2.48 -14.56
N PHE A 358 -49.62 -2.06 -15.55
CA PHE A 358 -49.09 -1.54 -16.81
C PHE A 358 -48.27 -0.27 -16.61
N THR A 359 -48.78 0.72 -15.88
CA THR A 359 -48.07 1.99 -15.66
C THR A 359 -46.77 1.80 -14.89
N SER A 360 -46.77 0.97 -13.84
CA SER A 360 -45.57 0.72 -13.02
C SER A 360 -44.47 0.03 -13.82
N VAL A 361 -44.80 -0.98 -14.62
CA VAL A 361 -43.82 -1.72 -15.43
C VAL A 361 -43.26 -0.85 -16.56
N VAL A 362 -44.10 -0.06 -17.23
CA VAL A 362 -43.65 0.83 -18.34
C VAL A 362 -42.65 1.88 -17.85
N ILE A 363 -42.88 2.49 -16.67
CA ILE A 363 -41.96 3.48 -16.11
C ILE A 363 -40.56 2.88 -15.90
N VAL A 364 -40.48 1.69 -15.31
CA VAL A 364 -39.18 1.07 -15.01
C VAL A 364 -38.51 0.52 -16.26
N LEU A 365 -39.26 0.02 -17.25
CA LEU A 365 -38.72 -0.31 -18.57
C LEU A 365 -38.13 0.91 -19.28
N ALA A 366 -38.76 2.08 -19.16
CA ALA A 366 -38.21 3.32 -19.69
C ALA A 366 -36.89 3.70 -19.02
N LEU A 367 -36.78 3.57 -17.69
CA LEU A 367 -35.52 3.76 -16.97
C LEU A 367 -34.44 2.75 -17.39
N SER A 368 -34.85 1.50 -17.62
CA SER A 368 -33.95 0.41 -18.05
C SER A 368 -33.39 0.63 -19.47
N SER A 369 -33.99 1.50 -20.29
CA SER A 369 -33.47 1.79 -21.64
C SER A 369 -32.06 2.41 -21.63
N GLY A 370 -31.62 3.00 -20.52
CA GLY A 370 -30.26 3.53 -20.39
C GLY A 370 -29.15 2.46 -20.42
N LEU A 371 -29.49 1.18 -20.32
CA LEU A 371 -28.54 0.06 -20.46
C LEU A 371 -27.84 0.01 -21.83
N PHE A 372 -28.32 0.72 -22.86
CA PHE A 372 -27.60 0.85 -24.14
C PHE A 372 -26.24 1.56 -24.02
N HIS A 373 -26.02 2.35 -22.96
CA HIS A 373 -24.75 3.03 -22.67
C HIS A 373 -23.99 2.36 -21.51
N PHE A 374 -24.20 1.07 -21.30
CA PHE A 374 -23.58 0.32 -20.20
C PHE A 374 -22.07 0.14 -20.45
N GLU A 375 -21.26 0.65 -19.54
CA GLU A 375 -19.81 0.47 -19.48
C GLU A 375 -19.37 0.03 -18.07
N VAL A 376 -18.33 -0.80 -17.99
CA VAL A 376 -17.75 -1.29 -16.74
C VAL A 376 -16.34 -0.74 -16.55
N GLU A 377 -16.04 -0.22 -15.37
CA GLU A 377 -14.69 0.22 -15.00
C GLU A 377 -13.91 -0.93 -14.34
N THR A 378 -12.75 -1.29 -14.91
CA THR A 378 -11.88 -2.39 -14.44
C THR A 378 -10.60 -1.90 -13.77
N ARG A 379 -10.24 -0.62 -13.93
CA ARG A 379 -8.96 -0.11 -13.45
C ARG A 379 -8.93 0.05 -11.93
N PRO A 380 -7.96 -0.55 -11.23
CA PRO A 380 -7.87 -0.47 -9.77
C PRO A 380 -7.77 0.97 -9.25
N GLU A 381 -6.97 1.81 -9.90
CA GLU A 381 -6.78 3.21 -9.50
C GLU A 381 -8.10 4.01 -9.48
N LYS A 382 -8.98 3.82 -10.48
CA LYS A 382 -10.25 4.57 -10.57
C LYS A 382 -11.35 4.00 -9.67
N LEU A 383 -11.21 2.74 -9.27
CA LEU A 383 -12.16 2.06 -8.39
C LEU A 383 -11.90 2.37 -6.92
N TRP A 384 -10.63 2.35 -6.51
CA TRP A 384 -10.24 2.36 -5.09
C TRP A 384 -9.68 3.69 -4.61
N VAL A 385 -9.34 4.60 -5.52
CA VAL A 385 -8.73 5.90 -5.17
C VAL A 385 -9.72 7.02 -5.43
N GLY A 386 -9.92 7.89 -4.44
CA GLY A 386 -10.68 9.13 -4.64
C GLY A 386 -9.96 10.05 -5.62
N PRO A 387 -10.64 10.60 -6.66
CA PRO A 387 -9.99 11.45 -7.66
C PRO A 387 -9.45 12.78 -7.09
N GLU A 388 -10.00 13.22 -5.96
CA GLU A 388 -9.59 14.43 -5.21
C GLU A 388 -8.72 14.07 -3.98
N SER A 389 -8.18 12.85 -3.92
CA SER A 389 -7.28 12.46 -2.84
C SER A 389 -5.91 13.12 -3.00
N LYS A 390 -5.25 13.41 -1.87
CA LYS A 390 -3.95 14.08 -1.88
C LYS A 390 -2.89 13.24 -2.61
N ALA A 391 -2.89 11.91 -2.43
CA ALA A 391 -1.96 11.04 -3.14
C ALA A 391 -2.23 11.00 -4.66
N ALA A 392 -3.48 11.13 -5.11
CA ALA A 392 -3.79 11.25 -6.52
C ALA A 392 -3.29 12.57 -7.12
N GLU A 393 -3.41 13.68 -6.39
CA GLU A 393 -2.85 14.98 -6.79
C GLU A 393 -1.31 14.95 -6.82
N GLU A 394 -0.68 14.37 -5.79
CA GLU A 394 0.77 14.18 -5.67
C GLU A 394 1.31 13.32 -6.83
N LYS A 395 0.64 12.19 -7.15
CA LYS A 395 0.97 11.35 -8.31
C LYS A 395 0.83 12.12 -9.63
N LYS A 396 -0.27 12.83 -9.83
CA LYS A 396 -0.50 13.61 -11.06
C LYS A 396 0.57 14.68 -11.25
N PHE A 397 0.99 15.35 -10.17
CA PHE A 397 2.09 16.31 -10.21
C PHE A 397 3.42 15.64 -10.58
N PHE A 398 3.75 14.53 -9.92
CA PHE A 398 4.96 13.74 -10.19
C PHE A 398 5.05 13.30 -11.65
N ASP A 399 3.99 12.63 -12.14
CA ASP A 399 3.95 12.09 -13.50
C ASP A 399 4.09 13.21 -14.54
N SER A 400 3.48 14.38 -14.32
CA SER A 400 3.44 15.46 -15.32
C SER A 400 4.70 16.31 -15.44
N HIS A 401 5.52 16.43 -14.39
CA HIS A 401 6.71 17.29 -14.39
C HIS A 401 8.03 16.52 -14.47
N LEU A 402 8.07 15.30 -13.92
CA LEU A 402 9.27 14.47 -13.90
C LEU A 402 9.13 13.38 -14.97
N SER A 403 8.83 12.15 -14.57
CA SER A 403 8.53 11.05 -15.48
C SER A 403 7.63 10.05 -14.75
N PRO A 404 6.62 9.46 -15.41
CA PRO A 404 5.81 8.44 -14.78
C PRO A 404 6.67 7.25 -14.37
N PHE A 405 6.35 6.67 -13.21
CA PHE A 405 7.02 5.46 -12.73
C PHE A 405 6.90 4.33 -13.78
N TYR A 406 8.02 3.66 -14.07
CA TYR A 406 8.09 2.58 -15.06
C TYR A 406 7.23 1.36 -14.65
N ARG A 407 6.86 0.55 -15.64
CA ARG A 407 6.12 -0.71 -15.47
C ARG A 407 7.11 -1.81 -15.09
N ILE A 408 6.70 -2.73 -14.23
CA ILE A 408 7.57 -3.76 -13.66
C ILE A 408 7.04 -5.14 -14.05
N GLU A 409 7.85 -5.90 -14.79
CA GLU A 409 7.64 -7.32 -15.00
C GLU A 409 8.70 -8.10 -14.23
N GLN A 410 8.27 -9.00 -13.35
CA GLN A 410 9.16 -9.68 -12.40
C GLN A 410 8.97 -11.20 -12.44
N LEU A 411 10.09 -11.92 -12.38
CA LEU A 411 10.17 -13.37 -12.16
C LEU A 411 10.92 -13.63 -10.85
N ILE A 412 10.38 -14.48 -10.00
CA ILE A 412 11.01 -14.95 -8.77
C ILE A 412 11.17 -16.46 -8.89
N LEU A 413 12.42 -16.91 -8.99
CA LEU A 413 12.77 -18.33 -8.97
C LEU A 413 13.32 -18.65 -7.59
N ALA A 414 12.78 -19.66 -6.91
CA ALA A 414 13.23 -20.03 -5.57
C ALA A 414 13.48 -21.54 -5.45
N THR A 415 14.42 -21.90 -4.57
CA THR A 415 14.70 -23.28 -4.22
C THR A 415 13.69 -23.83 -3.21
N VAL A 416 13.27 -25.07 -3.38
CA VAL A 416 12.39 -25.76 -2.44
C VAL A 416 13.20 -26.36 -1.28
N PRO A 417 12.71 -26.33 -0.02
CA PRO A 417 13.39 -26.97 1.10
C PRO A 417 13.59 -28.46 0.87
N ASP A 418 14.79 -28.98 1.18
CA ASP A 418 15.03 -30.43 1.05
C ASP A 418 14.13 -31.19 2.04
N PRO A 419 13.26 -32.12 1.58
CA PRO A 419 12.35 -32.87 2.44
C PRO A 419 13.05 -33.70 3.53
N LYS A 420 14.36 -33.98 3.42
CA LYS A 420 15.13 -34.73 4.43
C LYS A 420 15.85 -33.83 5.43
N SER A 421 16.36 -32.69 4.99
CA SER A 421 17.19 -31.79 5.80
C SER A 421 16.40 -30.61 6.38
N GLY A 422 15.27 -30.23 5.78
CA GLY A 422 14.57 -28.97 6.06
C GLY A 422 15.38 -27.71 5.76
N ARG A 423 16.60 -27.84 5.20
CA ARG A 423 17.47 -26.73 4.84
C ARG A 423 17.21 -26.35 3.39
N VAL A 424 17.09 -25.06 3.14
CA VAL A 424 16.91 -24.50 1.80
C VAL A 424 18.31 -24.42 1.15
N PRO A 425 18.55 -25.05 -0.01
CA PRO A 425 19.84 -24.97 -0.69
C PRO A 425 20.06 -23.58 -1.29
N SER A 426 21.32 -23.22 -1.56
CA SER A 426 21.60 -21.99 -2.32
C SER A 426 21.11 -22.14 -3.76
N ILE A 427 20.51 -21.09 -4.30
CA ILE A 427 20.09 -21.04 -5.70
C ILE A 427 21.26 -20.72 -6.63
N VAL A 428 22.34 -20.12 -6.11
CA VAL A 428 23.53 -19.69 -6.86
C VAL A 428 24.36 -20.92 -7.22
N THR A 429 23.97 -21.60 -8.31
CA THR A 429 24.65 -22.76 -8.85
C THR A 429 24.74 -22.64 -10.37
N GLU A 430 25.74 -23.29 -10.96
CA GLU A 430 25.97 -23.27 -12.41
C GLU A 430 24.74 -23.74 -13.19
N GLU A 431 24.12 -24.85 -12.77
CA GLU A 431 22.90 -25.38 -13.42
C GLU A 431 21.73 -24.39 -13.39
N ASN A 432 21.55 -23.67 -12.28
CA ASN A 432 20.44 -22.72 -12.13
C ASN A 432 20.71 -21.40 -12.88
N ILE A 433 21.97 -20.97 -13.00
CA ILE A 433 22.33 -19.78 -13.79
C ILE A 433 22.18 -20.08 -15.29
N LEU A 434 22.59 -21.25 -15.76
CA LEU A 434 22.35 -21.68 -17.14
C LEU A 434 20.85 -21.76 -17.46
N LEU A 435 20.03 -22.24 -16.51
CA LEU A 435 18.57 -22.19 -16.64
C LEU A 435 18.04 -20.76 -16.80
N LEU A 436 18.63 -19.77 -16.12
CA LEU A 436 18.24 -18.37 -16.30
C LEU A 436 18.59 -17.86 -17.70
N PHE A 437 19.71 -18.26 -18.29
CA PHE A 437 20.03 -17.93 -19.69
C PHE A 437 19.00 -18.53 -20.66
N ASP A 438 18.59 -19.79 -20.47
CA ASP A 438 17.53 -20.42 -21.27
C ASP A 438 16.20 -19.66 -21.17
N ILE A 439 15.86 -19.17 -19.97
CA ILE A 439 14.66 -18.35 -19.74
C ILE A 439 14.79 -17.00 -20.44
N GLN A 440 15.94 -16.35 -20.31
CA GLN A 440 16.21 -15.04 -20.92
C GLN A 440 16.13 -15.12 -22.46
N GLU A 441 16.68 -16.15 -23.08
CA GLU A 441 16.61 -16.36 -24.54
C GLU A 441 15.14 -16.44 -25.01
N LYS A 442 14.29 -17.15 -24.26
CA LYS A 442 12.85 -17.22 -24.56
C LYS A 442 12.14 -15.87 -24.43
N VAL A 443 12.52 -15.06 -23.44
CA VAL A 443 11.98 -13.71 -23.26
C VAL A 443 12.42 -12.78 -24.40
N ASP A 444 13.67 -12.88 -24.85
CA ASP A 444 14.22 -12.05 -25.94
C ASP A 444 13.64 -12.40 -27.31
N GLN A 445 13.25 -13.66 -27.53
CA GLN A 445 12.55 -14.12 -28.74
C GLN A 445 11.06 -13.71 -28.76
N LEU A 446 10.50 -13.26 -27.63
CA LEU A 446 9.09 -12.93 -27.52
C LEU A 446 8.71 -11.73 -28.40
N ARG A 447 7.58 -11.82 -29.11
CA ARG A 447 7.03 -10.73 -29.91
C ARG A 447 5.54 -10.57 -29.63
N GLY A 448 5.14 -9.40 -29.12
CA GLY A 448 3.74 -9.02 -28.93
C GLY A 448 3.14 -8.46 -30.22
N ASN A 449 1.94 -8.89 -30.61
CA ASN A 449 1.28 -8.35 -31.80
C ASN A 449 0.40 -7.15 -31.43
N TYR A 450 0.79 -5.96 -31.88
CA TYR A 450 -0.02 -4.75 -31.74
C TYR A 450 -0.24 -4.09 -33.10
N SER A 451 -1.50 -4.00 -33.54
CA SER A 451 -1.88 -3.41 -34.85
C SER A 451 -1.17 -4.04 -36.06
N GLY A 452 -0.80 -5.32 -35.98
CA GLY A 452 -0.07 -6.03 -37.04
C GLY A 452 1.45 -5.85 -37.03
N LEU A 453 1.99 -5.07 -36.07
CA LEU A 453 3.43 -4.92 -35.84
C LEU A 453 3.87 -5.84 -34.68
N GLY A 454 5.01 -6.51 -34.83
CA GLY A 454 5.64 -7.28 -33.75
C GLY A 454 6.46 -6.38 -32.84
N VAL A 455 6.07 -6.27 -31.57
CA VAL A 455 6.75 -5.49 -30.52
C VAL A 455 7.65 -6.41 -29.71
N SER A 456 8.93 -6.04 -29.58
CA SER A 456 9.93 -6.76 -28.77
C SER A 456 10.23 -6.03 -27.47
N LEU A 457 10.92 -6.69 -26.53
CA LEU A 457 11.32 -6.08 -25.26
C LEU A 457 12.23 -4.85 -25.48
N THR A 458 13.17 -4.93 -26.43
CA THR A 458 14.10 -3.84 -26.77
C THR A 458 13.43 -2.57 -27.28
N ASP A 459 12.18 -2.67 -27.76
CA ASP A 459 11.39 -1.53 -28.25
C ASP A 459 10.70 -0.75 -27.12
N ILE A 460 10.52 -1.37 -25.94
CA ILE A 460 9.69 -0.84 -24.85
C ILE A 460 10.43 -0.71 -23.52
N CYS A 461 11.56 -1.39 -23.33
CA CYS A 461 12.32 -1.39 -22.09
C CYS A 461 12.94 -0.02 -21.74
N LEU A 462 13.20 0.19 -20.45
CA LEU A 462 13.93 1.35 -19.96
C LEU A 462 15.43 1.22 -20.31
N LYS A 463 16.00 2.29 -20.89
CA LYS A 463 17.41 2.39 -21.28
C LYS A 463 18.07 3.61 -20.63
N PRO A 464 18.71 3.46 -19.46
CA PRO A 464 19.27 4.58 -18.71
C PRO A 464 20.61 5.05 -19.27
N LEU A 465 21.44 4.12 -19.77
CA LEU A 465 22.75 4.37 -20.37
C LEU A 465 22.90 3.43 -21.57
N GLY A 466 23.33 3.97 -22.72
CA GLY A 466 23.50 3.20 -23.95
C GLY A 466 22.19 2.74 -24.60
N GLU A 467 22.26 1.66 -25.39
CA GLU A 467 21.15 1.13 -26.19
C GLU A 467 20.52 -0.14 -25.60
N ASP A 468 21.10 -0.69 -24.53
CA ASP A 468 20.67 -1.94 -23.89
C ASP A 468 19.63 -1.70 -22.79
N CYS A 469 18.78 -2.71 -22.58
CA CYS A 469 17.73 -2.67 -21.56
C CYS A 469 18.31 -2.78 -20.14
N ALA A 470 17.76 -2.02 -19.20
CA ALA A 470 18.08 -2.09 -17.77
C ALA A 470 17.46 -3.31 -17.06
N THR A 471 17.60 -4.50 -17.65
CA THR A 471 17.15 -5.76 -17.05
C THR A 471 17.96 -6.02 -15.78
N GLN A 472 17.29 -6.18 -14.64
CA GLN A 472 17.94 -6.50 -13.37
C GLN A 472 17.93 -8.02 -13.19
N SER A 473 19.10 -8.64 -13.38
CA SER A 473 19.32 -10.08 -13.25
C SER A 473 20.77 -10.35 -12.87
N ILE A 474 21.05 -11.50 -12.24
CA ILE A 474 22.43 -11.97 -12.02
C ILE A 474 23.19 -12.14 -13.35
N LEU A 475 22.49 -12.38 -14.45
CA LEU A 475 23.06 -12.51 -15.80
C LEU A 475 23.78 -11.23 -16.27
N GLN A 476 23.46 -10.08 -15.68
CA GLN A 476 24.14 -8.81 -16.01
C GLN A 476 25.62 -8.80 -15.62
N TYR A 477 26.04 -9.58 -14.62
CA TYR A 477 27.48 -9.74 -14.31
C TYR A 477 28.26 -10.42 -15.44
N PHE A 478 27.54 -11.01 -16.40
CA PHE A 478 28.07 -11.66 -17.60
C PHE A 478 27.55 -10.96 -18.87
N LYS A 479 27.16 -9.68 -18.77
CA LYS A 479 26.68 -8.86 -19.90
C LYS A 479 25.48 -9.46 -20.65
N MET A 480 24.66 -10.27 -19.98
CA MET A 480 23.54 -11.00 -20.58
C MET A 480 23.96 -11.99 -21.68
N ASP A 481 25.22 -12.42 -21.70
CA ASP A 481 25.79 -13.33 -22.69
C ASP A 481 26.31 -14.62 -22.05
N SER A 482 25.97 -15.76 -22.65
CA SER A 482 26.34 -17.08 -22.15
C SER A 482 27.79 -17.44 -22.44
N GLU A 483 28.40 -16.92 -23.50
CA GLU A 483 29.82 -17.18 -23.81
C GLU A 483 30.71 -16.50 -22.76
N THR A 484 30.37 -15.27 -22.38
CA THR A 484 31.02 -14.51 -21.29
C THR A 484 30.94 -15.25 -19.94
N PHE A 485 29.87 -15.98 -19.67
CA PHE A 485 29.74 -16.79 -18.45
C PHE A 485 30.78 -17.91 -18.37
N GLU A 486 31.03 -18.61 -19.47
CA GLU A 486 32.06 -19.66 -19.52
C GLU A 486 33.48 -19.06 -19.46
N GLU A 487 33.71 -17.92 -20.12
CA GLU A 487 35.02 -17.25 -20.14
C GLU A 487 35.44 -16.73 -18.76
N TYR A 488 34.51 -16.15 -18.01
CA TYR A 488 34.81 -15.52 -16.71
C TYR A 488 34.90 -16.52 -15.54
N GLY A 489 34.66 -17.82 -15.77
CA GLY A 489 34.73 -18.84 -14.71
C GLY A 489 33.43 -19.02 -13.93
N GLY A 490 32.29 -18.67 -14.53
CA GLY A 490 30.96 -18.99 -14.05
C GLY A 490 30.65 -18.46 -12.65
N VAL A 491 30.33 -19.37 -11.72
CA VAL A 491 29.89 -19.03 -10.35
C VAL A 491 30.97 -18.28 -9.55
N GLU A 492 32.25 -18.59 -9.77
CA GLU A 492 33.35 -17.90 -9.05
C GLU A 492 33.39 -16.40 -9.39
N HIS A 493 33.07 -16.04 -10.65
CA HIS A 493 32.93 -14.64 -11.05
C HIS A 493 31.67 -13.99 -10.47
N ALA A 494 30.56 -14.71 -10.37
CA ALA A 494 29.38 -14.19 -9.69
C ALA A 494 29.67 -13.86 -8.22
N ASP A 495 30.33 -14.77 -7.50
CA ASP A 495 30.76 -14.55 -6.10
C ASP A 495 31.73 -13.37 -5.97
N TYR A 496 32.66 -13.24 -6.93
CA TYR A 496 33.54 -12.08 -7.03
C TYR A 496 32.73 -10.78 -7.24
N CYS A 497 31.76 -10.77 -8.15
CA CYS A 497 30.92 -9.61 -8.40
C CYS A 497 29.99 -9.28 -7.23
N PHE A 498 29.54 -10.23 -6.42
CA PHE A 498 28.78 -9.90 -5.20
C PHE A 498 29.57 -8.99 -4.25
N GLN A 499 30.90 -9.12 -4.24
CA GLN A 499 31.80 -8.30 -3.43
C GLN A 499 32.30 -7.06 -4.20
N HIS A 500 32.43 -7.16 -5.52
CA HIS A 500 33.08 -6.16 -6.37
C HIS A 500 32.17 -5.50 -7.42
N TYR A 501 30.85 -5.61 -7.31
CA TYR A 501 29.88 -5.08 -8.29
C TYR A 501 30.02 -3.58 -8.59
N THR A 502 30.68 -2.82 -7.70
CA THR A 502 30.96 -1.39 -7.86
C THR A 502 32.40 -1.07 -8.25
N SER A 503 33.36 -1.95 -7.95
CA SER A 503 34.80 -1.67 -8.07
C SER A 503 35.47 -2.32 -9.27
N SER A 504 34.81 -3.27 -9.93
CA SER A 504 35.34 -3.97 -11.11
C SER A 504 34.49 -3.69 -12.35
N GLU A 505 35.14 -3.26 -13.44
CA GLU A 505 34.50 -3.06 -14.74
C GLU A 505 33.93 -4.36 -15.33
N MET A 506 34.54 -5.51 -14.99
CA MET A 506 34.07 -6.83 -15.39
C MET A 506 32.70 -7.17 -14.78
N CYS A 507 32.30 -6.48 -13.71
CA CYS A 507 31.01 -6.67 -13.03
C CYS A 507 29.97 -5.61 -13.41
N LEU A 508 30.28 -4.66 -14.29
CA LEU A 508 29.28 -3.75 -14.83
C LEU A 508 28.27 -4.52 -15.69
N SER A 509 27.03 -4.05 -15.77
CA SER A 509 26.02 -4.61 -16.67
C SER A 509 26.33 -4.35 -18.16
N ALA A 510 25.52 -4.95 -19.05
CA ALA A 510 25.51 -4.61 -20.48
C ALA A 510 25.17 -3.12 -20.70
N PHE A 511 24.21 -2.60 -19.97
CA PHE A 511 23.82 -1.17 -19.98
C PHE A 511 24.78 -0.28 -19.16
N GLN A 512 26.02 -0.73 -18.92
CA GLN A 512 27.12 0.07 -18.35
C GLN A 512 26.87 0.62 -16.94
N ALA A 513 25.95 0.04 -16.17
CA ALA A 513 25.74 0.38 -14.77
C ALA A 513 25.96 -0.82 -13.84
N PRO A 514 26.40 -0.61 -12.61
CA PRO A 514 26.51 -1.68 -11.61
C PRO A 514 25.15 -2.16 -11.12
N VAL A 515 25.05 -3.46 -10.81
CA VAL A 515 23.82 -4.12 -10.34
C VAL A 515 23.99 -4.52 -8.88
N ASP A 516 23.13 -3.99 -8.00
CA ASP A 516 23.11 -4.32 -6.57
C ASP A 516 22.67 -5.78 -6.37
N PRO A 517 23.49 -6.65 -5.74
CA PRO A 517 23.12 -8.04 -5.49
C PRO A 517 21.80 -8.18 -4.73
N SER A 518 21.48 -7.22 -3.86
CA SER A 518 20.25 -7.23 -3.05
C SER A 518 18.97 -7.03 -3.87
N ALA A 519 19.09 -6.51 -5.10
CA ALA A 519 17.98 -6.30 -6.03
C ALA A 519 17.73 -7.52 -6.94
N VAL A 520 18.73 -8.40 -7.11
CA VAL A 520 18.67 -9.57 -8.00
C VAL A 520 18.67 -10.91 -7.28
N LEU A 521 18.98 -10.92 -5.98
CA LEU A 521 18.96 -12.08 -5.10
C LEU A 521 17.96 -11.90 -3.96
N GLY A 522 17.43 -13.01 -3.45
CA GLY A 522 16.50 -13.05 -2.33
C GLY A 522 16.82 -14.15 -1.32
N GLY A 523 16.26 -14.02 -0.12
CA GLY A 523 16.32 -15.06 0.91
C GLY A 523 17.66 -15.24 1.63
N PHE A 524 18.60 -14.31 1.48
CA PHE A 524 19.87 -14.31 2.21
C PHE A 524 19.80 -13.52 3.53
N SER A 525 20.85 -13.63 4.36
CA SER A 525 21.01 -12.90 5.62
C SER A 525 22.26 -12.02 5.61
N GLY A 526 22.13 -10.76 6.06
CA GLY A 526 23.22 -9.78 6.03
C GLY A 526 23.75 -9.55 4.61
N ASN A 527 25.07 -9.66 4.43
CA ASN A 527 25.75 -9.48 3.13
C ASN A 527 26.22 -10.81 2.51
N ASN A 528 25.68 -11.95 2.96
CA ASN A 528 26.11 -13.26 2.48
C ASN A 528 25.31 -13.70 1.25
N TYR A 529 25.59 -13.10 0.10
CA TYR A 529 24.84 -13.28 -1.14
C TYR A 529 24.94 -14.70 -1.73
N SER A 530 26.04 -15.41 -1.49
CA SER A 530 26.24 -16.79 -1.96
C SER A 530 25.29 -17.80 -1.31
N GLU A 531 24.66 -17.46 -0.17
CA GLU A 531 23.63 -18.27 0.49
C GLU A 531 22.20 -17.91 0.04
N ALA A 532 22.03 -17.06 -0.97
CA ALA A 532 20.71 -16.69 -1.49
C ALA A 532 19.91 -17.92 -1.94
N THR A 533 18.61 -17.90 -1.67
CA THR A 533 17.69 -19.01 -1.97
C THR A 533 16.74 -18.68 -3.13
N ALA A 534 16.76 -17.44 -3.62
CA ALA A 534 15.93 -17.00 -4.73
C ALA A 534 16.67 -16.06 -5.70
N PHE A 535 16.38 -16.18 -6.99
CA PHE A 535 16.72 -15.21 -8.03
C PHE A 535 15.51 -14.31 -8.28
N VAL A 536 15.76 -13.00 -8.34
CA VAL A 536 14.78 -11.97 -8.68
C VAL A 536 15.20 -11.35 -10.00
N VAL A 537 14.42 -11.61 -11.05
CA VAL A 537 14.64 -11.03 -12.38
C VAL A 537 13.59 -9.96 -12.61
N THR A 538 14.00 -8.72 -12.86
CA THR A 538 13.09 -7.60 -13.09
C THR A 538 13.36 -6.95 -14.43
N TYR A 539 12.31 -6.78 -15.24
CA TYR A 539 12.33 -6.07 -16.52
C TYR A 539 11.59 -4.74 -16.35
N PRO A 540 12.30 -3.59 -16.34
CA PRO A 540 11.66 -2.29 -16.30
C PRO A 540 11.22 -1.85 -17.71
N VAL A 541 9.93 -1.55 -17.89
CA VAL A 541 9.33 -1.10 -19.15
C VAL A 541 8.85 0.35 -19.05
N ASN A 542 9.09 1.16 -20.08
CA ASN A 542 8.71 2.57 -20.07
C ASN A 542 7.19 2.74 -19.92
N ASN A 543 6.79 3.71 -19.10
CA ASN A 543 5.39 4.06 -18.89
C ASN A 543 5.10 5.43 -19.54
N ALA A 544 3.89 5.63 -20.05
CA ALA A 544 3.48 6.87 -20.68
C ALA A 544 2.19 7.43 -20.05
N ILE A 545 2.08 8.77 -20.01
CA ILE A 545 0.91 9.47 -19.46
C ILE A 545 -0.22 9.49 -20.49
N GLY A 546 -1.40 9.01 -20.10
CA GLY A 546 -2.65 9.14 -20.86
C GLY A 546 -3.22 7.82 -21.39
N ASP A 547 -4.55 7.69 -21.27
CA ASP A 547 -5.36 6.49 -21.57
C ASP A 547 -5.31 6.00 -23.03
N LEU A 548 -4.71 6.76 -23.95
CA LEU A 548 -4.70 6.55 -25.40
C LEU A 548 -3.29 6.58 -26.00
N SER A 549 -2.24 6.56 -25.18
CA SER A 549 -0.88 6.46 -25.73
C SER A 549 -0.72 5.10 -26.41
N ASN A 550 -0.32 5.10 -27.68
CA ASN A 550 0.02 3.87 -28.41
C ASN A 550 1.16 3.09 -27.72
N GLU A 551 1.86 3.69 -26.75
CA GLU A 551 3.01 3.10 -26.05
C GLU A 551 2.57 2.11 -24.98
N ASN A 552 1.66 2.51 -24.08
CA ASN A 552 1.14 1.62 -23.04
C ASN A 552 0.41 0.42 -23.65
N ALA A 553 -0.32 0.64 -24.76
CA ALA A 553 -0.99 -0.45 -25.46
C ALA A 553 -0.02 -1.45 -26.12
N ARG A 554 1.16 -0.98 -26.57
CA ARG A 554 2.25 -1.84 -27.05
C ARG A 554 2.86 -2.65 -25.90
N ALA A 555 3.11 -2.02 -24.75
CA ALA A 555 3.61 -2.70 -23.55
C ALA A 555 2.65 -3.80 -23.07
N VAL A 556 1.35 -3.48 -22.92
CA VAL A 556 0.32 -4.45 -22.51
C VAL A 556 0.20 -5.62 -23.50
N ALA A 557 0.42 -5.39 -24.81
CA ALA A 557 0.42 -6.47 -25.80
C ALA A 557 1.60 -7.43 -25.62
N TRP A 558 2.77 -6.91 -25.23
CA TRP A 558 3.95 -7.73 -24.90
C TRP A 558 3.78 -8.45 -23.55
N GLU A 559 3.29 -7.75 -22.52
CA GLU A 559 3.01 -8.31 -21.18
C GLU A 559 2.09 -9.54 -21.23
N LYS A 560 1.05 -9.51 -22.08
CA LYS A 560 0.16 -10.66 -22.30
C LYS A 560 0.90 -11.90 -22.81
N MET A 561 1.78 -11.71 -23.79
CA MET A 561 2.59 -12.80 -24.32
C MET A 561 3.61 -13.28 -23.28
N PHE A 562 4.13 -12.38 -22.44
CA PHE A 562 5.06 -12.71 -21.36
C PHE A 562 4.39 -13.58 -20.28
N ILE A 563 3.17 -13.22 -19.85
CA ILE A 563 2.37 -14.03 -18.93
C ILE A 563 2.09 -15.41 -19.53
N GLN A 564 1.75 -15.49 -20.82
CA GLN A 564 1.48 -16.76 -21.49
C GLN A 564 2.74 -17.64 -21.52
N LEU A 565 3.88 -17.08 -21.91
CA LEU A 565 5.18 -17.75 -21.89
C LEU A 565 5.51 -18.28 -20.48
N ALA A 566 5.33 -17.45 -19.46
CA ALA A 566 5.59 -17.81 -18.08
C ALA A 566 4.73 -18.99 -17.61
N LYS A 567 3.43 -18.99 -17.94
CA LYS A 567 2.49 -20.06 -17.56
C LYS A 567 2.70 -21.36 -18.33
N GLU A 568 2.86 -21.29 -19.64
CA GLU A 568 2.80 -22.45 -20.54
C GLU A 568 4.17 -23.11 -20.72
N GLU A 569 5.26 -22.35 -20.68
CA GLU A 569 6.61 -22.86 -20.98
C GLU A 569 7.57 -22.76 -19.80
N LEU A 570 7.68 -21.59 -19.14
CA LEU A 570 8.70 -21.39 -18.11
C LEU A 570 8.37 -22.17 -16.82
N LEU A 571 7.12 -22.13 -16.39
CA LEU A 571 6.67 -22.82 -15.18
C LEU A 571 6.89 -24.35 -15.21
N PRO A 572 6.55 -25.10 -16.28
CA PRO A 572 6.88 -26.52 -16.35
C PRO A 572 8.39 -26.76 -16.47
N MET A 573 9.13 -25.89 -17.18
CA MET A 573 10.58 -25.98 -17.29
C MET A 573 11.26 -25.87 -15.91
N VAL A 574 10.92 -24.85 -15.12
CA VAL A 574 11.50 -24.61 -13.79
C VAL A 574 11.10 -25.72 -12.80
N ARG A 575 9.85 -26.19 -12.85
CA ARG A 575 9.39 -27.31 -12.02
C ARG A 575 10.13 -28.62 -12.32
N SER A 576 10.56 -28.85 -13.56
CA SER A 576 11.36 -30.04 -13.92
C SER A 576 12.72 -30.10 -13.22
N LYS A 577 13.21 -28.95 -12.74
CA LYS A 577 14.47 -28.79 -12.00
C LYS A 577 14.27 -28.71 -10.46
N ASN A 578 13.08 -29.03 -9.95
CA ASN A 578 12.71 -28.93 -8.53
C ASN A 578 12.81 -27.50 -7.94
N LEU A 579 12.53 -26.49 -8.77
CA LEU A 579 12.46 -25.08 -8.36
C LEU A 579 11.01 -24.57 -8.44
N THR A 580 10.71 -23.48 -7.74
CA THR A 580 9.45 -22.74 -7.86
C THR A 580 9.66 -21.50 -8.72
N LEU A 581 8.64 -21.17 -9.51
CA LEU A 581 8.59 -19.95 -10.32
C LEU A 581 7.31 -19.19 -9.97
N SER A 582 7.46 -17.95 -9.52
CA SER A 582 6.39 -16.98 -9.42
C SER A 582 6.67 -15.81 -10.34
N PHE A 583 5.63 -15.17 -10.86
CA PHE A 583 5.77 -14.07 -11.81
C PHE A 583 4.62 -13.08 -11.72
N SER A 584 4.89 -11.85 -12.12
CA SER A 584 3.88 -10.78 -12.27
C SER A 584 4.29 -9.85 -13.40
N SER A 585 3.29 -9.27 -14.06
CA SER A 585 3.41 -8.07 -14.89
C SER A 585 2.53 -6.95 -14.31
N GLU A 586 2.74 -5.72 -14.76
CA GLU A 586 1.90 -4.59 -14.34
C GLU A 586 0.42 -4.79 -14.75
N SER A 587 0.12 -5.38 -15.92
CA SER A 587 -1.27 -5.70 -16.32
C SER A 587 -1.90 -6.88 -15.56
N SER A 588 -1.11 -7.70 -14.86
CA SER A 588 -1.56 -8.98 -14.28
C SER A 588 -2.73 -8.83 -13.30
N ILE A 589 -2.69 -7.78 -12.46
CA ILE A 589 -3.74 -7.51 -11.47
C ILE A 589 -5.06 -7.16 -12.18
N GLU A 590 -5.03 -6.28 -13.18
CA GLU A 590 -6.23 -5.89 -13.92
C GLU A 590 -6.84 -7.08 -14.68
N GLU A 591 -6.01 -7.94 -15.27
CA GLU A 591 -6.47 -9.11 -16.02
C GLU A 591 -7.09 -10.19 -15.12
N GLU A 592 -6.50 -10.47 -13.95
CA GLU A 592 -7.04 -11.44 -13.02
C GLU A 592 -8.36 -10.98 -12.38
N LEU A 593 -8.50 -9.68 -12.09
CA LEU A 593 -9.79 -9.09 -11.66
C LEU A 593 -10.86 -9.21 -12.75
N LYS A 594 -10.48 -9.04 -14.02
CA LYS A 594 -11.40 -9.23 -15.16
C LYS A 594 -11.81 -10.69 -15.34
N ARG A 595 -10.90 -11.64 -15.09
CA ARG A 595 -11.20 -13.09 -15.13
C ARG A 595 -12.23 -13.47 -14.07
N GLU A 596 -12.04 -12.98 -12.85
CA GLU A 596 -12.93 -13.22 -11.71
C GLU A 596 -14.39 -12.88 -12.02
N SER A 597 -14.63 -11.71 -12.62
CA SER A 597 -15.97 -11.24 -13.03
C SER A 597 -16.78 -12.25 -13.83
N THR A 598 -16.12 -13.07 -14.65
CA THR A 598 -16.81 -14.03 -15.52
C THR A 598 -17.03 -15.39 -14.85
N ALA A 599 -16.23 -15.69 -13.83
CA ALA A 599 -16.21 -17.00 -13.18
C ALA A 599 -17.43 -17.22 -12.27
N ASP A 600 -17.91 -16.17 -11.60
CA ASP A 600 -18.96 -16.27 -10.58
C ASP A 600 -20.41 -16.17 -11.13
N ILE A 601 -20.58 -15.93 -12.45
CA ILE A 601 -21.90 -15.86 -13.10
C ILE A 601 -22.75 -17.12 -12.85
N ILE A 602 -22.13 -18.31 -12.82
CA ILE A 602 -22.83 -19.57 -12.57
C ILE A 602 -23.33 -19.64 -11.13
N THR A 603 -22.49 -19.27 -10.16
CA THR A 603 -22.85 -19.24 -8.74
C THR A 603 -24.00 -18.28 -8.49
N ILE A 604 -23.97 -17.11 -9.13
CA ILE A 604 -25.05 -16.11 -9.10
C ILE A 604 -26.34 -16.69 -9.67
N ALA A 605 -26.33 -17.34 -10.84
CA ALA A 605 -27.52 -17.93 -11.42
C ALA A 605 -28.16 -19.02 -10.53
N VAL A 606 -27.33 -19.83 -9.85
CA VAL A 606 -27.78 -20.83 -8.89
C VAL A 606 -28.42 -20.17 -7.65
N SER A 607 -27.87 -19.06 -7.16
CA SER A 607 -28.46 -18.35 -6.01
C SER A 607 -29.88 -17.86 -6.30
N TYR A 608 -30.11 -17.29 -7.49
CA TYR A 608 -31.46 -16.90 -7.93
C TYR A 608 -32.42 -18.07 -7.99
N LEU A 609 -31.97 -19.21 -8.51
CA LEU A 609 -32.81 -20.40 -8.61
C LEU A 609 -33.22 -20.89 -7.21
N VAL A 610 -32.27 -20.96 -6.27
CA VAL A 610 -32.54 -21.38 -4.89
C VAL A 610 -33.51 -20.41 -4.20
N MET A 611 -33.29 -19.10 -4.34
CA MET A 611 -34.18 -18.09 -3.76
C MET A 611 -35.58 -18.15 -4.39
N PHE A 612 -35.70 -18.33 -5.70
CA PHE A 612 -36.98 -18.50 -6.38
C PHE A 612 -37.76 -19.72 -5.85
N VAL A 613 -37.07 -20.85 -5.69
CA VAL A 613 -37.66 -22.08 -5.13
C VAL A 613 -38.13 -21.82 -3.69
N TYR A 614 -37.30 -21.17 -2.88
CA TYR A 614 -37.64 -20.81 -1.51
C TYR A 614 -38.90 -19.94 -1.43
N ILE A 615 -38.95 -18.84 -2.18
CA ILE A 615 -40.09 -17.90 -2.22
C ILE A 615 -41.38 -18.62 -2.64
N SER A 616 -41.28 -19.48 -3.66
CA SER A 616 -42.43 -20.23 -4.17
C SER A 616 -43.01 -21.19 -3.12
N VAL A 617 -42.14 -21.75 -2.26
CA VAL A 617 -42.53 -22.65 -1.18
C VAL A 617 -43.08 -21.89 0.02
N THR A 618 -42.42 -20.82 0.47
CA THR A 618 -42.85 -20.06 1.66
C THR A 618 -44.15 -19.30 1.46
N LEU A 619 -44.39 -18.80 0.25
CA LEU A 619 -45.67 -18.15 -0.08
C LEU A 619 -46.82 -19.15 -0.27
N GLY A 620 -46.55 -20.44 -0.50
CA GLY A 620 -47.56 -21.50 -0.63
C GLY A 620 -48.31 -21.79 0.68
N ASP A 621 -49.47 -22.44 0.61
CA ASP A 621 -50.09 -23.02 1.81
C ASP A 621 -49.64 -24.48 2.00
N ALA A 622 -49.80 -25.03 3.21
CA ALA A 622 -49.41 -26.41 3.53
C ALA A 622 -50.07 -27.43 2.57
N PRO A 623 -49.33 -28.44 2.09
CA PRO A 623 -49.79 -29.29 1.00
C PRO A 623 -50.91 -30.24 1.46
N GLN A 624 -52.11 -30.05 0.91
CA GLN A 624 -53.10 -31.12 0.73
C GLN A 624 -53.05 -31.57 -0.73
N PHE A 625 -52.83 -32.88 -0.96
CA PHE A 625 -52.46 -33.44 -2.28
C PHE A 625 -53.38 -33.05 -3.45
N TYR A 626 -54.68 -32.83 -3.21
CA TYR A 626 -55.64 -32.43 -4.27
C TYR A 626 -55.73 -30.91 -4.49
N THR A 627 -55.40 -30.09 -3.50
CA THR A 627 -55.52 -28.61 -3.56
C THR A 627 -54.19 -27.92 -3.86
N PHE A 628 -53.08 -28.66 -3.82
CA PHE A 628 -51.72 -28.14 -3.99
C PHE A 628 -51.52 -27.34 -5.29
N TYR A 629 -52.02 -27.84 -6.43
CA TYR A 629 -51.88 -27.18 -7.74
C TYR A 629 -52.69 -25.86 -7.87
N ILE A 630 -53.69 -25.65 -7.00
CA ILE A 630 -54.49 -24.41 -6.97
C ILE A 630 -53.93 -23.45 -5.91
N SER A 631 -53.45 -23.99 -4.78
CA SER A 631 -52.95 -23.27 -3.61
C SER A 631 -51.49 -22.81 -3.73
N SER A 632 -50.70 -23.40 -4.64
CA SER A 632 -49.34 -22.95 -4.91
C SER A 632 -49.32 -21.48 -5.36
N LYS A 633 -48.20 -20.81 -5.06
CA LYS A 633 -47.93 -19.39 -5.37
C LYS A 633 -46.67 -19.21 -6.21
N VAL A 634 -46.34 -20.19 -7.04
CA VAL A 634 -45.17 -20.22 -7.93
C VAL A 634 -45.23 -19.05 -8.92
N LEU A 635 -46.38 -18.79 -9.54
CA LEU A 635 -46.51 -17.69 -10.52
C LEU A 635 -46.36 -16.31 -9.84
N LEU A 636 -46.92 -16.17 -8.63
CA LEU A 636 -46.78 -14.95 -7.83
C LEU A 636 -45.33 -14.73 -7.40
N GLY A 637 -44.64 -15.79 -6.94
CA GLY A 637 -43.22 -15.77 -6.60
C GLY A 637 -42.33 -15.42 -7.78
N LEU A 638 -42.54 -16.04 -8.95
CA LEU A 638 -41.80 -15.73 -10.18
C LEU A 638 -41.97 -14.27 -10.58
N SER A 639 -43.22 -13.78 -10.56
CA SER A 639 -43.52 -12.40 -10.91
C SER A 639 -42.88 -11.42 -9.92
N GLY A 640 -42.82 -11.77 -8.63
CA GLY A 640 -42.09 -11.02 -7.61
C GLY A 640 -40.60 -10.90 -7.93
N VAL A 641 -39.92 -12.02 -8.19
CA VAL A 641 -38.49 -12.03 -8.56
C VAL A 641 -38.23 -11.18 -9.81
N VAL A 642 -39.11 -11.25 -10.82
CA VAL A 642 -39.00 -10.43 -12.03
C VAL A 642 -39.14 -8.93 -11.73
N LEU A 643 -40.04 -8.53 -10.82
CA LEU A 643 -40.18 -7.12 -10.42
C LEU A 643 -38.93 -6.60 -9.69
N VAL A 644 -38.31 -7.41 -8.82
CA VAL A 644 -37.04 -7.09 -8.17
C VAL A 644 -35.94 -6.91 -9.22
N LEU A 645 -35.79 -7.83 -10.17
CA LEU A 645 -34.77 -7.69 -11.21
C LEU A 645 -34.99 -6.43 -12.08
N LEU A 646 -36.26 -6.10 -12.36
CA LEU A 646 -36.61 -4.89 -13.09
C LEU A 646 -36.23 -3.62 -12.32
N SER A 647 -36.34 -3.60 -10.99
CA SER A 647 -35.90 -2.45 -10.17
C SER A 647 -34.38 -2.24 -10.26
N VAL A 648 -33.61 -3.33 -10.25
CA VAL A 648 -32.15 -3.31 -10.39
C VAL A 648 -31.75 -2.82 -11.78
N PHE A 649 -32.35 -3.35 -12.85
CA PHE A 649 -32.11 -2.87 -14.21
C PHE A 649 -32.54 -1.42 -14.40
N GLY A 650 -33.61 -0.97 -13.75
CA GLY A 650 -34.03 0.43 -13.76
C GLY A 650 -33.00 1.36 -13.10
N SER A 651 -32.40 0.94 -11.98
CA SER A 651 -31.34 1.68 -11.29
C SER A 651 -30.07 1.77 -12.13
N VAL A 652 -29.57 0.63 -12.61
CA VAL A 652 -28.37 0.57 -13.48
C VAL A 652 -28.60 1.36 -14.76
N GLY A 653 -29.77 1.20 -15.39
CA GLY A 653 -30.14 1.93 -16.61
C GLY A 653 -30.14 3.44 -16.43
N LEU A 654 -30.71 3.96 -15.33
CA LEU A 654 -30.73 5.40 -15.08
C LEU A 654 -29.31 5.96 -14.92
N PHE A 655 -28.46 5.32 -14.13
CA PHE A 655 -27.08 5.79 -13.93
C PHE A 655 -26.19 5.62 -15.16
N SER A 656 -26.38 4.55 -15.95
CA SER A 656 -25.71 4.40 -17.25
C SER A 656 -26.13 5.50 -18.23
N ALA A 657 -27.40 5.91 -18.25
CA ALA A 657 -27.85 7.05 -19.06
C ALA A 657 -27.23 8.39 -18.63
N LEU A 658 -26.85 8.52 -17.36
CA LEU A 658 -26.11 9.67 -16.83
C LEU A 658 -24.59 9.59 -17.08
N GLY A 659 -24.10 8.53 -17.72
CA GLY A 659 -22.68 8.33 -18.01
C GLY A 659 -21.85 7.80 -16.83
N VAL A 660 -22.50 7.26 -15.79
CA VAL A 660 -21.80 6.64 -14.66
C VAL A 660 -21.48 5.18 -15.02
N LYS A 661 -20.18 4.85 -15.02
CA LYS A 661 -19.71 3.49 -15.26
C LYS A 661 -20.06 2.57 -14.08
N SER A 662 -20.43 1.34 -14.40
CA SER A 662 -20.74 0.30 -13.41
C SER A 662 -19.47 -0.42 -12.95
N THR A 663 -19.55 -1.12 -11.82
CA THR A 663 -18.45 -1.91 -11.24
C THR A 663 -18.84 -3.38 -11.12
N LEU A 664 -17.85 -4.25 -10.91
CA LEU A 664 -18.06 -5.68 -10.73
C LEU A 664 -18.93 -5.99 -9.49
N ILE A 665 -18.64 -5.32 -8.38
CA ILE A 665 -19.38 -5.45 -7.11
C ILE A 665 -20.88 -5.17 -7.31
N ILE A 666 -21.23 -4.19 -8.14
CA ILE A 666 -22.63 -3.82 -8.43
C ILE A 666 -23.38 -4.96 -9.11
N MET A 667 -22.77 -5.57 -10.13
CA MET A 667 -23.41 -6.63 -10.92
C MET A 667 -23.66 -7.91 -10.13
N GLU A 668 -22.88 -8.14 -9.07
CA GLU A 668 -22.97 -9.35 -8.26
C GLU A 668 -23.81 -9.14 -6.99
N VAL A 669 -23.52 -8.09 -6.21
CA VAL A 669 -24.08 -7.92 -4.86
C VAL A 669 -25.45 -7.24 -4.87
N ILE A 670 -25.67 -6.19 -5.66
CA ILE A 670 -26.93 -5.43 -5.63
C ILE A 670 -28.13 -6.31 -5.98
N PRO A 671 -28.08 -7.12 -7.04
CA PRO A 671 -29.17 -8.03 -7.35
C PRO A 671 -29.54 -8.95 -6.16
N PHE A 672 -28.56 -9.48 -5.45
CA PHE A 672 -28.78 -10.33 -4.27
C PHE A 672 -29.40 -9.57 -3.10
N LEU A 673 -28.87 -8.38 -2.83
CA LEU A 673 -29.31 -7.53 -1.72
C LEU A 673 -30.76 -7.07 -1.89
N VAL A 674 -31.08 -6.57 -3.08
CA VAL A 674 -32.43 -6.06 -3.39
C VAL A 674 -33.42 -7.22 -3.44
N LEU A 675 -32.99 -8.42 -3.86
CA LEU A 675 -33.83 -9.61 -3.75
C LEU A 675 -34.15 -9.96 -2.30
N ALA A 676 -33.17 -9.90 -1.39
CA ALA A 676 -33.42 -10.21 0.02
C ALA A 676 -34.45 -9.24 0.62
N VAL A 677 -34.22 -7.93 0.52
CA VAL A 677 -35.15 -6.89 1.01
C VAL A 677 -36.53 -7.04 0.36
N GLY A 678 -36.55 -7.26 -0.96
CA GLY A 678 -37.80 -7.27 -1.68
C GLY A 678 -38.67 -8.48 -1.38
N VAL A 679 -38.06 -9.65 -1.20
CA VAL A 679 -38.76 -10.87 -0.78
C VAL A 679 -39.35 -10.72 0.62
N ASP A 680 -38.63 -10.06 1.53
CA ASP A 680 -39.09 -9.83 2.90
C ASP A 680 -40.41 -9.04 2.90
N ASN A 681 -40.45 -7.93 2.16
CA ASN A 681 -41.67 -7.12 1.98
C ASN A 681 -42.80 -7.91 1.30
N MET A 682 -42.49 -8.70 0.27
CA MET A 682 -43.47 -9.56 -0.41
C MET A 682 -44.11 -10.58 0.54
N CYS A 683 -43.30 -11.23 1.39
CA CYS A 683 -43.79 -12.20 2.37
C CYS A 683 -44.69 -11.54 3.41
N ILE A 684 -44.29 -10.37 3.93
CA ILE A 684 -45.09 -9.61 4.89
C ILE A 684 -46.46 -9.22 4.28
N LEU A 685 -46.47 -8.70 3.05
CA LEU A 685 -47.69 -8.33 2.32
C LEU A 685 -48.63 -9.53 2.12
N VAL A 686 -48.11 -10.66 1.63
CA VAL A 686 -48.92 -11.86 1.38
C VAL A 686 -49.46 -12.44 2.68
N HIS A 687 -48.65 -12.49 3.74
CA HIS A 687 -49.10 -12.96 5.05
C HIS A 687 -50.18 -12.04 5.65
N ALA A 688 -50.04 -10.71 5.52
CA ALA A 688 -51.06 -9.76 5.95
C ALA A 688 -52.39 -10.01 5.22
N VAL A 689 -52.37 -10.20 3.89
CA VAL A 689 -53.57 -10.51 3.11
C VAL A 689 -54.17 -11.87 3.48
N LYS A 690 -53.34 -12.88 3.80
CA LYS A 690 -53.78 -14.22 4.23
C LYS A 690 -54.46 -14.22 5.61
N ARG A 691 -54.10 -13.29 6.49
CA ARG A 691 -54.65 -13.16 7.86
C ARG A 691 -56.02 -12.50 7.90
N GLN A 692 -56.34 -11.65 6.91
CA GLN A 692 -57.63 -10.98 6.86
C GLN A 692 -58.78 -12.00 6.67
N PRO A 693 -59.95 -11.77 7.29
CA PRO A 693 -61.09 -12.68 7.21
C PRO A 693 -61.55 -12.90 5.75
N ARG A 694 -61.97 -14.13 5.43
CA ARG A 694 -62.36 -14.52 4.06
C ARG A 694 -63.76 -14.03 3.65
N ASP A 695 -64.57 -13.60 4.62
CA ASP A 695 -65.97 -13.22 4.42
C ASP A 695 -66.13 -11.79 3.88
N VAL A 696 -65.04 -11.03 3.82
CA VAL A 696 -65.01 -9.64 3.34
C VAL A 696 -64.64 -9.57 1.85
N SER A 697 -65.14 -8.56 1.13
CA SER A 697 -64.86 -8.37 -0.30
C SER A 697 -63.35 -8.29 -0.60
N LEU A 698 -62.93 -8.70 -1.80
CA LEU A 698 -61.52 -8.69 -2.21
C LEU A 698 -60.88 -7.29 -2.08
N GLU A 699 -61.64 -6.24 -2.42
CA GLU A 699 -61.21 -4.85 -2.30
C GLU A 699 -60.91 -4.50 -0.85
N GLU A 700 -61.83 -4.85 0.06
CA GLU A 700 -61.73 -4.55 1.47
C GLU A 700 -60.64 -5.37 2.18
N ARG A 701 -60.41 -6.59 1.70
CA ARG A 701 -59.35 -7.47 2.20
C ARG A 701 -57.96 -6.92 1.90
N VAL A 702 -57.75 -6.46 0.67
CA VAL A 702 -56.46 -5.88 0.25
C VAL A 702 -56.25 -4.48 0.86
N SER A 703 -57.31 -3.65 0.92
CA SER A 703 -57.22 -2.32 1.53
C SER A 703 -56.91 -2.38 3.04
N SER A 704 -57.53 -3.32 3.77
CA SER A 704 -57.30 -3.49 5.20
C SER A 704 -55.91 -4.07 5.49
N ALA A 705 -55.46 -5.05 4.70
CA ALA A 705 -54.10 -5.57 4.82
C ALA A 705 -53.04 -4.48 4.57
N LEU A 706 -53.20 -3.68 3.50
CA LEU A 706 -52.25 -2.61 3.17
C LEU A 706 -52.23 -1.50 4.22
N ALA A 707 -53.38 -1.19 4.84
CA ALA A 707 -53.45 -0.23 5.94
C ALA A 707 -52.73 -0.70 7.21
N GLU A 708 -52.67 -2.02 7.45
CA GLU A 708 -51.99 -2.62 8.61
C GLU A 708 -50.47 -2.63 8.44
N VAL A 709 -49.96 -3.10 7.29
CA VAL A 709 -48.51 -3.31 7.09
C VAL A 709 -47.81 -2.20 6.29
N GLY A 710 -48.53 -1.42 5.48
CA GLY A 710 -47.97 -0.39 4.61
C GLY A 710 -47.10 0.64 5.32
N PRO A 711 -47.52 1.23 6.46
CA PRO A 711 -46.69 2.17 7.21
C PRO A 711 -45.37 1.56 7.70
N SER A 712 -45.41 0.29 8.12
CA SER A 712 -44.22 -0.42 8.61
C SER A 712 -43.23 -0.72 7.48
N ILE A 713 -43.71 -1.13 6.31
CA ILE A 713 -42.89 -1.36 5.11
C ILE A 713 -42.25 -0.04 4.65
N THR A 714 -43.01 1.07 4.67
CA THR A 714 -42.48 2.41 4.33
C THR A 714 -41.35 2.83 5.26
N LEU A 715 -41.52 2.60 6.56
CA LEU A 715 -40.51 2.93 7.56
C LEU A 715 -39.22 2.11 7.35
N ALA A 716 -39.34 0.82 7.07
CA ALA A 716 -38.20 -0.04 6.76
C ALA A 716 -37.47 0.43 5.48
N SER A 717 -38.16 0.48 4.34
CA SER A 717 -37.54 0.84 3.05
C SER A 717 -36.96 2.25 3.04
N LEU A 718 -37.60 3.24 3.68
CA LEU A 718 -37.06 4.60 3.75
C LEU A 718 -35.79 4.65 4.63
N SER A 719 -35.75 3.87 5.71
CA SER A 719 -34.56 3.78 6.57
C SER A 719 -33.39 3.14 5.82
N GLU A 720 -33.65 2.11 5.02
CA GLU A 720 -32.64 1.46 4.17
C GLU A 720 -32.13 2.41 3.08
N VAL A 721 -33.03 3.05 2.32
CA VAL A 721 -32.66 4.00 1.27
C VAL A 721 -31.76 5.11 1.84
N LEU A 722 -32.08 5.65 3.02
CA LEU A 722 -31.23 6.64 3.67
C LEU A 722 -29.91 6.07 4.17
N ALA A 723 -29.89 4.85 4.73
CA ALA A 723 -28.66 4.20 5.14
C ALA A 723 -27.69 4.02 3.95
N PHE A 724 -28.19 3.54 2.81
CA PHE A 724 -27.39 3.47 1.58
C PHE A 724 -27.02 4.84 1.03
N ALA A 725 -27.91 5.83 1.09
CA ALA A 725 -27.58 7.19 0.66
C ALA A 725 -26.42 7.78 1.47
N VAL A 726 -26.31 7.49 2.77
CA VAL A 726 -25.16 7.88 3.60
C VAL A 726 -23.88 7.16 3.17
N GLY A 727 -23.98 5.91 2.72
CA GLY A 727 -22.85 5.17 2.12
C GLY A 727 -22.21 5.88 0.91
N ALA A 728 -22.94 6.77 0.22
CA ALA A 728 -22.39 7.56 -0.88
C ALA A 728 -21.35 8.62 -0.43
N PHE A 729 -21.29 8.95 0.86
CA PHE A 729 -20.27 9.87 1.39
C PHE A 729 -18.89 9.23 1.55
N VAL A 730 -18.79 7.90 1.48
CA VAL A 730 -17.51 7.19 1.49
C VAL A 730 -16.64 7.73 0.33
N PRO A 731 -15.37 8.08 0.57
CA PRO A 731 -14.53 8.72 -0.44
C PRO A 731 -14.18 7.81 -1.63
N MET A 732 -14.31 6.49 -1.48
CA MET A 732 -13.92 5.53 -2.50
C MET A 732 -14.98 5.38 -3.59
N PRO A 733 -14.61 5.58 -4.88
CA PRO A 733 -15.56 5.56 -5.99
C PRO A 733 -16.37 4.27 -6.08
N ALA A 734 -15.76 3.09 -5.98
CA ALA A 734 -16.48 1.82 -6.10
C ALA A 734 -17.58 1.68 -5.04
N CYS A 735 -17.27 2.01 -3.79
CA CYS A 735 -18.20 1.97 -2.66
C CYS A 735 -19.29 3.06 -2.74
N ARG A 736 -18.91 4.27 -3.17
CA ARG A 736 -19.83 5.38 -3.38
C ARG A 736 -20.86 5.06 -4.46
N ILE A 737 -20.39 4.61 -5.63
CA ILE A 737 -21.26 4.26 -6.76
C ILE A 737 -22.15 3.07 -6.39
N PHE A 738 -21.59 2.04 -5.73
CA PHE A 738 -22.38 0.93 -5.20
C PHE A 738 -23.54 1.41 -4.31
N SER A 739 -23.25 2.31 -3.36
CA SER A 739 -24.24 2.82 -2.42
C SER A 739 -25.33 3.65 -3.11
N MET A 740 -24.96 4.46 -4.11
CA MET A 740 -25.94 5.21 -4.94
C MET A 740 -26.87 4.29 -5.73
N PHE A 741 -26.30 3.26 -6.37
CA PHE A 741 -27.08 2.29 -7.16
C PHE A 741 -28.02 1.47 -6.27
N ALA A 742 -27.54 1.05 -5.09
CA ALA A 742 -28.32 0.29 -4.12
C ALA A 742 -29.49 1.12 -3.55
N ALA A 743 -29.24 2.38 -3.17
CA ALA A 743 -30.28 3.27 -2.67
C ALA A 743 -31.41 3.47 -3.69
N LEU A 744 -31.07 3.70 -4.96
CA LEU A 744 -32.05 3.85 -6.03
C LEU A 744 -32.77 2.52 -6.33
N ALA A 745 -32.05 1.39 -6.34
CA ALA A 745 -32.66 0.09 -6.61
C ALA A 745 -33.69 -0.29 -5.54
N ILE A 746 -33.37 -0.10 -4.25
CA ILE A 746 -34.31 -0.35 -3.13
C ILE A 746 -35.50 0.62 -3.19
N MET A 747 -35.26 1.88 -3.55
CA MET A 747 -36.34 2.85 -3.72
C MET A 747 -37.30 2.43 -4.85
N LEU A 748 -36.78 2.00 -6.01
CA LEU A 748 -37.59 1.50 -7.12
C LEU A 748 -38.31 0.19 -6.75
N ASP A 749 -37.64 -0.69 -6.01
CA ASP A 749 -38.20 -1.94 -5.51
C ASP A 749 -39.39 -1.71 -4.57
N PHE A 750 -39.26 -0.80 -3.61
CA PHE A 750 -40.35 -0.35 -2.73
C PHE A 750 -41.57 0.14 -3.52
N PHE A 751 -41.36 0.99 -4.54
CA PHE A 751 -42.46 1.48 -5.38
C PHE A 751 -43.10 0.36 -6.19
N LEU A 752 -42.32 -0.56 -6.76
CA LEU A 752 -42.86 -1.71 -7.49
C LEU A 752 -43.63 -2.67 -6.59
N GLN A 753 -43.22 -2.84 -5.34
CA GLN A 753 -43.91 -3.70 -4.37
C GLN A 753 -45.27 -3.13 -3.94
N ILE A 754 -45.32 -1.86 -3.56
CA ILE A 754 -46.59 -1.22 -3.14
C ILE A 754 -47.56 -1.03 -4.31
N THR A 755 -47.07 -1.03 -5.55
CA THR A 755 -47.91 -0.85 -6.76
C THR A 755 -48.15 -2.15 -7.53
N ALA A 756 -47.16 -2.60 -8.30
CA ALA A 756 -47.26 -3.74 -9.22
C ALA A 756 -47.48 -5.05 -8.46
N PHE A 757 -46.78 -5.30 -7.36
CA PHE A 757 -46.93 -6.55 -6.62
C PHE A 757 -48.29 -6.65 -5.91
N VAL A 758 -48.81 -5.56 -5.34
CA VAL A 758 -50.20 -5.53 -4.80
C VAL A 758 -51.22 -5.84 -5.91
N ALA A 759 -51.04 -5.30 -7.11
CA ALA A 759 -51.90 -5.62 -8.26
C ALA A 759 -51.81 -7.11 -8.65
N LEU A 760 -50.62 -7.72 -8.60
CA LEU A 760 -50.42 -9.15 -8.83
C LEU A 760 -51.09 -10.01 -7.75
N ILE A 761 -51.06 -9.60 -6.48
CA ILE A 761 -51.81 -10.28 -5.40
C ILE A 761 -53.32 -10.26 -5.70
N VAL A 762 -53.86 -9.15 -6.22
CA VAL A 762 -55.27 -9.06 -6.62
C VAL A 762 -55.58 -10.05 -7.76
N PHE A 763 -54.70 -10.15 -8.76
CA PHE A 763 -54.86 -11.11 -9.86
C PHE A 763 -54.76 -12.57 -9.38
N ASP A 764 -53.82 -12.88 -8.49
CA ASP A 764 -53.69 -14.21 -7.91
C ASP A 764 -54.90 -14.58 -7.03
N CYS A 765 -55.46 -13.63 -6.28
CA CYS A 765 -56.70 -13.84 -5.55
C CYS A 765 -57.90 -14.11 -6.48
N LYS A 766 -58.00 -13.39 -7.61
CA LYS A 766 -59.02 -13.64 -8.64
C LYS A 766 -58.84 -15.01 -9.29
N ARG A 767 -57.60 -15.41 -9.61
CA ARG A 767 -57.25 -16.75 -10.13
C ARG A 767 -57.67 -17.86 -9.15
N ALA A 768 -57.34 -17.70 -7.88
CA ALA A 768 -57.65 -18.69 -6.85
C ALA A 768 -59.17 -18.82 -6.63
N ALA A 769 -59.91 -17.71 -6.66
CA ALA A 769 -61.38 -17.73 -6.60
C ALA A 769 -62.03 -18.46 -7.79
N ASP A 770 -61.39 -18.39 -8.97
CA ASP A 770 -61.84 -19.03 -10.21
C ASP A 770 -61.48 -20.53 -10.32
N ASN A 771 -60.78 -21.13 -9.34
CA ASN A 771 -60.29 -22.52 -9.34
C ASN A 771 -59.39 -22.86 -10.56
N ARG A 772 -58.48 -21.96 -10.92
CA ARG A 772 -57.48 -22.16 -11.98
C ARG A 772 -56.14 -22.61 -11.42
N ILE A 773 -55.43 -23.46 -12.16
CA ILE A 773 -54.07 -23.92 -11.79
C ILE A 773 -53.10 -22.74 -11.80
N ASP A 774 -52.15 -22.71 -10.87
CA ASP A 774 -51.19 -21.60 -10.68
C ASP A 774 -50.20 -21.45 -11.85
N CYS A 775 -49.39 -22.48 -12.16
CA CYS A 775 -48.39 -22.41 -13.23
C CYS A 775 -48.98 -22.31 -14.65
N PHE A 776 -50.22 -22.78 -14.84
CA PHE A 776 -50.93 -22.76 -16.12
C PHE A 776 -52.35 -22.19 -15.92
N PRO A 777 -52.49 -20.86 -15.79
CA PRO A 777 -53.76 -20.19 -15.45
C PRO A 777 -54.85 -20.33 -16.54
N CYS A 778 -54.53 -20.93 -17.68
CA CYS A 778 -55.50 -21.27 -18.74
C CYS A 778 -56.34 -22.52 -18.42
N ILE A 779 -55.95 -23.35 -17.44
CA ILE A 779 -56.61 -24.62 -17.11
C ILE A 779 -57.48 -24.46 -15.85
N LYS A 780 -58.78 -24.74 -15.97
CA LYS A 780 -59.74 -24.70 -14.85
C LYS A 780 -60.03 -26.11 -14.34
N VAL A 781 -59.97 -26.32 -13.03
CA VAL A 781 -60.28 -27.61 -12.40
C VAL A 781 -61.78 -27.66 -12.07
N SER A 782 -62.48 -28.74 -12.45
CA SER A 782 -63.91 -28.89 -12.12
C SER A 782 -64.09 -29.24 -10.64
N SER A 783 -64.85 -28.44 -9.92
CA SER A 783 -65.15 -28.66 -8.50
C SER A 783 -66.19 -29.77 -8.33
N SER A 784 -65.76 -31.04 -8.25
CA SER A 784 -66.63 -32.17 -7.87
C SER A 784 -66.32 -32.69 -6.47
N SER A 785 -66.46 -31.83 -5.46
CA SER A 785 -66.63 -32.20 -4.04
C SER A 785 -66.59 -30.94 -3.17
N ARG A 786 -67.72 -30.22 -3.06
CA ARG A 786 -67.99 -29.32 -1.93
C ARG A 786 -68.39 -30.20 -0.75
N GLU A 787 -67.42 -30.80 -0.07
CA GLU A 787 -67.64 -31.23 1.32
C GLU A 787 -67.22 -30.08 2.25
N SER A 788 -68.19 -29.72 3.08
CA SER A 788 -68.11 -28.77 4.19
C SER A 788 -66.92 -29.08 5.10
N ILE A 789 -65.91 -28.22 5.07
CA ILE A 789 -64.99 -28.04 6.20
C ILE A 789 -65.27 -26.64 6.76
N GLU A 790 -66.33 -26.54 7.58
CA GLU A 790 -66.33 -25.62 8.71
C GLU A 790 -65.28 -26.15 9.70
N GLY A 791 -64.03 -25.78 9.46
CA GLY A 791 -62.91 -26.09 10.32
C GLY A 791 -61.98 -24.90 10.24
N GLY A 792 -61.89 -24.13 11.32
CA GLY A 792 -60.98 -23.00 11.42
C GLY A 792 -59.60 -23.40 10.94
N ARG A 793 -59.00 -22.57 10.09
CA ARG A 793 -57.65 -22.79 9.57
C ARG A 793 -56.72 -22.99 10.76
N GLU A 794 -56.19 -24.20 10.94
CA GLU A 794 -55.21 -24.45 11.99
C GLU A 794 -54.03 -23.48 11.77
N PRO A 795 -53.57 -22.77 12.82
CA PRO A 795 -52.44 -21.86 12.70
C PRO A 795 -51.22 -22.63 12.21
N GLY A 796 -50.43 -21.99 11.33
CA GLY A 796 -49.22 -22.63 10.79
C GLY A 796 -48.27 -23.05 11.93
N PHE A 797 -47.47 -24.10 11.70
CA PHE A 797 -46.53 -24.63 12.71
C PHE A 797 -45.70 -23.54 13.39
N LEU A 798 -45.19 -22.57 12.62
CA LEU A 798 -44.40 -21.46 13.13
C LEU A 798 -45.20 -20.48 13.99
N GLU A 799 -46.43 -20.16 13.60
CA GLU A 799 -47.33 -19.28 14.37
C GLU A 799 -47.72 -19.93 15.70
N ARG A 800 -47.97 -21.25 15.68
CA ARG A 800 -48.19 -22.05 16.89
C ARG A 800 -46.97 -22.05 17.81
N TYR A 801 -45.77 -22.24 17.27
CA TYR A 801 -44.52 -22.18 18.06
C TYR A 801 -44.32 -20.80 18.71
N MET A 802 -44.51 -19.71 17.95
CA MET A 802 -44.35 -18.35 18.47
C MET A 802 -45.34 -18.06 19.61
N LYS A 803 -46.58 -18.54 19.48
CA LYS A 803 -47.66 -18.32 20.45
C LYS A 803 -47.60 -19.22 21.68
N GLU A 804 -47.34 -20.51 21.50
CA GLU A 804 -47.42 -21.51 22.57
C GLU A 804 -46.10 -21.71 23.31
N VAL A 805 -44.95 -21.42 22.68
CA VAL A 805 -43.61 -21.70 23.23
C VAL A 805 -42.78 -20.43 23.40
N HIS A 806 -42.51 -19.70 22.30
CA HIS A 806 -41.54 -18.60 22.31
C HIS A 806 -41.99 -17.42 23.18
N ALA A 807 -43.20 -16.89 22.96
CA ALA A 807 -43.70 -15.73 23.69
C ALA A 807 -43.92 -15.98 25.21
N PRO A 808 -44.49 -17.13 25.65
CA PRO A 808 -44.62 -17.43 27.08
C PRO A 808 -43.28 -17.57 27.81
N ILE A 809 -42.27 -18.19 27.19
CA ILE A 809 -40.94 -18.36 27.81
C ILE A 809 -40.26 -17.00 27.99
N LEU A 810 -40.31 -16.13 26.99
CA LEU A 810 -39.74 -14.78 27.07
C LEU A 810 -40.44 -13.88 28.11
N GLY A 811 -41.72 -14.14 28.40
CA GLY A 811 -42.48 -13.40 29.40
C GLY A 811 -42.06 -13.66 30.86
N LEU A 812 -41.35 -14.76 31.13
CA LEU A 812 -40.91 -15.11 32.48
C LEU A 812 -39.88 -14.10 33.01
N TRP A 813 -40.11 -13.58 34.22
CA TRP A 813 -39.27 -12.53 34.82
C TRP A 813 -37.79 -12.93 34.96
N VAL A 814 -37.51 -14.19 35.32
CA VAL A 814 -36.14 -14.72 35.41
C VAL A 814 -35.46 -14.74 34.04
N VAL A 815 -36.18 -15.18 33.01
CA VAL A 815 -35.66 -15.25 31.62
C VAL A 815 -35.33 -13.85 31.12
N LYS A 816 -36.18 -12.85 31.39
CA LYS A 816 -35.91 -11.44 31.01
C LYS A 816 -34.61 -10.92 31.59
N MET A 817 -34.37 -11.13 32.88
CA MET A 817 -33.15 -10.65 33.54
C MET A 817 -31.91 -11.36 32.99
N VAL A 818 -32.00 -12.67 32.71
CA VAL A 818 -30.92 -13.43 32.07
C VAL A 818 -30.64 -12.92 30.67
N VAL A 819 -31.66 -12.69 29.84
CA VAL A 819 -31.51 -12.16 28.48
C VAL A 819 -30.82 -10.79 28.52
N VAL A 820 -31.29 -9.85 29.34
CA VAL A 820 -30.65 -8.53 29.45
C VAL A 820 -29.19 -8.65 29.90
N ALA A 821 -28.89 -9.51 30.88
CA ALA A 821 -27.53 -9.71 31.36
C ALA A 821 -26.60 -10.30 30.28
N VAL A 822 -27.07 -11.31 29.52
CA VAL A 822 -26.29 -11.96 28.47
C VAL A 822 -25.98 -11.00 27.32
N PHE A 823 -26.98 -10.26 26.83
CA PHE A 823 -26.78 -9.32 25.72
C PHE A 823 -25.91 -8.12 26.13
N LEU A 824 -26.04 -7.63 27.37
CA LEU A 824 -25.16 -6.58 27.88
C LEU A 824 -23.71 -7.08 28.03
N ALA A 825 -23.52 -8.31 28.51
CA ALA A 825 -22.19 -8.93 28.61
C ALA A 825 -21.56 -9.14 27.23
N PHE A 826 -22.36 -9.55 26.25
CA PHE A 826 -21.93 -9.72 24.87
C PHE A 826 -21.49 -8.37 24.26
N ALA A 827 -22.31 -7.32 24.38
CA ALA A 827 -21.95 -5.97 23.93
C ALA A 827 -20.66 -5.44 24.60
N MET A 828 -20.48 -5.68 25.90
CA MET A 828 -19.26 -5.28 26.62
C MET A 828 -18.02 -6.04 26.14
N ALA A 829 -18.14 -7.32 25.83
CA ALA A 829 -17.06 -8.11 25.24
C ALA A 829 -16.70 -7.58 23.84
N SER A 830 -17.71 -7.29 23.01
CA SER A 830 -17.54 -6.74 21.67
C SER A 830 -16.86 -5.36 21.68
N ILE A 831 -17.22 -4.47 22.63
CA ILE A 831 -16.54 -3.18 22.82
C ILE A 831 -15.05 -3.38 23.18
N ALA A 832 -14.73 -4.37 24.01
CA ALA A 832 -13.34 -4.65 24.39
C ALA A 832 -12.50 -5.22 23.23
N LEU A 833 -13.14 -5.90 22.28
CA LEU A 833 -12.51 -6.47 21.08
C LEU A 833 -12.35 -5.43 19.96
N SER A 834 -13.30 -4.51 19.79
CA SER A 834 -13.38 -3.55 18.67
C SER A 834 -12.08 -2.78 18.34
N PRO A 835 -11.25 -2.31 19.30
CA PRO A 835 -10.01 -1.59 18.99
C PRO A 835 -8.87 -2.47 18.45
N ARG A 836 -9.03 -3.81 18.49
CA ARG A 836 -8.07 -4.75 17.89
C ARG A 836 -8.34 -5.01 16.41
N LEU A 837 -9.34 -4.34 15.85
CA LEU A 837 -9.68 -4.45 14.44
C LEU A 837 -8.55 -3.85 13.60
N GLU A 838 -7.87 -4.71 12.85
CA GLU A 838 -6.80 -4.32 11.94
C GLU A 838 -7.36 -3.53 10.76
N THR A 839 -6.62 -2.53 10.27
CA THR A 839 -7.01 -1.74 9.11
C THR A 839 -6.26 -2.21 7.88
N GLY A 840 -6.97 -2.47 6.79
CA GLY A 840 -6.36 -2.97 5.55
C GLY A 840 -7.31 -3.78 4.69
N LEU A 841 -6.85 -4.05 3.47
CA LEU A 841 -7.41 -5.04 2.57
C LEU A 841 -6.24 -5.75 1.89
N GLU A 842 -5.91 -6.95 2.36
CA GLU A 842 -4.86 -7.77 1.74
C GLU A 842 -5.10 -7.94 0.24
N GLN A 843 -4.09 -7.59 -0.57
CA GLN A 843 -4.18 -7.64 -2.04
C GLN A 843 -4.55 -9.04 -2.53
N LYS A 844 -4.09 -10.08 -1.80
CA LYS A 844 -4.40 -11.48 -2.04
C LYS A 844 -5.89 -11.80 -1.95
N ILE A 845 -6.64 -11.14 -1.06
CA ILE A 845 -8.08 -11.40 -0.86
C ILE A 845 -8.91 -10.88 -2.04
N VAL A 846 -8.41 -9.89 -2.77
CA VAL A 846 -9.09 -9.34 -3.96
C VAL A 846 -8.88 -10.21 -5.20
N LEU A 847 -7.98 -11.19 -5.14
CA LEU A 847 -7.64 -12.04 -6.27
C LEU A 847 -8.32 -13.42 -6.15
N PRO A 848 -8.60 -14.10 -7.26
CA PRO A 848 -9.06 -15.48 -7.23
C PRO A 848 -8.09 -16.40 -6.47
N ARG A 849 -8.63 -17.41 -5.78
CA ARG A 849 -7.82 -18.42 -5.03
C ARG A 849 -6.86 -19.22 -5.90
N ASP A 850 -7.20 -19.38 -7.18
CA ASP A 850 -6.42 -20.12 -8.17
C ASP A 850 -5.51 -19.21 -9.00
N SER A 851 -5.38 -17.92 -8.63
CA SER A 851 -4.52 -16.97 -9.34
C SER A 851 -3.03 -17.24 -9.08
N TYR A 852 -2.22 -17.13 -10.12
CA TYR A 852 -0.75 -17.22 -10.04
C TYR A 852 -0.14 -16.08 -9.23
N LEU A 853 -0.86 -14.97 -9.06
CA LEU A 853 -0.42 -13.85 -8.24
C LEU A 853 -0.42 -14.17 -6.74
N GLN A 854 -1.15 -15.19 -6.29
CA GLN A 854 -1.13 -15.63 -4.89
C GLN A 854 0.28 -16.07 -4.49
N ASP A 855 0.88 -16.97 -5.27
CA ASP A 855 2.24 -17.48 -5.06
C ASP A 855 3.31 -16.39 -5.27
N TYR A 856 3.01 -15.38 -6.09
CA TYR A 856 3.90 -14.24 -6.29
C TYR A 856 3.99 -13.35 -5.05
N PHE A 857 2.87 -12.96 -4.45
CA PHE A 857 2.89 -12.12 -3.25
C PHE A 857 3.51 -12.83 -2.04
N ASP A 858 3.32 -14.14 -1.91
CA ASP A 858 3.97 -14.93 -0.85
C ASP A 858 5.50 -14.90 -1.02
N ASN A 859 5.98 -15.24 -2.21
CA ASN A 859 7.42 -15.24 -2.51
C ASN A 859 8.03 -13.83 -2.46
N LEU A 860 7.28 -12.79 -2.82
CA LEU A 860 7.71 -11.40 -2.70
C LEU A 860 7.97 -11.04 -1.23
N SER A 861 7.05 -11.38 -0.33
CA SER A 861 7.17 -11.10 1.11
C SER A 861 8.26 -11.92 1.80
N GLU A 862 8.54 -13.13 1.32
CA GLU A 862 9.54 -14.03 1.90
C GLU A 862 10.96 -13.68 1.45
N TYR A 863 11.14 -13.43 0.15
CA TYR A 863 12.47 -13.35 -0.47
C TYR A 863 12.96 -11.92 -0.72
N LEU A 864 12.10 -10.96 -1.01
CA LEU A 864 12.54 -9.61 -1.37
C LEU A 864 13.12 -8.88 -0.14
N ARG A 865 14.35 -8.36 -0.28
CA ARG A 865 15.06 -7.63 0.79
C ARG A 865 15.20 -6.13 0.54
N VAL A 866 14.59 -5.62 -0.53
CA VAL A 866 14.61 -4.20 -0.90
C VAL A 866 13.18 -3.66 -0.85
N GLY A 867 12.98 -2.55 -0.15
CA GLY A 867 11.68 -1.87 -0.12
C GLY A 867 11.41 -1.04 -1.38
N PRO A 868 10.17 -0.58 -1.59
CA PRO A 868 9.83 0.28 -2.72
C PRO A 868 10.63 1.60 -2.71
N PRO A 869 10.93 2.18 -3.88
CA PRO A 869 11.58 3.49 -3.95
C PRO A 869 10.68 4.59 -3.38
N LEU A 870 11.30 5.57 -2.74
CA LEU A 870 10.69 6.75 -2.12
C LEU A 870 11.32 8.00 -2.72
N TYR A 871 10.49 8.94 -3.17
CA TYR A 871 10.92 10.18 -3.79
C TYR A 871 10.46 11.36 -2.94
N PHE A 872 11.39 12.19 -2.47
CA PHE A 872 11.04 13.49 -1.88
C PHE A 872 11.03 14.54 -2.98
N VAL A 873 9.84 15.04 -3.31
CA VAL A 873 9.64 15.99 -4.42
C VAL A 873 9.58 17.40 -3.85
N VAL A 874 10.39 18.29 -4.41
CA VAL A 874 10.45 19.72 -4.06
C VAL A 874 9.82 20.53 -5.19
N LYS A 875 8.88 21.42 -4.84
CA LYS A 875 8.16 22.26 -5.80
C LYS A 875 8.67 23.70 -5.82
N ASP A 876 8.69 24.30 -7.02
CA ASP A 876 8.89 25.73 -7.29
C ASP A 876 10.03 26.36 -6.45
N TYR A 877 11.18 25.69 -6.40
CA TYR A 877 12.29 26.08 -5.53
C TYR A 877 13.43 26.74 -6.31
N ASN A 878 14.07 27.74 -5.70
CA ASN A 878 15.21 28.42 -6.32
C ASN A 878 16.53 27.77 -5.88
N TYR A 879 17.16 27.05 -6.80
CA TYR A 879 18.42 26.32 -6.59
C TYR A 879 19.67 27.19 -6.78
N SER A 880 19.49 28.46 -7.15
CA SER A 880 20.57 29.33 -7.59
C SER A 880 20.74 30.62 -6.78
N LEU A 881 19.79 30.93 -5.88
CA LEU A 881 19.75 32.18 -5.12
C LEU A 881 20.73 32.17 -3.94
N GLY A 882 22.01 32.40 -4.25
CA GLY A 882 23.10 32.49 -3.28
C GLY A 882 23.35 31.20 -2.51
N SER A 883 24.30 31.24 -1.58
CA SER A 883 24.61 30.09 -0.71
C SER A 883 23.44 29.69 0.19
N ARG A 884 22.59 30.65 0.59
CA ARG A 884 21.52 30.40 1.58
C ARG A 884 20.48 29.37 1.15
N HIS A 885 19.90 29.47 -0.05
CA HIS A 885 18.85 28.55 -0.50
C HIS A 885 19.43 27.16 -0.81
N THR A 886 20.53 27.13 -1.56
CA THR A 886 21.26 25.89 -1.84
C THR A 886 21.63 25.14 -0.55
N ASN A 887 22.09 25.87 0.48
CA ASN A 887 22.46 25.29 1.78
C ASN A 887 21.28 24.79 2.62
N GLN A 888 20.03 25.17 2.31
CA GLN A 888 18.83 24.58 2.94
C GLN A 888 18.48 23.22 2.34
N LEU A 889 19.01 22.85 1.17
CA LEU A 889 18.78 21.56 0.54
C LEU A 889 19.97 20.61 0.66
N CYS A 890 21.18 21.07 0.30
CA CYS A 890 22.36 20.22 0.12
C CYS A 890 22.83 19.52 1.40
N SER A 891 23.61 18.46 1.26
CA SER A 891 24.27 17.77 2.39
C SER A 891 25.76 17.53 2.13
N ILE A 892 26.45 18.51 1.57
CA ILE A 892 27.92 18.54 1.49
C ILE A 892 28.49 19.55 2.51
N SER A 893 29.81 19.73 2.54
CA SER A 893 30.42 20.75 3.40
C SER A 893 29.83 22.14 3.16
N GLN A 894 29.73 22.94 4.24
CA GLN A 894 29.13 24.28 4.29
C GLN A 894 27.59 24.35 4.10
N CYS A 895 26.89 23.21 3.95
CA CYS A 895 25.42 23.19 3.98
C CYS A 895 24.87 23.32 5.42
N ASN A 896 23.61 23.71 5.57
CA ASN A 896 23.01 23.87 6.90
C ASN A 896 22.82 22.50 7.57
N SER A 897 22.92 22.46 8.90
CA SER A 897 22.73 21.23 9.70
C SER A 897 21.31 20.67 9.64
N ASP A 898 20.33 21.55 9.42
CA ASP A 898 18.89 21.28 9.30
C ASP A 898 18.43 21.23 7.83
N SER A 899 19.35 21.11 6.87
CA SER A 899 18.99 21.00 5.47
C SER A 899 18.17 19.74 5.18
N LEU A 900 17.35 19.77 4.13
CA LEU A 900 16.47 18.66 3.74
C LEU A 900 17.22 17.32 3.65
N LEU A 901 18.37 17.29 2.96
CA LEU A 901 19.13 16.06 2.75
C LEU A 901 19.86 15.59 4.01
N ASN A 902 20.28 16.50 4.90
CA ASN A 902 20.82 16.11 6.21
C ASN A 902 19.72 15.51 7.11
N GLU A 903 18.50 16.06 7.08
CA GLU A 903 17.34 15.50 7.81
C GLU A 903 16.95 14.11 7.30
N ILE A 904 16.94 13.90 5.97
CA ILE A 904 16.67 12.57 5.39
C ILE A 904 17.76 11.58 5.80
N SER A 905 19.04 12.00 5.75
CA SER A 905 20.17 11.17 6.19
C SER A 905 20.03 10.79 7.67
N ARG A 906 19.61 11.72 8.52
CA ARG A 906 19.34 11.46 9.94
C ARG A 906 18.18 10.48 10.13
N ALA A 907 17.09 10.63 9.36
CA ALA A 907 15.96 9.72 9.41
C ALA A 907 16.37 8.28 9.00
N SER A 908 17.29 8.13 8.04
CA SER A 908 17.78 6.82 7.60
C SER A 908 18.61 6.07 8.66
N GLN A 909 19.11 6.76 9.70
CA GLN A 909 19.82 6.12 10.82
C GLN A 909 18.87 5.42 11.81
N ALA A 910 17.55 5.66 11.71
CA ALA A 910 16.52 5.03 12.52
C ALA A 910 15.45 4.34 11.64
N PRO A 911 15.83 3.32 10.84
CA PRO A 911 14.96 2.72 9.82
C PRO A 911 13.69 2.06 10.39
N GLU A 912 13.74 1.57 11.63
CA GLU A 912 12.60 0.92 12.31
C GLU A 912 11.41 1.88 12.57
N THR A 913 11.68 3.19 12.69
CA THR A 913 10.64 4.20 12.96
C THR A 913 10.38 5.10 11.77
N SER A 914 11.42 5.44 11.00
CA SER A 914 11.28 6.30 9.82
C SER A 914 10.84 5.55 8.57
N TYR A 915 11.03 4.22 8.52
CA TYR A 915 10.86 3.39 7.33
C TYR A 915 11.71 3.86 6.13
N ILE A 916 12.79 4.60 6.37
CA ILE A 916 13.75 5.04 5.35
C ILE A 916 15.03 4.21 5.51
N ALA A 917 15.40 3.45 4.47
CA ALA A 917 16.50 2.49 4.56
C ALA A 917 17.88 3.11 4.28
N LYS A 918 17.94 4.13 3.43
CA LYS A 918 19.19 4.73 2.96
C LYS A 918 19.09 6.27 2.94
N PRO A 919 20.20 7.01 2.95
CA PRO A 919 20.21 8.43 2.60
C PRO A 919 19.57 8.67 1.21
N ALA A 920 19.30 9.92 0.87
CA ALA A 920 18.78 10.24 -0.47
C ALA A 920 19.91 10.47 -1.48
N ALA A 921 19.74 9.90 -2.67
CA ALA A 921 20.46 10.29 -3.87
C ALA A 921 20.13 11.75 -4.20
N SER A 922 21.16 12.54 -4.51
CA SER A 922 21.04 13.99 -4.67
C SER A 922 21.77 14.45 -5.91
N TRP A 923 21.00 14.80 -6.93
CA TRP A 923 21.50 15.45 -8.14
C TRP A 923 22.17 16.79 -7.81
N LEU A 924 21.70 17.50 -6.79
CA LEU A 924 22.26 18.78 -6.37
C LEU A 924 23.66 18.61 -5.77
N ASP A 925 23.84 17.65 -4.87
CA ASP A 925 25.15 17.41 -4.26
C ASP A 925 26.15 16.91 -5.30
N ASP A 926 25.73 15.98 -6.17
CA ASP A 926 26.58 15.46 -7.25
C ASP A 926 26.91 16.56 -8.27
N PHE A 927 25.99 17.49 -8.55
CA PHE A 927 26.26 18.66 -9.39
C PHE A 927 27.28 19.62 -8.75
N LEU A 928 27.15 19.90 -7.45
CA LEU A 928 28.08 20.76 -6.72
C LEU A 928 29.48 20.13 -6.63
N VAL A 929 29.55 18.81 -6.44
CA VAL A 929 30.80 18.04 -6.49
C VAL A 929 31.41 18.04 -7.88
N TRP A 930 30.60 17.84 -8.94
CA TRP A 930 31.07 17.88 -10.32
C TRP A 930 31.63 19.25 -10.72
N LEU A 931 31.08 20.33 -10.15
CA LEU A 931 31.56 21.71 -10.32
C LEU A 931 32.79 22.07 -9.47
N SER A 932 33.11 21.28 -8.45
CA SER A 932 34.12 21.66 -7.45
C SER A 932 35.51 21.78 -8.10
N PRO A 933 36.29 22.84 -7.78
CA PRO A 933 37.65 23.00 -8.29
C PRO A 933 38.61 21.87 -7.89
N GLU A 934 38.33 21.16 -6.78
CA GLU A 934 39.06 19.97 -6.35
C GLU A 934 38.87 18.82 -7.33
N ALA A 935 37.67 18.65 -7.89
CA ALA A 935 37.36 17.65 -8.91
C ALA A 935 37.72 18.13 -10.32
N PHE A 936 38.96 18.55 -10.53
CA PHE A 936 39.40 19.22 -11.77
C PHE A 936 39.28 18.37 -13.06
N GLY A 937 39.16 17.04 -12.95
CA GLY A 937 38.89 16.12 -14.06
C GLY A 937 37.43 16.11 -14.54
N CYS A 938 36.49 16.68 -13.77
CA CYS A 938 35.05 16.62 -14.05
C CYS A 938 34.55 17.79 -14.90
N CYS A 939 34.32 18.98 -14.31
CA CYS A 939 33.89 20.14 -15.10
C CYS A 939 35.09 20.82 -15.76
N ARG A 940 35.24 20.60 -17.06
CA ARG A 940 36.28 21.21 -17.90
C ARG A 940 35.68 22.01 -19.05
N LYS A 941 36.43 23.02 -19.49
CA LYS A 941 36.10 23.84 -20.65
C LYS A 941 37.32 24.06 -21.53
N PHE A 942 37.10 24.09 -22.84
CA PHE A 942 38.09 24.54 -23.80
C PHE A 942 38.35 26.05 -23.66
N THR A 943 39.45 26.54 -24.22
CA THR A 943 39.77 27.97 -24.32
C THR A 943 38.67 28.79 -25.01
N ASN A 944 37.89 28.17 -25.90
CA ASN A 944 36.73 28.80 -26.58
C ASN A 944 35.45 28.85 -25.71
N GLY A 945 35.47 28.30 -24.48
CA GLY A 945 34.34 28.28 -23.56
C GLY A 945 33.36 27.12 -23.73
N SER A 946 33.57 26.21 -24.70
CA SER A 946 32.74 25.00 -24.88
C SER A 946 33.09 23.89 -23.89
N TYR A 947 32.14 22.97 -23.68
CA TYR A 947 32.32 21.82 -22.79
C TYR A 947 33.46 20.92 -23.28
N CYS A 948 34.38 20.59 -22.37
CA CYS A 948 35.44 19.62 -22.61
C CYS A 948 35.14 18.38 -21.77
N PRO A 949 34.99 17.20 -22.38
CA PRO A 949 34.73 15.98 -21.62
C PRO A 949 35.97 15.55 -20.81
N PRO A 950 35.81 14.60 -19.87
CA PRO A 950 36.91 13.87 -19.25
C PRO A 950 37.91 13.32 -20.27
N ASP A 951 39.17 13.17 -19.87
CA ASP A 951 40.25 12.78 -20.79
C ASP A 951 40.02 11.38 -21.36
N ASP A 952 39.41 10.47 -20.59
CA ASP A 952 39.00 9.12 -20.99
C ASP A 952 37.74 9.02 -21.89
N GLN A 953 37.18 10.15 -22.36
CA GLN A 953 35.98 10.18 -23.21
C GLN A 953 36.22 10.81 -24.58
N PRO A 954 35.48 10.41 -25.64
CA PRO A 954 35.58 11.05 -26.95
C PRO A 954 35.09 12.50 -26.91
N PRO A 955 35.75 13.46 -27.60
CA PRO A 955 36.86 13.29 -28.56
C PRO A 955 38.27 13.34 -27.93
N CYS A 956 38.40 13.35 -26.60
CA CYS A 956 39.70 13.36 -25.92
C CYS A 956 40.43 12.02 -26.08
N CYS A 957 39.68 10.91 -26.09
CA CYS A 957 40.15 9.59 -26.52
C CYS A 957 39.46 9.11 -27.79
N THR A 958 40.25 8.52 -28.70
CA THR A 958 39.80 7.84 -29.91
C THR A 958 39.76 6.32 -29.68
N ALA A 959 38.69 5.66 -30.12
CA ALA A 959 38.46 4.22 -29.90
C ALA A 959 39.49 3.27 -30.58
N GLU A 960 40.45 3.80 -31.34
CA GLU A 960 41.50 3.02 -32.02
C GLU A 960 42.84 3.02 -31.26
N ASP A 961 43.01 3.85 -30.23
CA ASP A 961 44.21 3.88 -29.40
C ASP A 961 43.94 3.17 -28.06
N ASP A 962 44.56 2.01 -27.84
CA ASP A 962 44.50 1.24 -26.57
C ASP A 962 45.04 2.02 -25.35
N VAL A 963 45.61 3.21 -25.56
CA VAL A 963 46.17 4.09 -24.53
C VAL A 963 45.71 5.53 -24.79
N CYS A 964 44.85 6.04 -23.91
CA CYS A 964 44.48 7.46 -23.80
C CYS A 964 45.73 8.30 -23.45
N GLY A 965 46.55 8.61 -24.44
CA GLY A 965 47.81 9.33 -24.27
C GLY A 965 47.64 10.85 -24.18
N LEU A 966 48.55 11.49 -23.45
CA LEU A 966 48.69 12.95 -23.25
C LEU A 966 48.79 13.80 -24.53
N ASP A 967 48.76 13.23 -25.74
CA ASP A 967 48.95 13.91 -27.03
C ASP A 967 47.66 14.27 -27.80
N GLY A 968 46.50 14.19 -27.15
CA GLY A 968 45.18 14.40 -27.76
C GLY A 968 44.65 15.85 -27.82
N ILE A 969 43.49 15.99 -28.50
CA ILE A 969 42.72 17.21 -28.80
C ILE A 969 42.40 18.07 -27.55
N CYS A 970 42.41 17.47 -26.36
CA CYS A 970 41.98 18.08 -25.09
C CYS A 970 43.11 18.70 -24.24
N LYS A 971 44.32 18.87 -24.80
CA LYS A 971 45.43 19.59 -24.12
C LYS A 971 45.07 21.02 -23.66
N ASP A 972 44.20 21.71 -24.41
CA ASP A 972 43.81 23.10 -24.14
C ASP A 972 42.64 23.23 -23.14
N CYS A 973 42.28 22.15 -22.43
CA CYS A 973 41.18 22.16 -21.48
C CYS A 973 41.62 22.68 -20.10
N THR A 974 40.76 23.49 -19.49
CA THR A 974 40.96 24.04 -18.14
C THR A 974 39.74 23.76 -17.27
N THR A 975 39.91 23.81 -15.94
CA THR A 975 38.77 23.66 -15.03
C THR A 975 37.73 24.75 -15.28
N CYS A 976 36.45 24.41 -15.07
CA CYS A 976 35.36 25.36 -15.25
C CYS A 976 35.52 26.61 -14.38
N PHE A 977 35.89 26.42 -13.12
CA PHE A 977 35.97 27.46 -12.10
C PHE A 977 37.19 27.30 -11.19
N ARG A 978 37.62 28.42 -10.60
CA ARG A 978 38.50 28.48 -9.43
C ARG A 978 37.67 28.84 -8.19
N HIS A 979 38.20 28.61 -7.00
CA HIS A 979 37.58 29.03 -5.74
C HIS A 979 37.20 30.52 -5.71
N SER A 980 38.00 31.39 -6.34
CA SER A 980 37.73 32.83 -6.46
C SER A 980 36.50 33.17 -7.31
N ASP A 981 36.07 32.27 -8.18
CA ASP A 981 34.99 32.49 -9.15
C ASP A 981 33.62 32.07 -8.59
N LEU A 982 33.61 31.39 -7.44
CA LEU A 982 32.42 30.89 -6.76
C LEU A 982 32.13 31.73 -5.50
N ILE A 983 30.85 31.83 -5.12
CA ILE A 983 30.44 32.55 -3.92
C ILE A 983 30.29 31.52 -2.79
N GLN A 984 31.28 31.44 -1.88
CA GLN A 984 31.35 30.39 -0.84
C GLN A 984 31.24 28.99 -1.45
N ASP A 985 32.01 28.72 -2.51
CA ASP A 985 32.00 27.44 -3.23
C ASP A 985 30.62 27.04 -3.77
N ARG A 986 29.77 28.03 -4.09
CA ARG A 986 28.49 27.86 -4.77
C ARG A 986 28.44 28.67 -6.08
N PRO A 987 27.81 28.13 -7.14
CA PRO A 987 27.64 28.85 -8.40
C PRO A 987 26.60 29.97 -8.26
N SER A 988 26.82 31.07 -8.99
CA SER A 988 25.80 32.10 -9.24
C SER A 988 24.70 31.58 -10.17
N THR A 989 23.56 32.27 -10.26
CA THR A 989 22.46 31.90 -11.17
C THR A 989 22.87 31.78 -12.64
N ALA A 990 23.75 32.66 -13.12
CA ALA A 990 24.26 32.56 -14.50
C ALA A 990 25.11 31.30 -14.71
N GLN A 991 26.01 31.01 -13.75
CA GLN A 991 26.85 29.80 -13.79
C GLN A 991 26.01 28.53 -13.65
N PHE A 992 25.01 28.53 -12.78
CA PHE A 992 24.07 27.42 -12.60
C PHE A 992 23.33 27.09 -13.90
N ARG A 993 22.73 28.10 -14.53
CA ARG A 993 22.02 27.97 -15.81
C ARG A 993 22.92 27.41 -16.92
N GLU A 994 24.15 27.88 -17.00
CA GLU A 994 25.10 27.46 -18.04
C GLU A 994 25.57 26.00 -17.85
N LYS A 995 25.79 25.57 -16.59
CA LYS A 995 26.45 24.29 -16.30
C LYS A 995 25.51 23.14 -15.97
N LEU A 996 24.28 23.39 -15.52
CA LEU A 996 23.33 22.32 -15.22
C LEU A 996 23.06 21.41 -16.44
N PRO A 997 22.83 21.92 -17.66
CA PRO A 997 22.64 21.06 -18.84
C PRO A 997 23.89 20.26 -19.21
N TRP A 998 25.10 20.77 -18.91
CA TRP A 998 26.33 20.02 -19.14
C TRP A 998 26.42 18.83 -18.20
N PHE A 999 26.10 19.02 -16.92
CA PHE A 999 26.07 17.96 -15.93
C PHE A 999 25.05 16.87 -16.26
N LEU A 1000 23.81 17.24 -16.61
CA LEU A 1000 22.75 16.27 -16.94
C LEU A 1000 23.01 15.44 -18.21
N ASN A 1001 23.90 15.92 -19.08
CA ASN A 1001 24.37 15.20 -20.27
C ASN A 1001 25.75 14.57 -20.09
N ALA A 1002 26.44 14.83 -18.98
CA ALA A 1002 27.76 14.27 -18.71
C ALA A 1002 27.62 12.78 -18.36
N LEU A 1003 28.35 11.94 -19.09
CA LEU A 1003 28.45 10.51 -18.86
C LEU A 1003 29.48 10.25 -17.73
N PRO A 1004 29.21 9.32 -16.80
CA PRO A 1004 30.21 8.89 -15.83
C PRO A 1004 31.38 8.18 -16.53
N SER A 1005 32.60 8.38 -16.03
CA SER A 1005 33.82 7.72 -16.52
C SER A 1005 34.82 7.43 -15.39
N ALA A 1006 35.96 6.82 -15.70
CA ALA A 1006 37.01 6.52 -14.72
C ALA A 1006 37.68 7.80 -14.20
N ASP A 1007 37.87 8.81 -15.07
CA ASP A 1007 38.44 10.10 -14.70
C ASP A 1007 37.42 11.01 -13.97
N CYS A 1008 36.12 10.83 -14.24
CA CYS A 1008 35.05 11.49 -13.50
C CYS A 1008 33.85 10.58 -13.26
N ALA A 1009 33.81 9.95 -12.09
CA ALA A 1009 32.70 9.08 -11.68
C ALA A 1009 31.35 9.81 -11.48
N LYS A 1010 31.34 11.15 -11.47
CA LYS A 1010 30.15 11.97 -11.25
C LYS A 1010 29.60 12.45 -12.59
N GLY A 1011 28.46 11.90 -13.00
CA GLY A 1011 27.71 12.32 -14.19
C GLY A 1011 26.22 12.36 -13.90
N GLY A 1012 25.50 13.31 -14.51
CA GLY A 1012 24.06 13.42 -14.35
C GLY A 1012 23.25 12.58 -15.32
N HIS A 1013 23.86 12.13 -16.43
CA HIS A 1013 23.18 11.36 -17.45
C HIS A 1013 22.81 9.96 -16.95
N GLY A 1014 21.60 9.51 -17.26
CA GLY A 1014 21.03 8.21 -16.84
C GLY A 1014 20.54 8.19 -15.38
N ALA A 1015 21.29 8.79 -14.45
CA ALA A 1015 20.92 8.79 -13.02
C ALA A 1015 19.91 9.88 -12.64
N TYR A 1016 20.05 11.09 -13.20
CA TYR A 1016 19.27 12.28 -12.82
C TYR A 1016 18.55 12.96 -13.98
N THR A 1017 18.64 12.41 -15.19
CA THR A 1017 18.03 12.97 -16.41
C THR A 1017 16.53 13.24 -16.24
N ASN A 1018 15.82 12.35 -15.52
CA ASN A 1018 14.39 12.46 -15.28
C ASN A 1018 14.04 12.98 -13.87
N SER A 1019 15.05 13.35 -13.06
CA SER A 1019 14.86 13.77 -11.67
C SER A 1019 14.70 15.29 -11.50
N VAL A 1020 14.86 16.06 -12.58
CA VAL A 1020 14.81 17.53 -12.59
C VAL A 1020 13.97 18.01 -13.76
N ASP A 1021 12.92 18.77 -13.47
CA ASP A 1021 12.15 19.48 -14.49
C ASP A 1021 12.91 20.71 -14.96
N LEU A 1022 13.34 20.72 -16.22
CA LEU A 1022 14.05 21.85 -16.82
C LEU A 1022 13.15 23.05 -17.12
N ASN A 1023 11.86 23.04 -16.77
CA ASN A 1023 11.03 24.24 -16.85
C ASN A 1023 11.41 25.25 -15.76
N GLY A 1024 11.69 26.49 -16.17
CA GLY A 1024 12.01 27.61 -15.25
C GLY A 1024 13.48 27.75 -14.86
N TYR A 1025 14.33 26.74 -15.11
CA TYR A 1025 15.75 26.71 -14.70
C TYR A 1025 16.56 27.93 -15.13
N GLU A 1026 16.17 28.60 -16.23
CA GLU A 1026 16.82 29.82 -16.72
C GLU A 1026 16.80 30.97 -15.71
N THR A 1027 15.77 31.00 -14.86
CA THR A 1027 15.60 31.97 -13.77
C THR A 1027 16.18 31.47 -12.45
N GLY A 1028 16.68 30.23 -12.43
CA GLY A 1028 17.15 29.53 -11.23
C GLY A 1028 16.06 28.83 -10.40
N VAL A 1029 14.79 29.02 -10.77
CA VAL A 1029 13.64 28.35 -10.14
C VAL A 1029 13.28 27.10 -10.93
N ILE A 1030 13.34 25.95 -10.28
CA ILE A 1030 12.98 24.66 -10.88
C ILE A 1030 11.58 24.30 -10.37
N GLN A 1031 10.66 24.00 -11.30
CA GLN A 1031 9.26 23.72 -10.96
C GLN A 1031 9.10 22.43 -10.15
N ALA A 1032 9.83 21.37 -10.53
CA ALA A 1032 9.86 20.12 -9.81
C ALA A 1032 11.27 19.51 -9.82
N SER A 1033 11.71 18.99 -8.67
CA SER A 1033 12.83 18.05 -8.63
C SER A 1033 12.60 17.01 -7.56
N GLU A 1034 13.23 15.85 -7.71
CA GLU A 1034 13.11 14.73 -6.77
C GLU A 1034 14.44 14.32 -6.16
N PHE A 1035 14.36 13.81 -4.94
CA PHE A 1035 15.44 13.16 -4.22
C PHE A 1035 15.03 11.73 -3.90
N ARG A 1036 15.66 10.76 -4.57
CA ARG A 1036 15.33 9.33 -4.47
C ARG A 1036 16.01 8.67 -3.28
N THR A 1037 15.24 7.93 -2.51
CA THR A 1037 15.70 6.97 -1.49
C THR A 1037 14.86 5.68 -1.58
N TYR A 1038 14.99 4.78 -0.62
CA TYR A 1038 14.25 3.52 -0.54
C TYR A 1038 13.59 3.38 0.83
N HIS A 1039 12.39 2.82 0.82
CA HIS A 1039 11.78 2.32 2.04
C HIS A 1039 12.53 1.08 2.56
N THR A 1040 12.37 0.79 3.85
CA THR A 1040 12.69 -0.52 4.40
C THR A 1040 11.82 -1.60 3.74
N PRO A 1041 12.19 -2.89 3.79
CA PRO A 1041 11.32 -3.96 3.30
C PRO A 1041 9.95 -3.91 4.00
N LEU A 1042 8.88 -3.80 3.19
CA LEU A 1042 7.49 -3.69 3.67
C LEU A 1042 6.80 -5.02 3.39
N ASN A 1043 6.51 -5.79 4.43
CA ASN A 1043 5.98 -7.15 4.28
C ASN A 1043 4.49 -7.24 4.63
N THR A 1044 4.03 -6.40 5.56
CA THR A 1044 2.64 -6.37 6.00
C THR A 1044 1.94 -5.10 5.55
N GLN A 1045 0.61 -5.14 5.49
CA GLN A 1045 -0.19 -3.95 5.17
C GLN A 1045 0.02 -2.82 6.18
N GLY A 1046 0.20 -3.17 7.45
CA GLY A 1046 0.54 -2.23 8.50
C GLY A 1046 1.84 -1.47 8.19
N ASP A 1047 2.85 -2.16 7.65
CA ASP A 1047 4.12 -1.55 7.27
C ASP A 1047 3.93 -0.52 6.14
N TYR A 1048 3.12 -0.83 5.12
CA TYR A 1048 2.81 0.12 4.05
C TYR A 1048 2.10 1.38 4.57
N VAL A 1049 1.10 1.23 5.44
CA VAL A 1049 0.37 2.37 6.02
C VAL A 1049 1.26 3.18 6.95
N ASN A 1050 2.08 2.53 7.78
CA ASN A 1050 2.99 3.19 8.70
C ASN A 1050 4.14 3.89 7.98
N ALA A 1051 4.69 3.29 6.92
CA ALA A 1051 5.72 3.90 6.08
C ALA A 1051 5.20 5.17 5.39
N LEU A 1052 3.97 5.12 4.85
CA LEU A 1052 3.29 6.30 4.30
C LEU A 1052 3.08 7.39 5.36
N ARG A 1053 2.61 7.02 6.56
CA ARG A 1053 2.38 7.97 7.66
C ARG A 1053 3.68 8.63 8.08
N ALA A 1054 4.74 7.84 8.31
CA ALA A 1054 6.06 8.32 8.73
C ALA A 1054 6.66 9.27 7.68
N ALA A 1055 6.61 8.92 6.39
CA ALA A 1055 7.13 9.76 5.32
C ALA A 1055 6.35 11.09 5.19
N ARG A 1056 5.02 11.06 5.31
CA ARG A 1056 4.18 12.28 5.27
C ARG A 1056 4.40 13.17 6.48
N GLU A 1057 4.49 12.59 7.67
CA GLU A 1057 4.79 13.33 8.90
C GLU A 1057 6.16 14.00 8.80
N PHE A 1058 7.18 13.24 8.39
CA PHE A 1058 8.52 13.75 8.13
C PHE A 1058 8.48 14.92 7.12
N SER A 1059 7.89 14.71 5.94
CA SER A 1059 7.81 15.75 4.90
C SER A 1059 7.07 17.00 5.37
N SER A 1060 5.95 16.85 6.09
CA SER A 1060 5.18 17.99 6.60
C SER A 1060 5.95 18.77 7.68
N LYS A 1061 6.68 18.09 8.56
CA LYS A 1061 7.53 18.69 9.58
C LYS A 1061 8.66 19.50 8.94
N ILE A 1062 9.37 18.90 7.99
CA ILE A 1062 10.49 19.56 7.31
C ILE A 1062 10.01 20.71 6.41
N SER A 1063 8.93 20.50 5.66
CA SER A 1063 8.28 21.54 4.85
C SER A 1063 7.91 22.77 5.70
N ASN A 1064 7.32 22.56 6.87
CA ASN A 1064 6.95 23.63 7.80
C ASN A 1064 8.15 24.34 8.44
N SER A 1065 9.23 23.60 8.74
CA SER A 1065 10.46 24.13 9.33
C SER A 1065 11.24 24.99 8.33
N LEU A 1066 11.48 24.45 7.13
CA LEU A 1066 12.30 25.09 6.09
C LEU A 1066 11.51 26.11 5.24
N LYS A 1067 10.17 26.10 5.31
CA LYS A 1067 9.27 26.89 4.44
C LYS A 1067 9.44 26.57 2.95
N ILE A 1068 9.56 25.27 2.65
CA ILE A 1068 9.69 24.71 1.31
C ILE A 1068 8.50 23.78 1.07
N ASP A 1069 7.88 23.80 -0.11
CA ASP A 1069 6.82 22.86 -0.45
C ASP A 1069 7.44 21.51 -0.86
N ILE A 1070 7.23 20.50 -0.01
CA ILE A 1070 7.83 19.17 -0.13
C ILE A 1070 6.76 18.13 0.15
N PHE A 1071 6.68 17.12 -0.71
CA PHE A 1071 5.85 15.96 -0.48
C PHE A 1071 6.60 14.66 -0.80
N PRO A 1072 6.29 13.56 -0.09
CA PRO A 1072 6.84 12.25 -0.38
C PRO A 1072 5.97 11.53 -1.41
N TYR A 1073 6.59 10.86 -2.37
CA TYR A 1073 5.93 10.06 -3.39
C TYR A 1073 6.52 8.64 -3.42
N SER A 1074 5.64 7.64 -3.45
CA SER A 1074 5.96 6.26 -3.79
C SER A 1074 4.77 5.63 -4.50
N VAL A 1075 5.02 4.62 -5.34
CA VAL A 1075 4.00 4.02 -6.22
C VAL A 1075 2.76 3.51 -5.45
N PHE A 1076 2.95 3.00 -4.23
CA PHE A 1076 1.86 2.43 -3.43
C PHE A 1076 1.04 3.46 -2.64
N TYR A 1077 1.51 4.70 -2.50
CA TYR A 1077 0.88 5.71 -1.63
C TYR A 1077 -0.58 5.96 -1.99
N ILE A 1078 -0.88 5.94 -3.29
CA ILE A 1078 -2.22 6.17 -3.83
C ILE A 1078 -3.24 5.14 -3.32
N PHE A 1079 -2.82 3.89 -3.12
CA PHE A 1079 -3.70 2.82 -2.65
C PHE A 1079 -3.83 2.79 -1.13
N PHE A 1080 -2.77 3.13 -0.38
CA PHE A 1080 -2.76 2.99 1.07
C PHE A 1080 -3.16 4.25 1.86
N GLU A 1081 -3.24 5.42 1.21
CA GLU A 1081 -3.70 6.67 1.84
C GLU A 1081 -5.06 6.52 2.52
N GLN A 1082 -5.98 5.78 1.90
CA GLN A 1082 -7.33 5.56 2.42
C GLN A 1082 -7.37 4.98 3.84
N TYR A 1083 -6.36 4.23 4.25
CA TYR A 1083 -6.31 3.55 5.54
C TYR A 1083 -5.81 4.44 6.67
N VAL A 1084 -5.20 5.58 6.35
CA VAL A 1084 -4.73 6.53 7.36
C VAL A 1084 -5.91 7.11 8.15
N ASP A 1085 -7.00 7.44 7.45
CA ASP A 1085 -8.19 8.09 8.03
C ASP A 1085 -9.43 7.18 8.04
N ILE A 1086 -9.30 5.87 7.78
CA ILE A 1086 -10.46 4.99 7.62
C ILE A 1086 -11.35 4.93 8.86
N TRP A 1087 -10.78 5.01 10.07
CA TRP A 1087 -11.53 5.01 11.32
C TRP A 1087 -12.41 6.25 11.49
N THR A 1088 -11.91 7.44 11.13
CA THR A 1088 -12.67 8.69 11.25
C THR A 1088 -13.81 8.72 10.23
N VAL A 1089 -13.55 8.23 9.02
CA VAL A 1089 -14.54 8.04 7.96
C VAL A 1089 -15.60 7.03 8.39
N ALA A 1090 -15.22 5.88 8.93
CA ALA A 1090 -16.14 4.85 9.39
C ALA A 1090 -17.06 5.39 10.50
N LEU A 1091 -16.50 5.90 11.59
CA LEU A 1091 -17.28 6.37 12.74
C LEU A 1091 -18.23 7.51 12.38
N THR A 1092 -17.78 8.44 11.52
CA THR A 1092 -18.59 9.57 11.06
C THR A 1092 -19.76 9.10 10.20
N ASN A 1093 -19.54 8.21 9.23
CA ASN A 1093 -20.61 7.68 8.39
C ASN A 1093 -21.59 6.80 9.17
N LEU A 1094 -21.11 5.95 10.09
CA LEU A 1094 -21.98 5.16 10.96
C LEU A 1094 -22.86 6.08 11.83
N ALA A 1095 -22.28 7.13 12.44
CA ALA A 1095 -23.03 8.08 13.25
C ALA A 1095 -24.10 8.84 12.45
N ILE A 1096 -23.78 9.26 11.22
CA ILE A 1096 -24.74 9.91 10.32
C ILE A 1096 -25.87 8.93 9.95
N ALA A 1097 -25.56 7.67 9.63
CA ALA A 1097 -26.56 6.65 9.29
C ALA A 1097 -27.53 6.38 10.45
N ILE A 1098 -27.01 6.19 11.66
CA ILE A 1098 -27.85 6.00 12.87
C ILE A 1098 -28.71 7.25 13.14
N GLY A 1099 -28.14 8.45 12.98
CA GLY A 1099 -28.86 9.71 13.11
C GLY A 1099 -30.00 9.84 12.09
N ALA A 1100 -29.76 9.47 10.83
CA ALA A 1100 -30.79 9.48 9.78
C ALA A 1100 -31.94 8.52 10.11
N ILE A 1101 -31.63 7.31 10.55
CA ILE A 1101 -32.64 6.31 10.94
C ILE A 1101 -33.43 6.76 12.17
N PHE A 1102 -32.76 7.38 13.16
CA PHE A 1102 -33.44 7.97 14.31
C PHE A 1102 -34.49 9.00 13.89
N ILE A 1103 -34.13 9.89 12.95
CA ILE A 1103 -35.04 10.92 12.42
C ILE A 1103 -36.24 10.28 11.71
N VAL A 1104 -36.03 9.28 10.85
CA VAL A 1104 -37.13 8.60 10.16
C VAL A 1104 -38.04 7.88 11.14
N CYS A 1105 -37.48 7.13 12.09
CA CYS A 1105 -38.24 6.49 13.15
C CYS A 1105 -39.05 7.50 13.97
N LEU A 1106 -38.45 8.64 14.32
CA LEU A 1106 -39.12 9.69 15.08
C LEU A 1106 -40.30 10.29 14.30
N LEU A 1107 -40.13 10.57 13.01
CA LEU A 1107 -41.15 11.15 12.15
C LEU A 1107 -42.33 10.20 11.95
N ILE A 1108 -42.07 8.92 11.64
CA ILE A 1108 -43.13 7.95 11.32
C ILE A 1108 -43.82 7.41 12.57
N THR A 1109 -43.08 7.08 13.64
CA THR A 1109 -43.68 6.56 14.88
C THR A 1109 -44.26 7.66 15.77
N SER A 1110 -43.85 8.92 15.58
CA SER A 1110 -44.23 10.07 16.43
C SER A 1110 -43.91 9.86 17.93
N SER A 1111 -42.98 8.96 18.24
CA SER A 1111 -42.57 8.61 19.60
C SER A 1111 -41.06 8.59 19.73
N ALA A 1112 -40.51 9.60 20.42
CA ALA A 1112 -39.08 9.65 20.74
C ALA A 1112 -38.65 8.45 21.61
N TRP A 1113 -39.56 7.93 22.43
CA TRP A 1113 -39.32 6.78 23.30
C TRP A 1113 -39.11 5.49 22.50
N SER A 1114 -40.00 5.18 21.57
CA SER A 1114 -39.89 3.98 20.72
C SER A 1114 -38.67 4.07 19.80
N SER A 1115 -38.43 5.26 19.23
CA SER A 1115 -37.30 5.52 18.34
C SER A 1115 -35.96 5.36 19.06
N ALA A 1116 -35.86 5.80 20.32
CA ALA A 1116 -34.66 5.61 21.14
C ALA A 1116 -34.38 4.13 21.45
N ILE A 1117 -35.42 3.30 21.69
CA ILE A 1117 -35.25 1.85 21.89
C ILE A 1117 -34.70 1.19 20.63
N ILE A 1118 -35.27 1.50 19.46
CA ILE A 1118 -34.82 0.94 18.18
C ILE A 1118 -33.35 1.30 17.96
N VAL A 1119 -32.98 2.57 18.12
CA VAL A 1119 -31.59 3.02 17.95
C VAL A 1119 -30.63 2.36 18.95
N LEU A 1120 -31.04 2.20 20.21
CA LEU A 1120 -30.23 1.49 21.20
C LEU A 1120 -29.94 0.05 20.79
N VAL A 1121 -30.96 -0.67 20.28
CA VAL A 1121 -30.78 -2.05 19.77
C VAL A 1121 -29.88 -2.06 18.53
N LEU A 1122 -30.05 -1.12 17.60
CA LEU A 1122 -29.18 -1.00 16.41
C LEU A 1122 -27.72 -0.73 16.79
N MET A 1123 -27.47 0.13 17.79
CA MET A 1123 -26.12 0.36 18.32
C MET A 1123 -25.51 -0.91 18.90
N MET A 1124 -26.29 -1.72 19.62
CA MET A 1124 -25.81 -3.01 20.15
C MET A 1124 -25.45 -3.98 19.02
N ILE A 1125 -26.31 -4.11 18.01
CA ILE A 1125 -26.05 -4.95 16.83
C ILE A 1125 -24.76 -4.52 16.12
N LEU A 1126 -24.52 -3.22 15.94
CA LEU A 1126 -23.31 -2.71 15.31
C LEU A 1126 -22.05 -3.03 16.11
N LEU A 1127 -22.08 -2.81 17.43
CA LEU A 1127 -20.95 -3.11 18.30
C LEU A 1127 -20.63 -4.61 18.29
N ASP A 1128 -21.65 -5.45 18.34
CA ASP A 1128 -21.50 -6.90 18.28
C ASP A 1128 -20.97 -7.37 16.93
N LEU A 1129 -21.40 -6.75 15.83
CA LEU A 1129 -20.85 -7.03 14.51
C LEU A 1129 -19.37 -6.66 14.42
N MET A 1130 -18.97 -5.49 14.94
CA MET A 1130 -17.55 -5.10 15.02
C MET A 1130 -16.73 -6.06 15.89
N GLY A 1131 -17.27 -6.54 17.01
CA GLY A 1131 -16.63 -7.57 17.84
C GLY A 1131 -16.46 -8.90 17.10
N MET A 1132 -17.48 -9.33 16.36
CA MET A 1132 -17.41 -10.55 15.54
C MET A 1132 -16.44 -10.42 14.36
N MET A 1133 -16.29 -9.23 13.77
CA MET A 1133 -15.29 -9.00 12.70
C MET A 1133 -13.88 -9.34 13.19
N VAL A 1134 -13.52 -8.97 14.42
CA VAL A 1134 -12.22 -9.31 15.02
C VAL A 1134 -12.06 -10.81 15.22
N ILE A 1135 -13.11 -11.50 15.68
CA ILE A 1135 -13.09 -12.96 15.90
C ILE A 1135 -12.93 -13.72 14.57
N LEU A 1136 -13.55 -13.19 13.51
CA LEU A 1136 -13.50 -13.77 12.17
C LEU A 1136 -12.25 -13.35 11.37
N GLY A 1137 -11.39 -12.48 11.91
CA GLY A 1137 -10.20 -11.98 11.22
C GLY A 1137 -10.50 -11.05 10.05
N ILE A 1138 -11.63 -10.35 10.07
CA ILE A 1138 -12.07 -9.43 9.01
C ILE A 1138 -11.47 -8.05 9.29
N GLN A 1139 -10.72 -7.51 8.34
CA GLN A 1139 -10.06 -6.20 8.45
C GLN A 1139 -11.01 -5.03 8.16
N LEU A 1140 -10.71 -3.86 8.70
CA LEU A 1140 -11.42 -2.61 8.44
C LEU A 1140 -10.88 -1.93 7.18
N ASN A 1141 -11.70 -1.92 6.14
CA ASN A 1141 -11.52 -1.21 4.89
C ASN A 1141 -12.84 -0.62 4.38
N ALA A 1142 -12.82 0.05 3.23
CA ALA A 1142 -14.01 0.62 2.58
C ALA A 1142 -15.19 -0.35 2.44
N VAL A 1143 -14.92 -1.56 1.98
CA VAL A 1143 -15.93 -2.58 1.70
C VAL A 1143 -16.60 -2.98 3.00
N SER A 1144 -15.80 -3.24 4.04
CA SER A 1144 -16.32 -3.53 5.37
C SER A 1144 -17.11 -2.35 5.97
N VAL A 1145 -16.71 -1.09 5.73
CA VAL A 1145 -17.42 0.11 6.20
C VAL A 1145 -18.78 0.23 5.53
N VAL A 1146 -18.86 0.03 4.21
CA VAL A 1146 -20.15 -0.01 3.50
C VAL A 1146 -21.00 -1.17 4.00
N ASN A 1147 -20.42 -2.35 4.20
CA ASN A 1147 -21.14 -3.50 4.74
C ASN A 1147 -21.64 -3.25 6.17
N LEU A 1148 -20.90 -2.50 7.00
CA LEU A 1148 -21.36 -2.06 8.33
C LEU A 1148 -22.54 -1.09 8.22
N ILE A 1149 -22.46 -0.06 7.37
CA ILE A 1149 -23.56 0.89 7.14
C ILE A 1149 -24.81 0.16 6.64
N MET A 1150 -24.61 -0.74 5.68
CA MET A 1150 -25.65 -1.59 5.11
C MET A 1150 -26.29 -2.50 6.16
N SER A 1151 -25.47 -3.05 7.06
CA SER A 1151 -25.94 -3.87 8.17
C SER A 1151 -26.91 -3.12 9.07
N ILE A 1152 -26.77 -1.79 9.22
CA ILE A 1152 -27.73 -0.96 9.96
C ILE A 1152 -29.09 -0.97 9.27
N GLY A 1153 -29.12 -0.78 7.94
CA GLY A 1153 -30.36 -0.82 7.15
C GLY A 1153 -31.08 -2.16 7.30
N ILE A 1154 -30.37 -3.27 7.07
CA ILE A 1154 -30.90 -4.63 7.19
C ILE A 1154 -31.32 -4.94 8.64
N ALA A 1155 -30.62 -4.40 9.64
CA ALA A 1155 -30.95 -4.58 11.06
C ALA A 1155 -32.24 -3.86 11.47
N VAL A 1156 -32.59 -2.75 10.81
CA VAL A 1156 -33.82 -1.99 11.07
C VAL A 1156 -35.06 -2.85 10.81
N GLU A 1157 -35.04 -3.71 9.79
CA GLU A 1157 -36.18 -4.58 9.44
C GLU A 1157 -36.55 -5.53 10.58
N PHE A 1158 -35.56 -6.13 11.25
CA PHE A 1158 -35.82 -7.00 12.40
C PHE A 1158 -36.48 -6.27 13.57
N CYS A 1159 -36.20 -4.97 13.74
CA CYS A 1159 -36.63 -4.19 14.89
C CYS A 1159 -37.95 -3.44 14.65
N VAL A 1160 -38.12 -2.83 13.49
CA VAL A 1160 -39.24 -1.91 13.19
C VAL A 1160 -40.58 -2.63 13.16
N HIS A 1161 -40.67 -3.82 12.55
CA HIS A 1161 -41.94 -4.54 12.45
C HIS A 1161 -42.48 -4.97 13.81
N ILE A 1162 -41.60 -5.46 14.70
CA ILE A 1162 -41.95 -5.84 16.07
C ILE A 1162 -42.31 -4.61 16.90
N SER A 1163 -41.53 -3.53 16.78
CA SER A 1163 -41.80 -2.28 17.50
C SER A 1163 -43.11 -1.62 17.04
N HIS A 1164 -43.41 -1.63 15.74
CA HIS A 1164 -44.68 -1.12 15.20
C HIS A 1164 -45.87 -1.96 15.69
N ALA A 1165 -45.76 -3.30 15.66
CA ALA A 1165 -46.80 -4.17 16.20
C ALA A 1165 -47.05 -3.93 17.70
N PHE A 1166 -45.98 -3.69 18.48
CA PHE A 1166 -46.11 -3.29 19.89
C PHE A 1166 -46.86 -1.97 20.05
N LEU A 1167 -46.58 -0.97 19.20
CA LEU A 1167 -47.28 0.32 19.22
C LEU A 1167 -48.77 0.21 18.85
N MET A 1168 -49.14 -0.76 18.00
CA MET A 1168 -50.54 -0.99 17.58
C MET A 1168 -51.34 -1.86 18.55
N SER A 1169 -50.67 -2.67 19.37
CA SER A 1169 -51.31 -3.51 20.40
C SER A 1169 -51.82 -2.71 21.60
N SER A 1170 -52.91 -3.16 22.22
CA SER A 1170 -53.56 -2.54 23.38
C SER A 1170 -53.36 -3.38 24.65
N GLY A 1171 -53.23 -2.75 25.82
CA GLY A 1171 -53.09 -3.45 27.11
C GLY A 1171 -51.79 -3.14 27.86
N ASN A 1172 -51.43 -3.99 28.82
CA ASN A 1172 -50.20 -3.81 29.60
C ASN A 1172 -48.96 -4.05 28.73
N ARG A 1173 -47.80 -3.47 29.08
CA ARG A 1173 -46.54 -3.64 28.30
C ARG A 1173 -46.19 -5.10 28.03
N GLU A 1174 -46.47 -5.97 28.98
CA GLU A 1174 -46.27 -7.41 28.85
C GLU A 1174 -47.16 -8.04 27.78
N GLU A 1175 -48.47 -7.75 27.85
CA GLU A 1175 -49.47 -8.26 26.92
C GLU A 1175 -49.22 -7.73 25.50
N ARG A 1176 -48.84 -6.46 25.39
CA ARG A 1176 -48.48 -5.80 24.14
C ARG A 1176 -47.23 -6.40 23.50
N ALA A 1177 -46.18 -6.68 24.27
CA ALA A 1177 -44.97 -7.35 23.79
C ALA A 1177 -45.26 -8.77 23.32
N ARG A 1178 -46.12 -9.49 24.05
CA ARG A 1178 -46.58 -10.83 23.69
C ARG A 1178 -47.41 -10.81 22.41
N GLU A 1179 -48.39 -9.92 22.29
CA GLU A 1179 -49.25 -9.78 21.11
C GLU A 1179 -48.43 -9.40 19.86
N ALA A 1180 -47.44 -8.50 20.00
CA ALA A 1180 -46.53 -8.14 18.93
C ALA A 1180 -45.72 -9.35 18.41
N LEU A 1181 -45.28 -10.23 19.31
CA LEU A 1181 -44.51 -11.43 18.95
C LEU A 1181 -45.41 -12.53 18.35
N GLU A 1182 -46.62 -12.70 18.87
CA GLU A 1182 -47.63 -13.63 18.31
C GLU A 1182 -48.03 -13.22 16.89
N THR A 1183 -48.24 -11.92 16.66
CA THR A 1183 -48.70 -11.40 15.36
C THR A 1183 -47.56 -11.28 14.35
N MET A 1184 -46.43 -10.67 14.68
CA MET A 1184 -45.38 -10.39 13.69
C MET A 1184 -44.17 -11.34 13.78
N GLY A 1185 -43.95 -12.02 14.90
CA GLY A 1185 -42.76 -12.88 15.09
C GLY A 1185 -42.62 -14.00 14.05
N ALA A 1186 -43.72 -14.66 13.69
CA ALA A 1186 -43.70 -15.70 12.66
C ALA A 1186 -43.38 -15.14 11.26
N SER A 1187 -43.91 -13.96 10.92
CA SER A 1187 -43.62 -13.30 9.65
C SER A 1187 -42.19 -12.79 9.58
N VAL A 1188 -41.64 -12.26 10.69
CA VAL A 1188 -40.24 -11.82 10.74
C VAL A 1188 -39.28 -13.01 10.67
N PHE A 1189 -39.55 -14.12 11.38
CA PHE A 1189 -38.68 -15.30 11.31
C PHE A 1189 -38.69 -15.97 9.94
N SER A 1190 -39.88 -16.25 9.40
CA SER A 1190 -39.97 -16.91 8.08
C SER A 1190 -39.67 -15.97 6.93
N GLY A 1191 -40.05 -14.71 7.05
CA GLY A 1191 -39.99 -13.75 5.97
C GLY A 1191 -38.70 -12.93 5.94
N ILE A 1192 -37.93 -12.85 7.03
CA ILE A 1192 -36.69 -12.04 7.11
C ILE A 1192 -35.48 -12.90 7.50
N THR A 1193 -35.59 -13.70 8.57
CA THR A 1193 -34.45 -14.50 9.04
C THR A 1193 -34.10 -15.62 8.07
N LEU A 1194 -35.08 -16.44 7.67
CA LEU A 1194 -34.85 -17.60 6.80
C LEU A 1194 -34.54 -17.19 5.35
N THR A 1195 -35.17 -16.13 4.83
CA THR A 1195 -34.88 -15.59 3.48
C THR A 1195 -33.42 -15.18 3.37
N LYS A 1196 -32.94 -14.36 4.31
CA LYS A 1196 -31.56 -13.90 4.35
C LYS A 1196 -30.58 -15.04 4.61
N LEU A 1197 -30.90 -15.97 5.50
CA LEU A 1197 -30.05 -17.13 5.77
C LEU A 1197 -29.85 -17.99 4.51
N VAL A 1198 -30.94 -18.33 3.81
CA VAL A 1198 -30.87 -19.12 2.56
C VAL A 1198 -30.09 -18.38 1.49
N GLY A 1199 -30.33 -17.07 1.34
CA GLY A 1199 -29.60 -16.25 0.39
C GLY A 1199 -28.10 -16.22 0.68
N VAL A 1200 -27.72 -15.90 1.92
CA VAL A 1200 -26.31 -15.73 2.31
C VAL A 1200 -25.55 -17.05 2.22
N ILE A 1201 -26.16 -18.20 2.56
CA ILE A 1201 -25.49 -19.51 2.46
C ILE A 1201 -24.96 -19.79 1.04
N VAL A 1202 -25.62 -19.30 -0.01
CA VAL A 1202 -25.15 -19.54 -1.39
C VAL A 1202 -23.83 -18.83 -1.66
N LEU A 1203 -23.57 -17.68 -1.03
CA LEU A 1203 -22.31 -16.94 -1.17
C LEU A 1203 -21.11 -17.72 -0.61
N CYS A 1204 -21.32 -18.75 0.21
CA CYS A 1204 -20.25 -19.64 0.69
C CYS A 1204 -19.56 -20.38 -0.47
N PHE A 1205 -20.26 -20.57 -1.60
CA PHE A 1205 -19.75 -21.26 -2.78
C PHE A 1205 -19.15 -20.32 -3.84
N ALA A 1206 -19.04 -19.02 -3.56
CA ALA A 1206 -18.35 -18.07 -4.44
C ALA A 1206 -16.86 -18.45 -4.58
N ARG A 1207 -16.27 -18.27 -5.77
CA ARG A 1207 -14.84 -18.57 -5.98
C ARG A 1207 -13.93 -17.47 -5.44
N SER A 1208 -14.44 -16.25 -5.44
CA SER A 1208 -13.78 -15.06 -4.94
C SER A 1208 -13.66 -15.02 -3.41
N GLU A 1209 -12.47 -14.69 -2.91
CA GLU A 1209 -12.23 -14.56 -1.46
C GLU A 1209 -12.89 -13.32 -0.86
N ILE A 1210 -12.93 -12.19 -1.60
CA ILE A 1210 -13.57 -10.97 -1.12
C ILE A 1210 -15.05 -11.21 -0.83
N PHE A 1211 -15.75 -12.01 -1.65
CA PHE A 1211 -17.15 -12.39 -1.39
C PHE A 1211 -17.28 -13.34 -0.21
N VAL A 1212 -16.39 -14.31 -0.06
CA VAL A 1212 -16.46 -15.26 1.05
C VAL A 1212 -16.18 -14.57 2.39
N VAL A 1213 -15.16 -13.72 2.47
CA VAL A 1213 -14.74 -13.06 3.71
C VAL A 1213 -15.62 -11.85 4.04
N TYR A 1214 -15.78 -10.90 3.13
CA TYR A 1214 -16.44 -9.62 3.45
C TYR A 1214 -17.95 -9.64 3.28
N TYR A 1215 -18.51 -10.53 2.46
CA TYR A 1215 -19.96 -10.60 2.25
C TYR A 1215 -20.57 -11.80 2.98
N PHE A 1216 -20.13 -13.02 2.71
CA PHE A 1216 -20.70 -14.22 3.34
C PHE A 1216 -20.50 -14.23 4.86
N GLN A 1217 -19.26 -14.12 5.37
CA GLN A 1217 -19.02 -14.19 6.82
C GLN A 1217 -19.66 -13.01 7.57
N MET A 1218 -19.52 -11.78 7.06
CA MET A 1218 -20.13 -10.59 7.68
C MET A 1218 -21.66 -10.67 7.68
N TYR A 1219 -22.29 -11.04 6.56
CA TYR A 1219 -23.76 -11.10 6.49
C TYR A 1219 -24.31 -12.28 7.27
N MET A 1220 -23.59 -13.40 7.34
CA MET A 1220 -23.96 -14.51 8.21
C MET A 1220 -23.97 -14.08 9.68
N ALA A 1221 -22.93 -13.37 10.12
CA ALA A 1221 -22.87 -12.80 11.48
C ALA A 1221 -24.02 -11.81 11.72
N LEU A 1222 -24.29 -10.92 10.76
CA LEU A 1222 -25.40 -9.97 10.83
C LEU A 1222 -26.76 -10.66 10.97
N VAL A 1223 -27.06 -11.67 10.15
CA VAL A 1223 -28.37 -12.35 10.17
C VAL A 1223 -28.60 -13.03 11.52
N ILE A 1224 -27.57 -13.67 12.08
CA ILE A 1224 -27.64 -14.32 13.40
C ILE A 1224 -27.81 -13.28 14.51
N ILE A 1225 -26.97 -12.24 14.53
CA ILE A 1225 -27.03 -11.17 15.56
C ILE A 1225 -28.36 -10.43 15.47
N GLY A 1226 -28.81 -10.08 14.26
CA GLY A 1226 -30.08 -9.39 13.99
C GLY A 1226 -31.29 -10.22 14.42
N PHE A 1227 -31.29 -11.52 14.13
CA PHE A 1227 -32.31 -12.45 14.62
C PHE A 1227 -32.38 -12.47 16.16
N LEU A 1228 -31.23 -12.63 16.82
CA LEU A 1228 -31.15 -12.66 18.28
C LEU A 1228 -31.62 -11.33 18.89
N HIS A 1229 -31.19 -10.20 18.34
CA HIS A 1229 -31.58 -8.88 18.86
C HIS A 1229 -33.06 -8.56 18.59
N GLY A 1230 -33.58 -8.86 17.39
CA GLY A 1230 -34.95 -8.52 16.99
C GLY A 1230 -36.03 -9.39 17.62
N LEU A 1231 -35.79 -10.71 17.75
CA LEU A 1231 -36.80 -11.67 18.24
C LEU A 1231 -36.59 -12.16 19.67
N VAL A 1232 -35.44 -11.86 20.30
CA VAL A 1232 -35.16 -12.20 21.71
C VAL A 1232 -34.99 -10.96 22.57
N PHE A 1233 -34.04 -10.08 22.25
CA PHE A 1233 -33.73 -8.92 23.10
C PHE A 1233 -34.79 -7.81 23.04
N LEU A 1234 -35.22 -7.41 21.85
CA LEU A 1234 -36.17 -6.31 21.66
C LEU A 1234 -37.51 -6.52 22.36
N PRO A 1235 -38.20 -7.69 22.27
CA PRO A 1235 -39.46 -7.90 23.00
C PRO A 1235 -39.28 -7.81 24.52
N VAL A 1236 -38.15 -8.26 25.05
CA VAL A 1236 -37.83 -8.14 26.48
C VAL A 1236 -37.69 -6.68 26.89
N ILE A 1237 -36.95 -5.87 26.13
CA ILE A 1237 -36.81 -4.43 26.40
C ILE A 1237 -38.14 -3.69 26.26
N LEU A 1238 -38.97 -4.02 25.26
CA LEU A 1238 -40.31 -3.44 25.11
C LEU A 1238 -41.24 -3.82 26.27
N SER A 1239 -41.15 -5.04 26.80
CA SER A 1239 -41.95 -5.46 27.98
C SER A 1239 -41.57 -4.69 29.25
N LEU A 1240 -40.27 -4.43 29.46
CA LEU A 1240 -39.75 -3.75 30.67
C LEU A 1240 -39.89 -2.23 30.59
N ALA A 1241 -39.48 -1.66 29.46
CA ALA A 1241 -39.25 -0.24 29.26
C ALA A 1241 -39.96 0.33 28.03
N GLY A 1242 -40.92 -0.36 27.42
CA GLY A 1242 -41.67 0.16 26.27
C GLY A 1242 -42.53 1.40 26.57
N PRO A 1243 -42.88 2.18 25.53
CA PRO A 1243 -43.69 3.40 25.70
C PRO A 1243 -45.10 3.07 26.25
N PRO A 1244 -45.67 3.94 27.12
CA PRO A 1244 -47.06 3.81 27.57
C PRO A 1244 -48.04 3.97 26.40
N GLU A 1245 -49.29 3.55 26.61
CA GLU A 1245 -50.36 3.76 25.63
C GLU A 1245 -50.64 5.26 25.45
N LEU A 1246 -50.84 5.71 24.20
CA LEU A 1246 -51.02 7.12 23.88
C LEU A 1246 -52.48 7.53 24.17
N HIS A 1247 -52.74 8.22 25.28
CA HIS A 1247 -54.02 8.86 25.55
C HIS A 1247 -54.00 10.30 25.02
N LEU A 1248 -54.81 10.60 24.01
CA LEU A 1248 -55.14 11.97 23.63
C LEU A 1248 -56.58 12.25 24.09
N ASP A 1249 -56.72 13.08 25.11
CA ASP A 1249 -58.02 13.61 25.54
C ASP A 1249 -58.61 14.43 24.40
N MET A 1250 -59.64 13.89 23.74
CA MET A 1250 -60.54 14.71 22.94
C MET A 1250 -61.55 15.31 23.91
N GLU A 1251 -61.52 16.64 24.07
CA GLU A 1251 -62.55 17.39 24.78
C GLU A 1251 -63.94 16.94 24.32
N GLU A 1252 -64.75 16.47 25.27
CA GLU A 1252 -66.18 16.22 25.12
C GLU A 1252 -66.86 17.51 24.65
N GLN A 1253 -67.18 17.57 23.35
CA GLN A 1253 -68.12 18.54 22.82
C GLN A 1253 -69.51 17.89 22.80
N GLN A 1254 -70.03 17.55 23.98
CA GLN A 1254 -71.39 17.09 24.18
C GLN A 1254 -72.05 17.95 25.26
N GLY A 1255 -72.65 19.07 24.86
CA GLY A 1255 -73.34 19.94 25.80
C GLY A 1255 -73.76 21.31 25.27
N ARG A 1256 -74.51 21.39 24.16
CA ARG A 1256 -75.54 22.42 24.01
C ARG A 1256 -76.48 22.13 22.85
N ASP A 1257 -77.75 22.41 23.14
CA ASP A 1257 -78.88 22.61 22.24
C ASP A 1257 -79.66 21.35 21.84
N GLU A 1258 -80.66 21.02 22.66
CA GLU A 1258 -82.05 20.98 22.19
C GLU A 1258 -83.06 20.83 23.36
N ALA A 1259 -83.62 21.96 23.78
CA ALA A 1259 -84.96 22.03 24.36
C ALA A 1259 -85.60 23.40 24.04
N SER A 1260 -86.78 23.33 23.40
CA SER A 1260 -87.74 24.40 23.05
C SER A 1260 -87.48 25.21 21.77
N SER A 1261 -88.21 24.90 20.69
CA SER A 1261 -89.46 25.61 20.38
C SER A 1261 -90.14 25.07 19.11
N SER A 1262 -91.46 25.23 19.12
CA SER A 1262 -92.50 24.87 18.14
C SER A 1262 -92.39 25.49 16.74
N LEU A 1263 -92.83 24.74 15.70
CA LEU A 1263 -93.62 25.07 14.46
C LEU A 1263 -93.70 26.54 13.93
N PRO A 1264 -94.10 26.80 12.65
CA PRO A 1264 -94.10 26.01 11.40
C PRO A 1264 -93.56 26.77 10.16
N ASN A 1265 -93.14 26.04 9.11
CA ASN A 1265 -93.52 26.19 7.69
C ASN A 1265 -92.58 25.40 6.78
#